data_AF-A0AAX3NK75-F1
#
_entry.id   AF-A0AAX3NK75-F1
#
_cell.length_a   1.000
_cell.length_b   1.000
_cell.length_c   1.000
_cell.angle_alpha   90.00
_cell.angle_beta   90.00
_cell.angle_gamma   90.00
#
_symmetry.space_group_name_H-M   'P 1'
#
loop_
_entity.id
_entity.type
_entity.pdbx_description
1 polymer ?
#
loop_
_entity_poly.entity_id
_entity_poly.type
_entity_poly.pdbx_seq_one_letter_code
_entity_poly.pdbx_strand_id
1 'polypeptide(L)'
;MIFDRWGNPLGDLPYVIKAIRTRATDGTDTLDITTIGEINKDERIAFKDSMGRWAEYLCQSTQTARAAGMPVTVAYCTGSIAELSRTYIEDKRNRNANAKACLAKALEGTRWAVGTVETGTITGTANLAFYHCTVLEAVQKTADTYGLEVQTEYQPDPTGNRIGRRIIHLVEHRGTANTTKRFEYGKDLTQIKRDIDSGDVITRLYGWGKGIEQTNDQGEATGGYSHKISFADVNNGKPYVQDDQALANWGIPGPDGTRHHSEASVDFPDCEDPKELLTLTKNALKTRATPVVSYTADVTALGQAGYDPEGADVGDSVQIIDTSFATPLRLEGRILQIEEDLAGSLADTKITLGNIRQSYTQRLAAQQQALDKLVSSSGAWNSAAGGTGPYMKDLIDRINQIMNATGGYTYLKPGQGIYVYDKPEDQNPTQCIHIGGGYWRIADHKKANGDWDFRSLANGKGLFADAIFTGRLSDAAGLNHWDMDTGEFSLSARSTVGGKTVQEYADGALSDANSYTDAAKQAAITEAKRQADAADTAKLAEAKKYAEAKAGEAETAAKAQSKADGEAAKAAAQAYVDALDESLGQRSIFDRLTNNGKAQGIYLSGGLLYLNATYMRTGVLDAALVKAGRLTDKKGLNFWDMDTGEFSLSASSTVGGNKASSLATQTQAQKLATNAQTAAKAYADSVGTSTLNSARNDATTKADTALSGAKTYAETIMAYGSNLVRNPNGNPDHDLDKLGASKLTKTMPAAHPEGITSAIRLGNVRDTYFGWSFDSFRGHTFRLSGWAYRKAGNVTSSFGIHWMDASGSNHWQTIAKAAATASGWTYVSGSYTVPSNAKTARLWMQVDRDTTTASDADWYWTGLQCTDETAARSYVDTFEGELTQTYIFNKLTNNGQKQGLYLSNGLLYVNATYMRTGTITGKRSYWNLDTGQFAMTDSDGKETVHFDSDGANNLLTGTFQTASTGRRVKISPDFNSYEIGGTETYKGSGISFPLDGTYASSPSIFSYSNNNKNDTMSGIALLSGYRTKGTPGAFGRLWSRKYPSDTSAIESQAYFTTNTKYSDTTDTDSGGSLNLYSRQAYGGEATLNAWSPSAACIAGVKATGSKAKAYATAADSNGEVGMIADISTGYLHLGGFLGGIYGRHTFLGAWWENVNGTAMKYHQFTFTAPAPAKYGSYKALATVDHRGDDWALIWSTVSDCTASGWLIWVSTGPAQVVTNVNAHWNYNTSTGVVSNLSINVGNTNLFNGTKNYYLNTIGFLKK
;
A
#
# COMPACT_ATOMS: atom_id res chain seq x y z
N MET A 1 -4.07 -15.61 -32.72
CA MET A 1 -4.92 -16.63 -33.35
C MET A 1 -5.94 -17.16 -32.34
N ILE A 2 -7.15 -17.45 -32.79
CA ILE A 2 -8.19 -18.12 -32.00
C ILE A 2 -8.47 -19.53 -32.55
N PHE A 3 -8.75 -20.45 -31.64
CA PHE A 3 -9.04 -21.84 -31.93
C PHE A 3 -10.32 -22.26 -31.24
N ASP A 4 -11.03 -23.19 -31.86
CA ASP A 4 -12.15 -23.85 -31.21
C ASP A 4 -11.66 -24.71 -30.03
N ARG A 5 -12.62 -25.26 -29.27
CA ARG A 5 -12.31 -26.08 -28.10
C ARG A 5 -11.49 -27.34 -28.41
N TRP A 6 -11.53 -27.80 -29.66
CA TRP A 6 -10.81 -28.98 -30.15
C TRP A 6 -9.41 -28.63 -30.71
N GLY A 7 -9.09 -27.35 -30.84
CA GLY A 7 -7.81 -26.86 -31.34
C GLY A 7 -7.76 -26.66 -32.85
N ASN A 8 -8.89 -26.58 -33.54
CA ASN A 8 -8.94 -26.17 -34.95
C ASN A 8 -8.94 -24.64 -35.06
N PRO A 9 -8.23 -24.06 -36.05
CA PRO A 9 -8.15 -22.61 -36.19
C PRO A 9 -9.50 -22.01 -36.60
N LEU A 10 -9.95 -20.99 -35.86
CA LEU A 10 -11.13 -20.18 -36.17
C LEU A 10 -10.75 -18.87 -36.89
N GLY A 11 -9.45 -18.55 -36.95
CA GLY A 11 -8.91 -17.37 -37.62
C GLY A 11 -8.11 -16.48 -36.66
N ASP A 12 -7.83 -15.25 -37.10
CA ASP A 12 -7.28 -14.21 -36.24
C ASP A 12 -8.39 -13.42 -35.56
N LEU A 13 -8.08 -12.94 -34.35
CA LEU A 13 -9.02 -12.18 -33.55
C LEU A 13 -9.11 -10.74 -34.11
N PRO A 14 -10.26 -10.30 -34.66
CA PRO A 14 -10.37 -8.99 -35.26
C PRO A 14 -10.46 -7.91 -34.17
N TYR A 15 -9.58 -6.91 -34.24
CA TYR A 15 -9.60 -5.67 -33.43
C TYR A 15 -9.69 -5.91 -31.91
N VAL A 16 -8.58 -6.32 -31.32
CA VAL A 16 -8.38 -6.34 -29.85
C VAL A 16 -8.34 -4.90 -29.33
N ILE A 17 -9.28 -4.55 -28.46
CA ILE A 17 -9.37 -3.25 -27.78
C ILE A 17 -8.44 -3.21 -26.57
N LYS A 18 -8.38 -4.31 -25.81
CA LYS A 18 -7.58 -4.45 -24.59
C LYS A 18 -7.17 -5.90 -24.40
N ALA A 19 -5.94 -6.17 -23.96
CA ALA A 19 -5.51 -7.52 -23.62
C ALA A 19 -4.51 -7.48 -22.45
N ILE A 20 -4.99 -7.69 -21.22
CA ILE A 20 -4.14 -7.69 -20.02
C ILE A 20 -3.75 -9.11 -19.68
N ARG A 21 -2.46 -9.40 -19.69
CA ARG A 21 -1.89 -10.68 -19.31
C ARG A 21 -1.25 -10.56 -17.93
N THR A 22 -1.67 -11.39 -16.98
CA THR A 22 -1.07 -11.45 -15.64
C THR A 22 -0.41 -12.80 -15.42
N ARG A 23 0.86 -12.79 -15.01
CA ARG A 23 1.64 -14.00 -14.71
C ARG A 23 2.33 -13.87 -13.37
N ALA A 24 2.32 -14.91 -12.55
CA ALA A 24 3.01 -14.92 -11.27
C ALA A 24 3.69 -16.27 -10.95
N THR A 25 4.59 -16.26 -9.96
CA THR A 25 5.31 -17.44 -9.46
C THR A 25 4.42 -18.39 -8.65
N ASP A 26 3.25 -17.91 -8.18
CA ASP A 26 2.27 -18.70 -7.43
C ASP A 26 1.35 -19.57 -8.31
N GLY A 27 1.58 -19.57 -9.62
CA GLY A 27 0.76 -20.28 -10.60
C GLY A 27 -0.33 -19.45 -11.26
N THR A 28 -0.49 -18.17 -10.89
CA THR A 28 -1.37 -17.24 -11.60
C THR A 28 -0.89 -17.05 -13.04
N ASP A 29 -1.77 -17.33 -14.00
CA ASP A 29 -1.54 -17.10 -15.44
C ASP A 29 -2.90 -16.81 -16.10
N THR A 30 -3.20 -15.55 -16.36
CA THR A 30 -4.50 -15.09 -16.86
C THR A 30 -4.36 -14.12 -18.03
N LEU A 31 -5.42 -14.04 -18.84
CA LEU A 31 -5.53 -13.11 -19.96
C LEU A 31 -6.96 -12.55 -20.00
N ASP A 32 -7.09 -11.26 -19.72
CA ASP A 32 -8.33 -10.50 -19.84
C ASP A 32 -8.35 -9.74 -21.15
N ILE A 33 -9.23 -10.16 -22.06
CA ILE A 33 -9.28 -9.64 -23.43
C ILE A 33 -10.62 -8.97 -23.72
N THR A 34 -10.57 -7.82 -24.39
CA THR A 34 -11.73 -7.10 -24.93
C THR A 34 -11.53 -6.93 -26.43
N THR A 35 -12.49 -7.35 -27.25
CA THR A 35 -12.36 -7.36 -28.71
C THR A 35 -13.67 -7.04 -29.42
N ILE A 36 -13.58 -6.56 -30.67
CA ILE A 36 -14.72 -6.42 -31.58
C ILE A 36 -14.86 -7.72 -32.39
N GLY A 37 -15.39 -8.75 -31.74
CA GLY A 37 -15.51 -10.11 -32.26
C GLY A 37 -16.14 -11.04 -31.21
N GLU A 38 -16.50 -12.27 -31.58
CA GLU A 38 -17.02 -13.25 -30.63
C GLU A 38 -15.89 -14.17 -30.16
N ILE A 39 -15.80 -14.33 -28.83
CA ILE A 39 -15.01 -15.37 -28.16
C ILE A 39 -16.03 -16.17 -27.37
N ASN A 40 -16.00 -17.48 -27.51
CA ASN A 40 -16.87 -18.39 -26.77
C ASN A 40 -16.11 -19.11 -25.66
N LYS A 41 -16.87 -19.56 -24.66
CA LYS A 41 -16.33 -20.39 -23.58
C LYS A 41 -15.66 -21.66 -24.15
N ASP A 42 -14.52 -22.01 -23.57
CA ASP A 42 -13.63 -23.10 -23.93
C ASP A 42 -12.92 -22.97 -25.30
N GLU A 43 -13.08 -21.85 -26.01
CA GLU A 43 -12.17 -21.51 -27.12
C GLU A 43 -10.79 -21.13 -26.58
N ARG A 44 -9.77 -21.22 -27.45
CA ARG A 44 -8.37 -21.01 -27.07
C ARG A 44 -7.77 -19.86 -27.83
N ILE A 45 -6.95 -19.08 -27.15
CA ILE A 45 -6.22 -17.95 -27.71
C ILE A 45 -4.75 -18.30 -27.64
N ALA A 46 -4.06 -18.29 -28.78
CA ALA A 46 -2.62 -18.47 -28.83
C ALA A 46 -1.93 -17.31 -29.54
N PHE A 47 -0.82 -16.87 -28.95
CA PHE A 47 0.02 -15.78 -29.45
C PHE A 47 1.47 -16.02 -29.01
N LYS A 48 2.41 -15.28 -29.61
CA LYS A 48 3.79 -15.22 -29.12
C LYS A 48 3.91 -14.06 -28.14
N ASP A 49 4.46 -14.33 -26.96
CA ASP A 49 4.74 -13.30 -25.97
C ASP A 49 5.92 -12.40 -26.37
N SER A 50 6.20 -11.40 -25.53
CA SER A 50 7.31 -10.46 -25.68
C SER A 50 8.67 -11.16 -25.82
N MET A 51 8.85 -12.34 -25.22
CA MET A 51 10.09 -13.13 -25.34
C MET A 51 10.09 -14.07 -26.55
N GLY A 52 9.12 -13.94 -27.46
CA GLY A 52 8.98 -14.77 -28.65
C GLY A 52 8.49 -16.20 -28.40
N ARG A 53 8.07 -16.53 -27.16
CA ARG A 53 7.58 -17.86 -26.78
C ARG A 53 6.09 -17.96 -27.03
N TRP A 54 5.61 -19.14 -27.41
CA TRP A 54 4.17 -19.35 -27.55
C TRP A 54 3.49 -19.45 -26.19
N ALA A 55 2.38 -18.75 -26.05
CA ALA A 55 1.46 -18.86 -24.93
C ALA A 55 0.07 -19.27 -25.42
N GLU A 56 -0.63 -20.09 -24.63
CA GLU A 56 -2.00 -20.51 -24.93
C GLU A 56 -2.90 -20.34 -23.70
N TYR A 57 -4.02 -19.65 -23.90
CA TYR A 57 -5.02 -19.37 -22.89
C TYR A 57 -6.36 -20.01 -23.25
N LEU A 58 -7.06 -20.53 -22.25
CA LEU A 58 -8.40 -21.11 -22.35
C LEU A 58 -9.43 -20.11 -21.86
N CYS A 59 -10.42 -19.79 -22.68
CA CYS A 59 -11.52 -18.91 -22.30
C CYS A 59 -12.45 -19.58 -21.27
N GLN A 60 -12.57 -19.01 -20.07
CA GLN A 60 -13.42 -19.56 -19.01
C GLN A 60 -14.82 -18.94 -19.01
N SER A 61 -14.91 -17.64 -19.32
CA SER A 61 -16.17 -16.90 -19.35
C SER A 61 -16.10 -15.71 -20.28
N THR A 62 -17.21 -15.39 -20.94
CA THR A 62 -17.34 -14.22 -21.82
C THR A 62 -18.60 -13.41 -21.51
N GLN A 63 -18.54 -12.11 -21.80
CA GLN A 63 -19.67 -11.20 -21.80
C GLN A 63 -19.65 -10.40 -23.10
N THR A 64 -20.71 -10.53 -23.89
CA THR A 64 -20.84 -9.80 -25.16
C THR A 64 -21.90 -8.73 -25.02
N ALA A 65 -21.50 -7.48 -25.23
CA ALA A 65 -22.41 -6.33 -25.33
C ALA A 65 -22.57 -5.93 -26.80
N ARG A 66 -23.81 -5.68 -27.23
CA ARG A 66 -24.11 -5.20 -28.60
C ARG A 66 -24.71 -3.81 -28.51
N ALA A 67 -24.01 -2.82 -29.06
CA ALA A 67 -24.49 -1.44 -29.20
C ALA A 67 -24.13 -0.93 -30.61
N ALA A 68 -25.07 -0.27 -31.30
CA ALA A 68 -24.88 0.28 -32.64
C ALA A 68 -24.39 -0.70 -33.74
N GLY A 69 -24.65 -2.00 -33.60
CA GLY A 69 -24.33 -3.01 -34.63
C GLY A 69 -22.92 -3.63 -34.53
N MET A 70 -22.10 -3.25 -33.55
CA MET A 70 -20.80 -3.87 -33.29
C MET A 70 -20.81 -4.68 -31.98
N PRO A 71 -20.59 -6.01 -32.01
CA PRO A 71 -20.46 -6.82 -30.80
C PRO A 71 -19.07 -6.60 -30.16
N VAL A 72 -19.06 -6.11 -28.91
CA VAL A 72 -17.85 -6.06 -28.09
C VAL A 72 -17.91 -7.21 -27.09
N THR A 73 -16.92 -8.10 -27.13
CA THR A 73 -16.81 -9.22 -26.20
C THR A 73 -15.66 -8.99 -25.23
N VAL A 74 -15.96 -9.09 -23.93
CA VAL A 74 -14.98 -9.19 -22.85
C VAL A 74 -14.86 -10.66 -22.47
N ALA A 75 -13.66 -11.22 -22.48
CA ALA A 75 -13.41 -12.61 -22.12
C ALA A 75 -12.32 -12.69 -21.03
N TYR A 76 -12.59 -13.50 -20.01
CA TYR A 76 -11.63 -13.89 -18.98
C TYR A 76 -11.08 -15.26 -19.36
N CYS A 77 -9.76 -15.32 -19.54
CA CYS A 77 -9.05 -16.53 -19.94
C CYS A 77 -7.98 -16.89 -18.91
N THR A 78 -7.70 -18.17 -18.75
CA THR A 78 -6.64 -18.70 -17.88
C THR A 78 -5.64 -19.50 -18.70
N GLY A 79 -4.38 -19.58 -18.27
CA GLY A 79 -3.38 -20.42 -18.92
C GLY A 79 -3.91 -21.84 -19.14
N SER A 80 -3.62 -22.44 -20.29
CA SER A 80 -4.23 -23.71 -20.72
C SER A 80 -4.03 -24.88 -19.73
N ILE A 81 -3.08 -24.79 -18.79
CA ILE A 81 -2.89 -25.77 -17.71
C ILE A 81 -4.15 -25.95 -16.86
N ALA A 82 -5.02 -24.94 -16.81
CA ALA A 82 -6.31 -24.99 -16.13
C ALA A 82 -7.21 -26.14 -16.60
N GLU A 83 -7.00 -26.71 -17.80
CA GLU A 83 -7.76 -27.87 -18.26
C GLU A 83 -7.49 -29.14 -17.42
N LEU A 84 -6.33 -29.23 -16.77
CA LEU A 84 -5.97 -30.35 -15.88
C LEU A 84 -6.81 -30.39 -14.60
N SER A 85 -7.47 -29.28 -14.23
CA SER A 85 -8.45 -29.26 -13.13
C SER A 85 -9.73 -30.04 -13.47
N ARG A 86 -9.97 -30.31 -14.76
CA ARG A 86 -11.14 -31.05 -15.25
C ARG A 86 -10.85 -32.54 -15.47
N THR A 87 -9.65 -33.02 -15.14
CA THR A 87 -9.28 -34.45 -15.20
C THR A 87 -9.08 -34.97 -13.79
N TYR A 88 -9.77 -36.06 -13.44
CA TYR A 88 -9.80 -36.61 -12.09
C TYR A 88 -8.91 -37.84 -11.95
N ILE A 89 -8.17 -37.94 -10.85
CA ILE A 89 -7.39 -39.11 -10.43
C ILE A 89 -8.09 -39.73 -9.22
N GLU A 90 -8.58 -40.96 -9.39
CA GLU A 90 -9.18 -41.73 -8.31
C GLU A 90 -8.10 -42.21 -7.32
N ASP A 91 -7.12 -42.98 -7.80
CA ASP A 91 -5.96 -43.39 -7.00
C ASP A 91 -4.73 -43.67 -7.88
N LYS A 92 -3.64 -42.93 -7.63
CA LYS A 92 -2.29 -43.23 -8.13
C LYS A 92 -1.28 -43.06 -6.99
N ARG A 93 -0.54 -44.13 -6.66
CA ARG A 93 0.50 -44.10 -5.60
C ARG A 93 1.91 -44.06 -6.20
N ASN A 94 2.74 -43.16 -5.70
CA ASN A 94 4.18 -43.11 -5.97
C ASN A 94 4.92 -43.56 -4.71
N ARG A 95 5.85 -44.49 -4.86
CA ARG A 95 6.65 -45.04 -3.75
C ARG A 95 8.13 -44.79 -4.03
N ASN A 96 8.81 -44.12 -3.11
CA ASN A 96 10.21 -43.71 -3.25
C ASN A 96 10.53 -43.16 -4.66
N ALA A 97 9.62 -42.35 -5.20
CA ALA A 97 9.72 -41.83 -6.55
C ALA A 97 10.40 -40.47 -6.52
N ASN A 98 11.00 -40.04 -7.63
CA ASN A 98 11.44 -38.65 -7.80
C ASN A 98 10.32 -37.79 -8.43
N ALA A 99 10.52 -36.47 -8.46
CA ALA A 99 9.56 -35.52 -9.02
C ALA A 99 9.15 -35.86 -10.46
N LYS A 100 10.11 -36.30 -11.29
CA LYS A 100 9.87 -36.65 -12.70
C LYS A 100 8.91 -37.84 -12.84
N ALA A 101 9.11 -38.88 -12.06
CA ALA A 101 8.23 -40.05 -12.04
C ALA A 101 6.83 -39.69 -11.54
N CYS A 102 6.73 -38.84 -10.50
CA CYS A 102 5.46 -38.37 -9.97
C CYS A 102 4.69 -37.54 -11.01
N LEU A 103 5.35 -36.60 -11.70
CA LEU A 103 4.75 -35.77 -12.74
C LEU A 103 4.29 -36.62 -13.93
N ALA A 104 5.12 -37.55 -14.40
CA ALA A 104 4.75 -38.46 -15.49
C ALA A 104 3.49 -39.27 -15.15
N LYS A 105 3.39 -39.74 -13.90
CA LYS A 105 2.23 -40.49 -13.42
C LYS A 105 0.98 -39.61 -13.27
N ALA A 106 1.14 -38.35 -12.87
CA ALA A 106 0.03 -37.39 -12.79
C ALA A 106 -0.55 -37.09 -14.19
N LEU A 107 0.31 -36.89 -15.19
CA LEU A 107 -0.10 -36.48 -16.54
C LEU A 107 -0.59 -37.61 -17.45
N GLU A 108 -0.46 -38.87 -17.04
CA GLU A 108 -0.93 -40.03 -17.81
C GLU A 108 -2.44 -39.93 -18.10
N GLY A 109 -2.81 -40.11 -19.38
CA GLY A 109 -4.17 -39.94 -19.88
C GLY A 109 -4.51 -38.53 -20.33
N THR A 110 -3.60 -37.57 -20.15
CA THR A 110 -3.75 -36.19 -20.64
C THR A 110 -2.93 -35.95 -21.90
N ARG A 111 -3.16 -34.81 -22.55
CA ARG A 111 -2.37 -34.36 -23.71
C ARG A 111 -1.14 -33.51 -23.32
N TRP A 112 -0.85 -33.39 -22.04
CA TRP A 112 0.32 -32.69 -21.52
C TRP A 112 1.51 -33.64 -21.44
N ALA A 113 2.68 -33.15 -21.82
CA ALA A 113 3.93 -33.89 -21.76
C ALA A 113 4.80 -33.41 -20.59
N VAL A 114 5.66 -34.31 -20.11
CA VAL A 114 6.70 -33.98 -19.13
C VAL A 114 7.86 -33.30 -19.84
N GLY A 115 8.24 -32.13 -19.36
CA GLY A 115 9.43 -31.39 -19.77
C GLY A 115 10.63 -31.67 -18.86
N THR A 116 11.45 -30.63 -18.66
CA THR A 116 12.55 -30.65 -17.68
C THR A 116 11.97 -30.75 -16.27
N VAL A 117 12.45 -31.73 -15.50
CA VAL A 117 12.12 -31.89 -14.09
C VAL A 117 13.42 -31.99 -13.31
N GLU A 118 13.64 -31.01 -12.43
CA GLU A 118 14.81 -30.93 -11.56
C GLU A 118 14.62 -31.76 -10.29
N THR A 119 15.65 -31.82 -9.46
CA THR A 119 15.72 -32.83 -8.38
C THR A 119 14.79 -32.47 -7.22
N GLY A 120 14.71 -31.19 -6.89
CA GLY A 120 13.88 -30.68 -5.79
C GLY A 120 14.71 -30.07 -4.68
N THR A 121 14.18 -29.02 -4.05
CA THR A 121 14.83 -28.30 -2.94
C THR A 121 14.48 -28.85 -1.56
N ILE A 122 13.40 -29.63 -1.42
CA ILE A 122 12.94 -30.20 -0.14
C ILE A 122 13.40 -31.65 0.03
N THR A 123 13.19 -32.48 -0.99
CA THR A 123 13.61 -33.89 -1.01
C THR A 123 13.88 -34.33 -2.45
N GLY A 124 14.71 -35.35 -2.65
CA GLY A 124 14.95 -35.96 -3.97
C GLY A 124 14.02 -37.14 -4.29
N THR A 125 13.46 -37.79 -3.27
CA THR A 125 12.46 -38.86 -3.41
C THR A 125 11.37 -38.77 -2.34
N ALA A 126 10.14 -39.17 -2.68
CA ALA A 126 9.04 -39.20 -1.72
C ALA A 126 8.01 -40.32 -1.99
N ASN A 127 7.27 -40.68 -0.94
CA ASN A 127 6.07 -41.49 -1.04
C ASN A 127 4.85 -40.57 -1.22
N LEU A 128 4.45 -40.32 -2.47
CA LEU A 128 3.39 -39.36 -2.78
C LEU A 128 2.15 -40.04 -3.38
N ALA A 129 1.00 -39.87 -2.76
CA ALA A 129 -0.26 -40.39 -3.23
C ALA A 129 -1.14 -39.31 -3.86
N PHE A 130 -1.61 -39.57 -5.08
CA PHE A 130 -2.66 -38.81 -5.74
C PHE A 130 -3.97 -39.57 -5.51
N TYR A 131 -4.69 -39.19 -4.45
CA TYR A 131 -5.94 -39.84 -4.05
C TYR A 131 -7.07 -38.83 -4.06
N HIS A 132 -8.14 -39.17 -4.78
CA HIS A 132 -9.33 -38.33 -4.97
C HIS A 132 -9.02 -36.86 -5.28
N CYS A 133 -8.13 -36.62 -6.25
CA CYS A 133 -7.71 -35.26 -6.60
C CYS A 133 -7.67 -35.09 -8.12
N THR A 134 -7.72 -33.85 -8.59
CA THR A 134 -7.55 -33.53 -10.01
C THR A 134 -6.09 -33.71 -10.44
N VAL A 135 -5.85 -33.80 -11.74
CA VAL A 135 -4.47 -33.84 -12.28
C VAL A 135 -3.73 -32.55 -11.92
N LEU A 136 -4.40 -31.39 -11.96
CA LEU A 136 -3.79 -30.12 -11.55
C LEU A 136 -3.36 -30.14 -10.08
N GLU A 137 -4.20 -30.65 -9.18
CA GLU A 137 -3.85 -30.84 -7.77
C GLU A 137 -2.70 -31.84 -7.58
N ALA A 138 -2.62 -32.88 -8.40
CA ALA A 138 -1.50 -33.83 -8.35
C ALA A 138 -0.18 -33.21 -8.83
N VAL A 139 -0.22 -32.35 -9.86
CA VAL A 139 0.94 -31.56 -10.30
C VAL A 139 1.39 -30.62 -9.18
N GLN A 140 0.46 -29.90 -8.56
CA GLN A 140 0.75 -28.99 -7.45
C GLN A 140 1.33 -29.74 -6.24
N LYS A 141 0.70 -30.86 -5.82
CA LYS A 141 1.23 -31.72 -4.75
C LYS A 141 2.63 -32.23 -5.05
N THR A 142 2.93 -32.53 -6.31
CA THR A 142 4.29 -32.92 -6.72
C THR A 142 5.23 -31.73 -6.53
N ALA A 143 4.92 -30.58 -7.11
CA ALA A 143 5.73 -29.36 -6.94
C ALA A 143 6.00 -29.05 -5.45
N ASP A 144 4.96 -29.05 -4.62
CA ASP A 144 5.04 -28.77 -3.18
C ASP A 144 5.89 -29.80 -2.41
N THR A 145 5.74 -31.10 -2.71
CA THR A 145 6.47 -32.17 -2.03
C THR A 145 7.97 -32.09 -2.27
N TYR A 146 8.38 -31.76 -3.49
CA TYR A 146 9.79 -31.70 -3.87
C TYR A 146 10.38 -30.28 -3.75
N GLY A 147 9.57 -29.25 -3.47
CA GLY A 147 10.01 -27.86 -3.43
C GLY A 147 10.42 -27.34 -4.81
N LEU A 148 9.60 -27.64 -5.82
CA LEU A 148 9.77 -27.26 -7.21
C LEU A 148 8.65 -26.29 -7.62
N GLU A 149 8.84 -25.62 -8.75
CA GLU A 149 7.92 -24.64 -9.31
C GLU A 149 7.45 -25.07 -10.70
N VAL A 150 6.17 -24.82 -10.97
CA VAL A 150 5.52 -25.22 -12.22
C VAL A 150 5.78 -24.18 -13.29
N GLN A 151 6.25 -24.63 -14.46
CA GLN A 151 6.39 -23.80 -15.66
C GLN A 151 5.79 -24.52 -16.88
N THR A 152 5.05 -23.79 -17.70
CA THR A 152 4.42 -24.32 -18.92
C THR A 152 5.18 -23.89 -20.18
N GLU A 153 5.25 -24.78 -21.15
CA GLU A 153 5.76 -24.49 -22.49
C GLU A 153 4.76 -24.97 -23.55
N TYR A 154 4.56 -24.16 -24.59
CA TYR A 154 3.68 -24.47 -25.71
C TYR A 154 4.51 -24.50 -26.99
N GLN A 155 4.34 -25.54 -27.80
CA GLN A 155 5.03 -25.66 -29.08
C GLN A 155 4.01 -25.77 -30.21
N PRO A 156 4.18 -25.01 -31.31
CA PRO A 156 3.32 -25.11 -32.47
C PRO A 156 3.49 -26.49 -33.12
N ASP A 157 2.47 -26.93 -33.85
CA ASP A 157 2.59 -28.12 -34.69
C ASP A 157 3.54 -27.85 -35.88
N PRO A 158 3.98 -28.89 -36.61
CA PRO A 158 4.91 -28.72 -37.74
C PRO A 158 4.43 -27.79 -38.85
N THR A 159 3.12 -27.49 -38.91
CA THR A 159 2.55 -26.58 -39.90
C THR A 159 2.50 -25.13 -39.42
N GLY A 160 2.76 -24.87 -38.13
CA GLY A 160 2.69 -23.55 -37.52
C GLY A 160 1.27 -23.04 -37.27
N ASN A 161 0.25 -23.84 -37.61
CA ASN A 161 -1.14 -23.38 -37.66
C ASN A 161 -1.93 -23.64 -36.38
N ARG A 162 -1.38 -24.35 -35.39
CA ARG A 162 -2.00 -24.61 -34.07
C ARG A 162 -0.94 -25.02 -33.04
N ILE A 163 -1.30 -25.05 -31.75
CA ILE A 163 -0.45 -25.60 -30.69
C ILE A 163 -0.49 -27.13 -30.70
N GLY A 164 0.64 -27.76 -31.07
CA GLY A 164 0.79 -29.21 -31.20
C GLY A 164 1.24 -29.91 -29.92
N ARG A 165 1.99 -29.23 -29.02
CA ARG A 165 2.44 -29.79 -27.73
C ARG A 165 2.27 -28.79 -26.59
N ARG A 166 1.94 -29.31 -25.42
CA ARG A 166 1.84 -28.61 -24.14
C ARG A 166 2.70 -29.36 -23.15
N ILE A 167 3.65 -28.68 -22.52
CA ILE A 167 4.70 -29.30 -21.72
C ILE A 167 4.69 -28.66 -20.34
N ILE A 168 4.83 -29.47 -19.30
CA ILE A 168 5.04 -29.01 -17.92
C ILE A 168 6.47 -29.31 -17.49
N HIS A 169 7.15 -28.27 -17.02
CA HIS A 169 8.44 -28.33 -16.37
C HIS A 169 8.24 -28.17 -14.86
N LEU A 170 9.06 -28.86 -14.07
CA LEU A 170 9.18 -28.64 -12.63
C LEU A 170 10.62 -28.24 -12.34
N VAL A 171 10.84 -26.98 -12.02
CA VAL A 171 12.16 -26.39 -11.84
C VAL A 171 12.33 -25.93 -10.39
N GLU A 172 13.54 -26.00 -9.85
CA GLU A 172 13.89 -25.51 -8.51
C GLU A 172 13.75 -23.99 -8.42
N HIS A 173 13.91 -23.29 -9.55
CA HIS A 173 13.71 -21.85 -9.66
C HIS A 173 13.21 -21.48 -11.05
N ARG A 174 11.97 -20.99 -11.15
CA ARG A 174 11.46 -20.35 -12.37
C ARG A 174 12.17 -19.01 -12.59
N GLY A 175 12.65 -18.74 -13.80
CA GLY A 175 13.46 -17.55 -14.11
C GLY A 175 14.96 -17.74 -13.85
N THR A 176 15.78 -16.71 -14.08
CA THR A 176 17.22 -16.74 -13.82
C THR A 176 17.55 -16.35 -12.38
N ALA A 177 18.39 -17.15 -11.71
CA ALA A 177 18.91 -16.83 -10.38
C ALA A 177 20.08 -15.82 -10.41
N ASN A 178 20.69 -15.58 -11.58
CA ASN A 178 21.85 -14.72 -11.74
C ASN A 178 21.43 -13.32 -12.24
N THR A 179 21.73 -12.30 -11.43
CA THR A 179 21.19 -10.95 -11.60
C THR A 179 21.86 -10.18 -12.76
N THR A 180 21.10 -9.80 -13.78
CA THR A 180 21.53 -8.81 -14.80
C THR A 180 20.73 -7.50 -14.71
N LYS A 181 19.52 -7.55 -14.13
CA LYS A 181 18.61 -6.40 -14.04
C LYS A 181 18.61 -5.78 -12.64
N ARG A 182 18.77 -4.46 -12.61
CA ARG A 182 18.70 -3.62 -11.41
C ARG A 182 17.56 -2.62 -11.57
N PHE A 183 16.71 -2.54 -10.56
CA PHE A 183 15.67 -1.53 -10.41
C PHE A 183 16.10 -0.51 -9.34
N GLU A 184 15.95 0.78 -9.62
CA GLU A 184 16.39 1.85 -8.72
C GLU A 184 15.26 2.84 -8.39
N TYR A 185 15.15 3.19 -7.11
CA TYR A 185 14.17 4.14 -6.59
C TYR A 185 14.44 5.54 -7.16
N GLY A 186 13.42 6.15 -7.76
CA GLY A 186 13.53 7.41 -8.50
C GLY A 186 13.89 7.26 -9.99
N LYS A 187 14.09 6.03 -10.49
CA LYS A 187 14.26 5.74 -11.92
C LYS A 187 13.20 4.77 -12.43
N ASP A 188 13.28 3.51 -12.00
CA ASP A 188 12.44 2.41 -12.51
C ASP A 188 11.42 1.93 -11.45
N LEU A 189 11.63 2.26 -10.17
CA LEU A 189 10.75 1.92 -9.05
C LEU A 189 9.86 3.12 -8.70
N THR A 190 8.54 2.96 -8.85
CA THR A 190 7.54 3.98 -8.51
C THR A 190 7.09 3.88 -7.06
N GLN A 191 7.08 2.67 -6.50
CA GLN A 191 6.78 2.43 -5.09
C GLN A 191 7.62 1.30 -4.51
N ILE A 192 8.10 1.49 -3.29
CA ILE A 192 8.64 0.43 -2.44
C ILE A 192 7.89 0.45 -1.11
N LYS A 193 7.38 -0.71 -0.70
CA LYS A 193 6.68 -0.93 0.56
C LYS A 193 7.49 -1.92 1.39
N ARG A 194 7.73 -1.60 2.66
CA ARG A 194 8.38 -2.48 3.63
C ARG A 194 7.31 -3.00 4.60
N ASP A 195 7.08 -4.31 4.60
CA ASP A 195 6.24 -4.97 5.59
C ASP A 195 7.13 -5.76 6.56
N ILE A 196 6.95 -5.51 7.85
CA ILE A 196 7.54 -6.33 8.91
C ILE A 196 6.44 -7.28 9.35
N ASP A 197 6.67 -8.58 9.22
CA ASP A 197 5.72 -9.61 9.62
C ASP A 197 5.33 -9.41 11.10
N SER A 198 4.04 -9.46 11.38
CA SER A 198 3.45 -9.33 12.72
C SER A 198 3.73 -10.53 13.63
N GLY A 199 4.31 -11.62 13.09
CA GLY A 199 4.68 -12.79 13.87
C GLY A 199 5.77 -12.51 14.91
N ASP A 200 5.61 -13.08 16.11
CA ASP A 200 6.61 -12.99 17.18
C ASP A 200 7.95 -13.61 16.76
N VAL A 201 9.06 -12.93 17.07
CA VAL A 201 10.41 -13.49 16.90
C VAL A 201 10.59 -14.62 17.90
N ILE A 202 10.79 -15.84 17.41
CA ILE A 202 10.92 -17.03 18.27
C ILE A 202 12.36 -17.18 18.73
N THR A 203 12.57 -17.10 20.04
CA THR A 203 13.91 -17.18 20.67
C THR A 203 14.20 -18.57 21.23
N ARG A 204 13.20 -19.45 21.30
CA ARG A 204 13.33 -20.87 21.66
C ARG A 204 12.29 -21.71 20.92
N LEU A 205 12.74 -22.81 20.30
CA LEU A 205 11.90 -23.67 19.47
C LEU A 205 11.99 -25.13 19.93
N TYR A 206 10.83 -25.73 20.19
CA TYR A 206 10.67 -27.16 20.46
C TYR A 206 10.47 -27.90 19.14
N GLY A 207 11.16 -29.03 18.93
CA GLY A 207 11.02 -29.82 17.70
C GLY A 207 10.58 -31.25 17.99
N TRP A 208 9.57 -31.70 17.26
CA TRP A 208 8.97 -33.02 17.42
C TRP A 208 9.03 -33.78 16.10
N GLY A 209 9.53 -35.02 16.14
CA GLY A 209 9.59 -35.92 15.00
C GLY A 209 8.29 -36.71 14.82
N LYS A 210 8.37 -37.81 14.06
CA LYS A 210 7.26 -38.73 13.80
C LYS A 210 6.64 -39.26 15.11
N GLY A 211 5.33 -39.47 15.09
CA GLY A 211 4.62 -40.17 16.17
C GLY A 211 5.00 -41.65 16.18
N ILE A 212 5.36 -42.20 17.33
CA ILE A 212 5.74 -43.62 17.44
C ILE A 212 4.47 -44.48 17.47
N GLU A 213 4.29 -45.36 16.49
CA GLU A 213 3.14 -46.27 16.41
C GLU A 213 3.16 -47.28 17.58
N GLN A 214 2.06 -47.41 18.32
CA GLN A 214 1.94 -48.37 19.41
C GLN A 214 1.83 -49.79 18.85
N THR A 215 2.67 -50.68 19.35
CA THR A 215 2.64 -52.11 19.06
C THR A 215 2.22 -52.90 20.30
N ASN A 216 1.55 -54.02 20.09
CA ASN A 216 1.26 -54.98 21.17
C ASN A 216 2.51 -55.81 21.52
N ASP A 217 2.41 -56.65 22.56
CA ASP A 217 3.51 -57.54 23.02
C ASP A 217 3.97 -58.58 21.97
N GLN A 218 3.34 -58.64 20.79
CA GLN A 218 3.73 -59.46 19.64
C GLN A 218 4.35 -58.66 18.48
N GLY A 219 4.49 -57.33 18.61
CA GLY A 219 5.10 -56.46 17.59
C GLY A 219 4.16 -55.98 16.47
N GLU A 220 2.84 -56.15 16.61
CA GLU A 220 1.84 -55.73 15.62
C GLU A 220 1.22 -54.37 15.99
N ALA A 221 1.00 -53.51 15.00
CA ALA A 221 0.49 -52.14 15.19
C ALA A 221 -0.97 -52.13 15.68
N THR A 222 -1.25 -51.44 16.79
CA THR A 222 -2.59 -51.39 17.43
C THR A 222 -3.46 -50.22 16.93
N GLY A 223 -2.98 -49.44 15.96
CA GLY A 223 -3.69 -48.28 15.40
C GLY A 223 -3.68 -47.02 16.27
N GLY A 224 -2.94 -47.02 17.40
CA GLY A 224 -2.69 -45.82 18.24
C GLY A 224 -1.25 -45.33 18.09
N TYR A 225 -1.01 -44.02 18.22
CA TYR A 225 0.34 -43.44 18.26
C TYR A 225 0.68 -43.04 19.71
N SER A 226 1.87 -43.41 20.19
CA SER A 226 2.49 -42.96 21.45
C SER A 226 3.21 -41.61 21.27
N HIS A 227 4.05 -41.20 22.23
CA HIS A 227 4.67 -39.87 22.24
C HIS A 227 5.47 -39.57 20.96
N LYS A 228 5.53 -38.29 20.55
CA LYS A 228 6.35 -37.87 19.40
C LYS A 228 7.84 -38.07 19.71
N ILE A 229 8.63 -38.40 18.69
CA ILE A 229 10.09 -38.47 18.81
C ILE A 229 10.63 -37.10 19.22
N SER A 230 11.50 -37.07 20.23
CA SER A 230 12.20 -35.87 20.71
C SER A 230 13.70 -36.03 20.53
N PHE A 231 14.42 -34.92 20.43
CA PHE A 231 15.89 -34.90 20.39
C PHE A 231 16.54 -34.67 21.76
N ALA A 232 15.78 -34.67 22.86
CA ALA A 232 16.29 -34.36 24.19
C ALA A 232 17.53 -35.21 24.58
N ASP A 233 17.52 -36.51 24.27
CA ASP A 233 18.61 -37.44 24.58
C ASP A 233 19.92 -37.09 23.85
N VAL A 234 19.82 -36.46 22.68
CA VAL A 234 20.97 -36.01 21.87
C VAL A 234 21.28 -34.52 22.06
N ASN A 235 20.56 -33.83 22.96
CA ASN A 235 20.69 -32.40 23.25
C ASN A 235 20.67 -32.13 24.77
N ASN A 236 21.42 -32.92 25.53
CA ASN A 236 21.66 -32.71 26.96
C ASN A 236 20.37 -32.62 27.81
N GLY A 237 19.37 -33.42 27.47
CA GLY A 237 18.06 -33.46 28.16
C GLY A 237 17.13 -32.31 27.79
N LYS A 238 17.48 -31.44 26.83
CA LYS A 238 16.66 -30.31 26.40
C LYS A 238 15.86 -30.65 25.14
N PRO A 239 14.51 -30.67 25.19
CA PRO A 239 13.65 -30.92 24.04
C PRO A 239 13.48 -29.69 23.12
N TYR A 240 14.33 -28.68 23.28
CA TYR A 240 14.28 -27.41 22.55
C TYR A 240 15.67 -26.94 22.16
N VAL A 241 15.72 -26.08 21.15
CA VAL A 241 16.89 -25.27 20.78
C VAL A 241 16.58 -23.81 21.12
N GLN A 242 17.59 -23.02 21.48
CA GLN A 242 17.42 -21.63 21.88
C GLN A 242 18.52 -20.74 21.29
N ASP A 243 18.21 -19.45 21.12
CA ASP A 243 19.13 -18.41 20.69
C ASP A 243 19.16 -17.29 21.75
N ASP A 244 20.25 -17.26 22.53
CA ASP A 244 20.41 -16.33 23.64
C ASP A 244 20.67 -14.88 23.17
N GLN A 245 21.17 -14.70 21.94
CA GLN A 245 21.34 -13.38 21.35
C GLN A 245 19.99 -12.84 20.86
N ALA A 246 19.14 -13.70 20.29
CA ALA A 246 17.76 -13.35 19.98
C ALA A 246 16.94 -13.04 21.25
N LEU A 247 17.13 -13.78 22.35
CA LEU A 247 16.56 -13.45 23.67
C LEU A 247 16.97 -12.04 24.15
N ALA A 248 18.24 -11.66 23.95
CA ALA A 248 18.72 -10.35 24.34
C ALA A 248 18.10 -9.21 23.51
N ASN A 249 17.69 -9.49 22.27
CA ASN A 249 17.15 -8.47 21.38
C ASN A 249 15.61 -8.42 21.38
N TRP A 250 14.97 -9.58 21.56
CA TRP A 250 13.53 -9.79 21.32
C TRP A 250 12.83 -10.54 22.46
N GLY A 251 13.50 -10.73 23.60
CA GLY A 251 12.92 -11.40 24.78
C GLY A 251 11.73 -10.65 25.38
N ILE A 252 10.78 -11.40 25.93
CA ILE A 252 9.55 -10.87 26.53
C ILE A 252 9.86 -10.36 27.95
N PRO A 253 9.43 -9.14 28.33
CA PRO A 253 9.63 -8.63 29.69
C PRO A 253 8.86 -9.46 30.73
N GLY A 254 9.57 -9.93 31.75
CA GLY A 254 9.02 -10.59 32.93
C GLY A 254 8.53 -9.60 33.99
N PRO A 255 7.72 -10.06 34.96
CA PRO A 255 7.20 -9.22 36.05
C PRO A 255 8.28 -8.56 36.92
N ASP A 256 9.50 -9.11 36.92
CA ASP A 256 10.67 -8.68 37.67
C ASP A 256 11.72 -7.94 36.82
N GLY A 257 11.41 -7.65 35.55
CA GLY A 257 12.33 -7.03 34.60
C GLY A 257 13.34 -7.98 33.95
N THR A 258 13.28 -9.29 34.24
CA THR A 258 14.08 -10.30 33.53
C THR A 258 13.51 -10.58 32.14
N ARG A 259 14.33 -11.08 31.22
CA ARG A 259 13.91 -11.39 29.83
C ARG A 259 13.55 -12.87 29.73
N HIS A 260 12.32 -13.16 29.31
CA HIS A 260 11.84 -14.50 29.02
C HIS A 260 11.96 -14.81 27.52
N HIS A 261 12.16 -16.09 27.19
CA HIS A 261 12.14 -16.52 25.80
C HIS A 261 10.72 -16.42 25.22
N SER A 262 10.60 -15.91 24.00
CA SER A 262 9.46 -16.18 23.12
C SER A 262 9.59 -17.60 22.57
N GLU A 263 8.58 -18.44 22.81
CA GLU A 263 8.63 -19.90 22.65
C GLU A 263 7.60 -20.41 21.61
N ALA A 264 8.00 -21.36 20.77
CA ALA A 264 7.10 -22.06 19.84
C ALA A 264 7.50 -23.53 19.62
N SER A 265 6.69 -24.29 18.89
CA SER A 265 7.02 -25.65 18.45
C SER A 265 7.01 -25.83 16.93
N VAL A 266 7.69 -26.86 16.44
CA VAL A 266 7.66 -27.31 15.04
C VAL A 266 7.57 -28.83 14.99
N ASP A 267 6.72 -29.33 14.10
CA ASP A 267 6.52 -30.76 13.87
C ASP A 267 7.17 -31.17 12.54
N PHE A 268 7.98 -32.22 12.57
CA PHE A 268 8.59 -32.87 11.41
C PHE A 268 8.04 -34.30 11.32
N PRO A 269 6.83 -34.48 10.76
CA PRO A 269 6.05 -35.71 10.90
C PRO A 269 6.71 -36.94 10.25
N ASP A 270 7.66 -36.73 9.33
CA ASP A 270 8.38 -37.79 8.62
C ASP A 270 9.78 -38.08 9.21
N CYS A 271 10.24 -37.30 10.18
CA CYS A 271 11.59 -37.45 10.75
C CYS A 271 11.59 -38.47 11.90
N GLU A 272 12.34 -39.56 11.71
CA GLU A 272 12.47 -40.66 12.67
C GLU A 272 13.80 -40.64 13.45
N ASP A 273 14.83 -39.91 12.98
CA ASP A 273 16.15 -39.80 13.64
C ASP A 273 16.24 -38.56 14.54
N PRO A 274 16.47 -38.72 15.87
CA PRO A 274 16.68 -37.60 16.79
C PRO A 274 17.81 -36.62 16.39
N LYS A 275 18.88 -37.08 15.72
CA LYS A 275 19.99 -36.20 15.28
C LYS A 275 19.60 -35.35 14.08
N GLU A 276 18.90 -35.95 13.12
CA GLU A 276 18.29 -35.24 12.00
C GLU A 276 17.26 -34.23 12.52
N LEU A 277 16.41 -34.65 13.47
CA LEU A 277 15.41 -33.78 14.10
C LEU A 277 16.03 -32.57 14.80
N LEU A 278 17.13 -32.75 15.54
CA LEU A 278 17.88 -31.64 16.13
C LEU A 278 18.39 -30.67 15.05
N THR A 279 18.88 -31.18 13.93
CA THR A 279 19.40 -30.38 12.82
C THR A 279 18.28 -29.60 12.13
N LEU A 280 17.15 -30.26 11.82
CA LEU A 280 15.96 -29.64 11.26
C LEU A 280 15.39 -28.56 12.18
N THR A 281 15.34 -28.81 13.48
CA THR A 281 14.85 -27.85 14.48
C THR A 281 15.80 -26.65 14.62
N LYS A 282 17.13 -26.86 14.58
CA LYS A 282 18.12 -25.75 14.54
C LYS A 282 17.95 -24.89 13.30
N ASN A 283 17.74 -25.51 12.14
CA ASN A 283 17.51 -24.78 10.89
C ASN A 283 16.20 -23.99 10.93
N ALA A 284 15.13 -24.55 11.50
CA ALA A 284 13.85 -23.87 11.69
C ALA A 284 13.92 -22.71 12.72
N LEU A 285 14.70 -22.85 13.80
CA LEU A 285 14.92 -21.73 14.73
C LEU A 285 15.66 -20.59 14.04
N LYS A 286 16.68 -20.89 13.23
CA LYS A 286 17.47 -19.88 12.51
C LYS A 286 16.64 -19.01 11.56
N THR A 287 15.53 -19.52 11.03
CA THR A 287 14.61 -18.75 10.17
C THR A 287 13.55 -17.95 10.94
N ARG A 288 13.29 -18.30 12.21
CA ARG A 288 12.26 -17.67 13.06
C ARG A 288 12.83 -16.75 14.15
N ALA A 289 14.13 -16.82 14.40
CA ALA A 289 14.87 -16.00 15.38
C ALA A 289 15.19 -14.58 14.88
N THR A 290 14.72 -14.21 13.69
CA THR A 290 14.83 -12.85 13.13
C THR A 290 13.47 -12.38 12.63
N PRO A 291 13.12 -11.09 12.79
CA PRO A 291 11.90 -10.55 12.19
C PRO A 291 11.92 -10.77 10.68
N VAL A 292 10.86 -11.34 10.14
CA VAL A 292 10.70 -11.49 8.70
C VAL A 292 10.31 -10.13 8.16
N VAL A 293 11.19 -9.54 7.35
CA VAL A 293 10.94 -8.28 6.65
C VAL A 293 10.78 -8.62 5.19
N SER A 294 9.61 -8.35 4.63
CA SER A 294 9.37 -8.41 3.20
C SER A 294 9.34 -6.98 2.66
N TYR A 295 9.84 -6.82 1.44
CA TYR A 295 9.57 -5.62 0.67
C TYR A 295 8.74 -6.03 -0.53
N THR A 296 7.78 -5.20 -0.89
CA THR A 296 7.01 -5.31 -2.12
C THR A 296 7.23 -4.03 -2.90
N ALA A 297 7.53 -4.16 -4.18
CA ALA A 297 7.78 -2.99 -5.01
C ALA A 297 7.01 -3.07 -6.32
N ASP A 298 6.47 -1.92 -6.71
CA ASP A 298 5.83 -1.71 -8.00
C ASP A 298 6.82 -0.96 -8.90
N VAL A 299 7.07 -1.53 -10.08
CA VAL A 299 7.88 -0.94 -11.15
C VAL A 299 6.92 -0.51 -12.25
N THR A 300 7.10 0.69 -12.80
CA THR A 300 6.35 1.19 -13.96
C THR A 300 7.34 1.48 -15.09
N ALA A 301 7.05 0.98 -16.28
CA ALA A 301 7.72 1.32 -17.54
C ALA A 301 9.17 0.85 -17.73
N LEU A 302 9.36 -0.44 -18.06
CA LEU A 302 10.61 -0.89 -18.71
C LEU A 302 10.83 -0.20 -20.07
N GLY A 303 9.75 0.09 -20.82
CA GLY A 303 9.82 0.67 -22.17
C GLY A 303 10.17 2.15 -22.28
N GLN A 304 9.92 2.99 -21.25
CA GLN A 304 10.22 4.44 -21.32
C GLN A 304 11.69 4.78 -21.03
N ALA A 305 12.41 3.91 -20.33
CA ALA A 305 13.81 4.14 -19.95
C ALA A 305 14.84 3.65 -21.00
N GLY A 306 14.38 3.31 -22.22
CA GLY A 306 15.25 2.82 -23.30
C GLY A 306 15.76 1.39 -23.10
N TYR A 307 15.16 0.63 -22.17
CA TYR A 307 15.47 -0.78 -21.98
C TYR A 307 14.40 -1.63 -22.65
N ASP A 308 14.84 -2.71 -23.27
CA ASP A 308 13.97 -3.72 -23.83
C ASP A 308 13.15 -4.38 -22.70
N PRO A 309 11.79 -4.36 -22.75
CA PRO A 309 10.95 -5.18 -21.89
C PRO A 309 11.31 -6.68 -21.95
N GLU A 310 12.02 -7.13 -22.99
CA GLU A 310 12.48 -8.51 -23.20
C GLU A 310 13.59 -8.98 -22.22
N GLY A 311 14.09 -8.13 -21.32
CA GLY A 311 15.23 -8.44 -20.44
C GLY A 311 14.93 -9.06 -19.07
N ALA A 312 13.67 -9.19 -18.63
CA ALA A 312 13.30 -9.75 -17.32
C ALA A 312 11.92 -10.44 -17.34
N ASP A 313 11.83 -11.64 -16.75
CA ASP A 313 10.62 -12.48 -16.73
C ASP A 313 10.18 -12.87 -15.30
N VAL A 314 8.97 -13.41 -15.18
CA VAL A 314 8.44 -13.91 -13.90
C VAL A 314 9.39 -14.95 -13.31
N GLY A 315 9.77 -14.74 -12.05
CA GLY A 315 10.69 -15.58 -11.31
C GLY A 315 12.15 -15.15 -11.38
N ASP A 316 12.54 -14.21 -12.24
CA ASP A 316 13.91 -13.70 -12.28
C ASP A 316 14.32 -13.03 -10.96
N SER A 317 15.56 -13.28 -10.55
CA SER A 317 16.21 -12.59 -9.43
C SER A 317 16.79 -11.26 -9.91
N VAL A 318 16.39 -10.16 -9.26
CA VAL A 318 16.71 -8.79 -9.63
C VAL A 318 17.26 -8.01 -8.44
N GLN A 319 18.11 -7.01 -8.71
CA GLN A 319 18.61 -6.11 -7.68
C GLN A 319 17.69 -4.90 -7.54
N ILE A 320 17.49 -4.45 -6.31
CA ILE A 320 16.69 -3.27 -5.96
C ILE A 320 17.60 -2.34 -5.18
N ILE A 321 17.68 -1.09 -5.62
CA ILE A 321 18.42 -0.04 -4.92
C ILE A 321 17.45 1.04 -4.49
N ASP A 322 17.27 1.15 -3.19
CA ASP A 322 16.53 2.25 -2.58
C ASP A 322 17.53 3.33 -2.14
N THR A 323 17.56 4.42 -2.92
CA THR A 323 18.45 5.57 -2.73
C THR A 323 17.94 6.55 -1.68
N SER A 324 16.76 6.33 -1.09
CA SER A 324 16.20 7.22 -0.06
C SER A 324 16.91 7.10 1.31
N PHE A 325 17.73 6.06 1.50
CA PHE A 325 18.55 5.85 2.70
C PHE A 325 19.94 6.49 2.57
N ALA A 326 20.47 7.02 3.68
CA ALA A 326 21.81 7.65 3.73
C ALA A 326 22.95 6.73 3.24
N THR A 327 22.80 5.41 3.44
CA THR A 327 23.53 4.39 2.68
C THR A 327 22.49 3.68 1.82
N PRO A 328 22.57 3.75 0.47
CA PRO A 328 21.57 3.15 -0.39
C PRO A 328 21.33 1.70 -0.04
N LEU A 329 20.07 1.39 0.25
CA LEU A 329 19.68 0.05 0.65
C LEU A 329 19.68 -0.84 -0.59
N ARG A 330 20.62 -1.77 -0.65
CA ARG A 330 20.76 -2.73 -1.75
C ARG A 330 20.13 -4.05 -1.36
N LEU A 331 19.07 -4.40 -2.07
CA LEU A 331 18.31 -5.59 -1.83
C LEU A 331 18.30 -6.47 -3.08
N GLU A 332 18.13 -7.77 -2.87
CA GLU A 332 17.86 -8.72 -3.94
C GLU A 332 16.42 -9.19 -3.79
N GLY A 333 15.64 -8.99 -4.85
CA GLY A 333 14.24 -9.37 -4.93
C GLY A 333 14.00 -10.35 -6.05
N ARG A 334 12.89 -11.07 -5.99
CA ARG A 334 12.43 -11.91 -7.09
C ARG A 334 11.20 -11.29 -7.72
N ILE A 335 11.10 -11.33 -9.04
CA ILE A 335 9.87 -10.95 -9.74
C ILE A 335 8.80 -12.00 -9.42
N LEU A 336 7.82 -11.61 -8.60
CA LEU A 336 6.71 -12.50 -8.23
C LEU A 336 5.57 -12.43 -9.23
N GLN A 337 5.33 -11.27 -9.84
CA GLN A 337 4.25 -11.06 -10.80
C GLN A 337 4.63 -10.05 -11.87
N ILE A 338 4.15 -10.28 -13.09
CA ILE A 338 4.18 -9.34 -14.21
C ILE A 338 2.75 -9.20 -14.75
N GLU A 339 2.31 -7.96 -14.95
CA GLU A 339 1.07 -7.58 -15.62
C GLU A 339 1.42 -6.76 -16.87
N GLU A 340 1.07 -7.28 -18.06
CA GLU A 340 1.41 -6.73 -19.37
C GLU A 340 0.13 -6.35 -20.14
N ASP A 341 0.06 -5.14 -20.70
CA ASP A 341 -0.95 -4.81 -21.71
C ASP A 341 -0.43 -5.17 -23.11
N LEU A 342 -0.94 -6.26 -23.66
CA LEU A 342 -0.58 -6.81 -24.97
C LEU A 342 -1.22 -6.05 -26.15
N ALA A 343 -2.22 -5.21 -25.89
CA ALA A 343 -2.90 -4.40 -26.92
C ALA A 343 -2.50 -2.91 -26.86
N GLY A 344 -1.97 -2.47 -25.73
CA GLY A 344 -1.49 -1.10 -25.46
C GLY A 344 0.03 -0.92 -25.65
N SER A 345 0.59 0.10 -24.99
CA SER A 345 2.04 0.31 -24.96
C SER A 345 2.68 -0.60 -23.92
N LEU A 346 3.79 -1.27 -24.27
CA LEU A 346 4.62 -2.02 -23.31
C LEU A 346 5.25 -1.11 -22.23
N ALA A 347 5.09 0.21 -22.33
CA ALA A 347 5.44 1.16 -21.28
C ALA A 347 4.55 1.05 -20.03
N ASP A 348 3.37 0.45 -20.13
CA ASP A 348 2.43 0.34 -19.00
C ASP A 348 2.55 -0.99 -18.22
N THR A 349 3.58 -1.80 -18.51
CA THR A 349 3.83 -3.05 -17.79
C THR A 349 4.12 -2.81 -16.31
N LYS A 350 3.44 -3.55 -15.44
CA LYS A 350 3.62 -3.54 -13.99
C LYS A 350 4.34 -4.81 -13.53
N ILE A 351 5.34 -4.66 -12.67
CA ILE A 351 6.08 -5.77 -12.07
C ILE A 351 5.96 -5.68 -10.55
N THR A 352 5.58 -6.79 -9.92
CA THR A 352 5.58 -6.95 -8.46
C THR A 352 6.80 -7.74 -8.03
N LEU A 353 7.64 -7.13 -7.21
CA LEU A 353 8.80 -7.78 -6.61
C LEU A 353 8.45 -8.26 -5.20
N GLY A 354 8.97 -9.40 -4.77
CA GLY A 354 8.76 -9.88 -3.39
C GLY A 354 9.84 -10.85 -2.90
N ASN A 355 9.73 -11.22 -1.61
CA ASN A 355 10.77 -11.91 -0.83
C ASN A 355 12.16 -11.26 -0.97
N ILE A 356 12.16 -9.93 -0.81
CA ILE A 356 13.34 -9.10 -0.96
C ILE A 356 14.24 -9.28 0.28
N ARG A 357 15.43 -9.86 0.09
CA ARG A 357 16.43 -10.04 1.16
C ARG A 357 17.53 -8.97 1.00
N GLN A 358 18.08 -8.50 2.11
CA GLN A 358 19.36 -7.78 2.06
C GLN A 358 20.39 -8.70 1.40
N SER A 359 21.02 -8.21 0.33
CA SER A 359 22.01 -8.94 -0.46
C SER A 359 23.09 -9.53 0.45
N TYR A 360 23.58 -10.72 0.10
CA TYR A 360 24.60 -11.52 0.78
C TYR A 360 25.86 -10.70 1.19
N THR A 361 26.13 -9.59 0.51
CA THR A 361 27.22 -8.65 0.81
C THR A 361 27.11 -7.95 2.18
N GLN A 362 25.92 -7.83 2.79
CA GLN A 362 25.75 -7.29 4.15
C GLN A 362 25.71 -8.37 5.24
N ARG A 363 25.25 -9.59 4.93
CA ARG A 363 25.28 -10.73 5.89
C ARG A 363 26.71 -11.24 6.12
N LEU A 364 27.58 -11.20 5.11
CA LEU A 364 29.00 -11.51 5.29
C LEU A 364 29.69 -10.43 6.13
N ALA A 365 29.37 -9.15 5.96
CA ALA A 365 29.93 -8.06 6.77
C ALA A 365 29.48 -8.13 8.25
N ALA A 366 28.23 -8.53 8.53
CA ALA A 366 27.73 -8.70 9.89
C ALA A 366 28.23 -10.00 10.57
N GLN A 367 28.38 -11.10 9.82
CA GLN A 367 29.04 -12.32 10.33
C GLN A 367 30.55 -12.15 10.50
N GLN A 368 31.21 -11.43 9.60
CA GLN A 368 32.62 -11.07 9.73
C GLN A 368 32.81 -10.13 10.92
N GLN A 369 31.97 -9.11 11.14
CA GLN A 369 32.04 -8.27 12.35
C GLN A 369 31.76 -9.01 13.66
N ALA A 370 30.90 -10.03 13.66
CA ALA A 370 30.63 -10.87 14.83
C ALA A 370 31.76 -11.90 15.09
N LEU A 371 32.34 -12.45 14.03
CA LEU A 371 33.52 -13.32 14.08
C LEU A 371 34.77 -12.53 14.47
N ASP A 372 34.94 -11.32 13.94
CA ASP A 372 36.00 -10.36 14.26
C ASP A 372 35.85 -9.82 15.69
N LYS A 373 34.64 -9.70 16.23
CA LYS A 373 34.42 -9.40 17.67
C LYS A 373 34.84 -10.56 18.58
N LEU A 374 34.58 -11.80 18.17
CA LEU A 374 34.95 -12.99 18.95
C LEU A 374 36.46 -13.29 18.86
N VAL A 375 37.05 -13.04 17.69
CA VAL A 375 38.49 -13.14 17.39
C VAL A 375 39.28 -11.96 18.01
N SER A 376 38.70 -10.76 18.07
CA SER A 376 39.33 -9.60 18.75
C SER A 376 39.30 -9.70 20.28
N SER A 377 38.43 -10.53 20.87
CA SER A 377 38.43 -10.82 22.30
C SER A 377 39.30 -12.01 22.73
N SER A 378 39.85 -12.81 21.82
CA SER A 378 40.79 -13.91 22.15
C SER A 378 42.26 -13.57 21.90
N GLY A 379 42.56 -12.53 21.11
CA GLY A 379 43.93 -12.08 20.81
C GLY A 379 44.55 -11.11 21.84
N ALA A 380 43.78 -10.59 22.79
CA ALA A 380 44.24 -9.61 23.78
C ALA A 380 44.98 -10.22 24.99
N TRP A 381 45.21 -11.53 25.02
CA TRP A 381 45.86 -12.24 26.14
C TRP A 381 47.18 -12.95 25.78
N ASN A 382 47.76 -12.72 24.61
CA ASN A 382 49.08 -13.27 24.32
C ASN A 382 49.97 -12.34 23.49
N SER A 383 50.13 -11.10 23.95
CA SER A 383 51.21 -10.22 23.51
C SER A 383 52.55 -10.72 24.05
N ALA A 384 53.19 -11.65 23.37
CA ALA A 384 54.61 -11.93 23.53
C ALA A 384 55.20 -12.61 22.29
N ALA A 385 55.40 -11.82 21.22
CA ALA A 385 56.58 -11.82 20.35
C ALA A 385 56.24 -11.39 18.91
N GLY A 386 56.54 -10.12 18.59
CA GLY A 386 56.96 -9.71 17.24
C GLY A 386 55.88 -9.27 16.24
N GLY A 387 55.42 -8.03 16.38
CA GLY A 387 55.27 -7.11 15.24
C GLY A 387 54.01 -7.20 14.35
N THR A 388 53.14 -6.20 14.53
CA THR A 388 52.31 -5.51 13.50
C THR A 388 51.32 -6.33 12.66
N GLY A 389 50.02 -6.04 12.87
CA GLY A 389 48.86 -6.65 12.22
C GLY A 389 48.85 -6.63 10.68
N PRO A 390 48.57 -7.75 10.00
CA PRO A 390 48.69 -7.89 8.55
C PRO A 390 47.32 -7.99 7.83
N TYR A 391 46.47 -6.96 7.83
CA TYR A 391 45.28 -6.95 6.95
C TYR A 391 45.31 -5.86 5.87
N MET A 392 45.87 -4.69 6.17
CA MET A 392 46.28 -3.75 5.11
C MET A 392 47.58 -4.20 4.42
N LYS A 393 48.49 -4.81 5.17
CA LYS A 393 49.77 -5.31 4.63
C LYS A 393 49.60 -6.51 3.70
N ASP A 394 48.67 -7.42 3.96
CA ASP A 394 48.47 -8.61 3.12
C ASP A 394 47.70 -8.27 1.81
N LEU A 395 46.74 -7.33 1.85
CA LEU A 395 46.10 -6.79 0.65
C LEU A 395 47.11 -6.01 -0.22
N ILE A 396 47.95 -5.18 0.41
CA ILE A 396 49.06 -4.48 -0.26
C ILE A 396 50.09 -5.49 -0.78
N ASP A 397 50.44 -6.53 -0.04
CA ASP A 397 51.43 -7.54 -0.45
C ASP A 397 50.89 -8.43 -1.58
N ARG A 398 49.57 -8.67 -1.67
CA ARG A 398 48.92 -9.42 -2.75
C ARG A 398 48.73 -8.60 -4.03
N ILE A 399 48.39 -7.31 -3.89
CA ILE A 399 48.40 -6.35 -5.00
C ILE A 399 49.85 -6.15 -5.50
N ASN A 400 50.83 -6.04 -4.58
CA ASN A 400 52.26 -6.01 -4.92
C ASN A 400 52.71 -7.31 -5.58
N GLN A 401 52.23 -8.49 -5.16
CA GLN A 401 52.52 -9.76 -5.83
C GLN A 401 51.99 -9.78 -7.27
N ILE A 402 50.77 -9.30 -7.51
CA ILE A 402 50.19 -9.21 -8.86
C ILE A 402 50.97 -8.20 -9.71
N MET A 403 51.25 -7.00 -9.19
CA MET A 403 52.02 -5.98 -9.91
C MET A 403 53.48 -6.40 -10.18
N ASN A 404 54.10 -7.12 -9.25
CA ASN A 404 55.46 -7.66 -9.41
C ASN A 404 55.53 -8.86 -10.36
N ALA A 405 54.42 -9.60 -10.56
CA ALA A 405 54.35 -10.75 -11.47
C ALA A 405 54.19 -10.35 -12.95
N THR A 406 53.60 -9.19 -13.24
CA THR A 406 53.44 -8.68 -14.62
C THR A 406 54.75 -8.18 -15.22
N GLY A 407 55.68 -7.64 -14.40
CA GLY A 407 56.95 -7.08 -14.85
C GLY A 407 56.80 -5.78 -15.68
N GLY A 408 57.68 -4.80 -15.47
CA GLY A 408 57.68 -3.54 -16.22
C GLY A 408 58.86 -3.47 -17.19
N TYR A 409 58.60 -3.44 -18.49
CA TYR A 409 59.63 -3.34 -19.52
C TYR A 409 59.88 -1.87 -19.84
N THR A 410 61.02 -1.35 -19.37
CA THR A 410 61.35 0.08 -19.47
C THR A 410 62.25 0.37 -20.67
N TYR A 411 61.85 1.34 -21.49
CA TYR A 411 62.59 1.80 -22.66
C TYR A 411 62.84 3.30 -22.55
N LEU A 412 64.12 3.70 -22.51
CA LEU A 412 64.51 5.10 -22.65
C LEU A 412 64.65 5.44 -24.13
N LYS A 413 63.79 6.32 -24.61
CA LYS A 413 63.82 6.79 -26.00
C LYS A 413 64.36 8.22 -26.03
N PRO A 414 65.53 8.48 -26.65
CA PRO A 414 66.10 9.82 -26.73
C PRO A 414 65.08 10.83 -27.29
N GLY A 415 64.90 11.95 -26.60
CA GLY A 415 63.95 13.01 -26.99
C GLY A 415 62.47 12.73 -26.70
N GLN A 416 62.07 11.50 -26.37
CA GLN A 416 60.67 11.15 -26.07
C GLN A 416 60.45 10.84 -24.59
N GLY A 417 61.45 10.30 -23.89
CA GLY A 417 61.38 10.01 -22.46
C GLY A 417 61.31 8.52 -22.16
N ILE A 418 60.70 8.17 -21.03
CA ILE A 418 60.65 6.82 -20.49
C ILE A 418 59.30 6.20 -20.85
N TYR A 419 59.31 5.06 -21.54
CA TYR A 419 58.15 4.23 -21.78
C TYR A 419 58.26 2.96 -20.92
N VAL A 420 57.21 2.63 -20.18
CA VAL A 420 57.10 1.40 -19.40
C VAL A 420 55.92 0.61 -19.93
N TYR A 421 56.20 -0.57 -20.45
CA TYR A 421 55.20 -1.47 -21.01
C TYR A 421 54.94 -2.67 -20.10
N ASP A 422 53.76 -3.26 -20.24
CA ASP A 422 53.38 -4.52 -19.59
C ASP A 422 54.04 -5.76 -20.20
N LYS A 423 54.64 -5.63 -21.40
CA LYS A 423 55.35 -6.70 -22.14
C LYS A 423 56.54 -6.12 -22.92
N PRO A 424 57.52 -6.94 -23.36
CA PRO A 424 58.56 -6.48 -24.27
C PRO A 424 57.99 -5.76 -25.51
N GLU A 425 58.67 -4.72 -26.00
CA GLU A 425 58.19 -3.87 -27.11
C GLU A 425 57.91 -4.66 -28.40
N ASP A 426 58.61 -5.78 -28.62
CA ASP A 426 58.47 -6.71 -29.74
C ASP A 426 57.31 -7.72 -29.59
N GLN A 427 56.65 -7.77 -28.42
CA GLN A 427 55.58 -8.73 -28.12
C GLN A 427 54.18 -8.10 -28.03
N ASN A 428 53.95 -6.99 -28.75
CA ASN A 428 52.68 -6.26 -28.77
C ASN A 428 52.15 -5.93 -27.36
N PRO A 429 52.84 -5.03 -26.64
CA PRO A 429 52.38 -4.57 -25.33
C PRO A 429 50.98 -3.96 -25.42
N THR A 430 50.18 -4.20 -24.39
CA THR A 430 48.78 -3.79 -24.29
C THR A 430 48.58 -2.59 -23.39
N GLN A 431 49.56 -2.25 -22.54
CA GLN A 431 49.50 -1.09 -21.66
C GLN A 431 50.82 -0.32 -21.70
N CYS A 432 50.73 1.00 -21.49
CA CYS A 432 51.88 1.89 -21.53
C CYS A 432 51.74 3.01 -20.49
N ILE A 433 52.80 3.19 -19.72
CA ILE A 433 53.04 4.39 -18.92
C ILE A 433 54.19 5.14 -19.58
N HIS A 434 53.98 6.41 -19.89
CA HIS A 434 54.97 7.25 -20.55
C HIS A 434 55.23 8.52 -19.75
N ILE A 435 56.49 8.72 -19.36
CA ILE A 435 57.00 9.91 -18.68
C ILE A 435 57.94 10.66 -19.63
N GLY A 436 57.49 11.84 -20.09
CA GLY A 436 58.24 12.72 -21.00
C GLY A 436 58.58 14.06 -20.37
N GLY A 437 59.17 14.98 -21.16
CA GLY A 437 59.56 16.31 -20.69
C GLY A 437 58.35 17.16 -20.27
N GLY A 438 57.99 17.12 -18.98
CA GLY A 438 56.91 17.92 -18.39
C GLY A 438 55.53 17.25 -18.33
N TYR A 439 55.42 15.95 -18.65
CA TYR A 439 54.17 15.21 -18.55
C TYR A 439 54.36 13.73 -18.17
N TRP A 440 53.37 13.14 -17.50
CA TRP A 440 53.16 11.70 -17.44
C TRP A 440 51.83 11.38 -18.11
N ARG A 441 51.74 10.26 -18.83
CA ARG A 441 50.48 9.76 -19.37
C ARG A 441 50.39 8.25 -19.37
N ILE A 442 49.17 7.73 -19.32
CA ILE A 442 48.88 6.30 -19.33
C ILE A 442 47.92 5.93 -20.47
N ALA A 443 48.15 4.76 -21.07
CA ALA A 443 47.32 4.18 -22.11
C ALA A 443 47.11 2.70 -21.81
N ASP A 444 45.86 2.25 -21.92
CA ASP A 444 45.44 0.84 -21.76
C ASP A 444 45.24 0.13 -23.11
N HIS A 445 45.50 0.83 -24.22
CA HIS A 445 45.40 0.30 -25.58
C HIS A 445 46.11 1.23 -26.60
N LYS A 446 46.25 0.73 -27.83
CA LYS A 446 46.76 1.48 -28.98
C LYS A 446 45.61 1.86 -29.92
N LYS A 447 45.76 2.97 -30.62
CA LYS A 447 44.93 3.38 -31.76
C LYS A 447 45.14 2.41 -32.93
N ALA A 448 44.22 2.44 -33.89
CA ALA A 448 44.28 1.60 -35.09
C ALA A 448 45.58 1.80 -35.93
N ASN A 449 46.26 2.94 -35.80
CA ASN A 449 47.53 3.23 -36.47
C ASN A 449 48.77 2.71 -35.70
N GLY A 450 48.59 2.06 -34.55
CA GLY A 450 49.65 1.50 -33.71
C GLY A 450 50.19 2.45 -32.63
N ASP A 451 49.78 3.72 -32.62
CA ASP A 451 50.17 4.68 -31.57
C ASP A 451 49.41 4.41 -30.27
N TRP A 452 50.04 4.66 -29.12
CA TRP A 452 49.35 4.58 -27.83
C TRP A 452 48.23 5.61 -27.71
N ASP A 453 47.04 5.16 -27.31
CA ASP A 453 45.92 6.04 -27.03
C ASP A 453 45.91 6.46 -25.56
N PHE A 454 46.64 7.53 -25.25
CA PHE A 454 46.77 8.03 -23.90
C PHE A 454 45.49 8.75 -23.44
N ARG A 455 44.85 8.25 -22.38
CA ARG A 455 43.58 8.79 -21.85
C ARG A 455 43.77 9.69 -20.63
N SER A 456 44.65 9.32 -19.72
CA SER A 456 44.93 10.12 -18.52
C SER A 456 46.34 10.69 -18.57
N LEU A 457 46.47 11.99 -18.25
CA LEU A 457 47.69 12.79 -18.36
C LEU A 457 47.84 13.64 -17.10
N ALA A 458 49.02 13.68 -16.52
CA ALA A 458 49.43 14.77 -15.63
C ALA A 458 50.49 15.62 -16.33
N ASN A 459 50.42 16.94 -16.15
CA ASN A 459 51.48 17.85 -16.59
C ASN A 459 51.67 18.95 -15.55
N GLY A 460 52.53 19.95 -15.83
CA GLY A 460 52.77 21.07 -14.92
C GLY A 460 51.53 21.92 -14.53
N LYS A 461 50.36 21.68 -15.13
CA LYS A 461 49.09 22.33 -14.78
C LYS A 461 48.14 21.49 -13.90
N GLY A 462 48.41 20.19 -13.73
CA GLY A 462 47.57 19.31 -12.90
C GLY A 462 47.33 17.92 -13.51
N LEU A 463 46.40 17.18 -12.89
CA LEU A 463 45.97 15.84 -13.30
C LEU A 463 44.69 15.94 -14.14
N PHE A 464 44.71 15.38 -15.34
CA PHE A 464 43.60 15.29 -16.27
C PHE A 464 43.29 13.81 -16.47
N ALA A 465 42.24 13.32 -15.81
CA ALA A 465 41.85 11.91 -15.83
C ALA A 465 40.33 11.78 -15.87
N ASP A 466 39.83 10.73 -16.52
CA ASP A 466 38.39 10.41 -16.57
C ASP A 466 37.88 9.90 -15.21
N ALA A 467 38.77 9.38 -14.36
CA ALA A 467 38.50 8.96 -12.99
C ALA A 467 39.71 9.18 -12.07
N ILE A 468 39.48 9.62 -10.83
CA ILE A 468 40.50 9.77 -9.78
C ILE A 468 40.08 8.90 -8.59
N PHE A 469 40.86 7.87 -8.28
CA PHE A 469 40.68 7.04 -7.09
C PHE A 469 41.58 7.59 -5.97
N THR A 470 40.99 8.32 -5.04
CA THR A 470 41.65 8.97 -3.90
C THR A 470 40.75 8.86 -2.68
N GLY A 471 41.28 9.09 -1.47
CA GLY A 471 40.47 9.20 -0.25
C GLY A 471 39.83 10.58 -0.15
N ARG A 472 40.40 11.47 0.66
CA ARG A 472 39.90 12.84 0.83
C ARG A 472 40.43 13.79 -0.24
N LEU A 473 39.54 14.32 -1.08
CA LEU A 473 39.80 15.42 -2.00
C LEU A 473 39.47 16.75 -1.30
N SER A 474 40.48 17.49 -0.88
CA SER A 474 40.28 18.79 -0.21
C SER A 474 40.79 19.96 -1.05
N ASP A 475 40.26 21.15 -0.78
CA ASP A 475 40.92 22.38 -1.18
C ASP A 475 42.27 22.55 -0.46
N ALA A 476 43.11 23.46 -0.95
CA ALA A 476 44.46 23.68 -0.41
C ALA A 476 44.46 24.13 1.06
N ALA A 477 43.34 24.66 1.56
CA ALA A 477 43.18 25.11 2.94
C ALA A 477 42.54 24.04 3.86
N GLY A 478 42.10 22.90 3.31
CA GLY A 478 41.43 21.82 4.05
C GLY A 478 40.02 22.15 4.54
N LEU A 479 39.45 23.28 4.11
CA LEU A 479 38.19 23.84 4.59
C LEU A 479 36.98 23.34 3.81
N ASN A 480 37.22 22.90 2.57
CA ASN A 480 36.23 22.19 1.78
C ASN A 480 36.83 20.84 1.43
N HIS A 481 36.08 19.78 1.68
CA HIS A 481 36.54 18.47 1.30
C HIS A 481 35.39 17.58 0.90
N TRP A 482 35.70 16.68 -0.01
CA TRP A 482 34.90 15.52 -0.28
C TRP A 482 35.74 14.30 0.09
N ASP A 483 35.30 13.60 1.11
CA ASP A 483 35.87 12.35 1.55
C ASP A 483 35.26 11.20 0.72
N MET A 484 36.02 10.63 -0.23
CA MET A 484 35.55 9.57 -1.12
C MET A 484 35.43 8.20 -0.41
N ASP A 485 35.97 8.08 0.80
CA ASP A 485 35.91 6.86 1.60
C ASP A 485 34.60 6.82 2.43
N THR A 486 34.18 7.97 2.96
CA THR A 486 32.97 8.10 3.80
C THR A 486 31.77 8.72 3.08
N GLY A 487 32.00 9.38 1.95
CA GLY A 487 30.99 10.18 1.25
C GLY A 487 30.73 11.55 1.88
N GLU A 488 31.45 11.94 2.93
CA GLU A 488 31.27 13.25 3.58
C GLU A 488 31.65 14.39 2.61
N PHE A 489 30.69 15.24 2.29
CA PHE A 489 30.91 16.48 1.56
C PHE A 489 30.73 17.67 2.50
N SER A 490 31.85 18.30 2.86
CA SER A 490 31.88 19.39 3.82
C SER A 490 32.27 20.69 3.13
N LEU A 491 31.46 21.72 3.39
CA LEU A 491 31.65 23.06 2.86
C LEU A 491 31.85 24.06 3.99
N SER A 492 32.89 24.88 3.86
CA SER A 492 33.10 26.01 4.76
C SER A 492 31.98 27.04 4.63
N ALA A 493 31.72 27.81 5.68
CA ALA A 493 30.66 28.83 5.71
C ALA A 493 30.75 29.86 4.57
N ARG A 494 31.95 30.11 4.06
CA ARG A 494 32.25 31.03 2.94
C ARG A 494 32.08 30.40 1.55
N SER A 495 31.80 29.10 1.49
CA SER A 495 31.66 28.38 0.22
C SER A 495 30.32 28.69 -0.40
N THR A 496 30.32 29.01 -1.69
CA THR A 496 29.11 29.41 -2.40
C THR A 496 28.40 28.21 -3.03
N VAL A 497 27.12 28.02 -2.70
CA VAL A 497 26.22 27.02 -3.29
C VAL A 497 25.05 27.74 -3.95
N GLY A 498 24.96 27.68 -5.28
CA GLY A 498 23.91 28.36 -6.04
C GLY A 498 24.00 29.89 -5.99
N GLY A 499 25.21 30.43 -5.87
CA GLY A 499 25.46 31.88 -5.83
C GLY A 499 25.31 32.55 -4.46
N LYS A 500 24.99 31.78 -3.41
CA LYS A 500 24.97 32.23 -2.01
C LYS A 500 25.95 31.42 -1.15
N THR A 501 26.57 32.04 -0.16
CA THR A 501 27.45 31.35 0.80
C THR A 501 26.65 30.46 1.74
N VAL A 502 27.25 29.38 2.25
CA VAL A 502 26.65 28.53 3.30
C VAL A 502 26.29 29.36 4.55
N GLN A 503 27.06 30.41 4.86
CA GLN A 503 26.77 31.38 5.90
C GLN A 503 25.52 32.19 5.60
N GLU A 504 25.27 32.61 4.35
CA GLU A 504 24.04 33.35 3.99
C GLU A 504 22.77 32.50 4.16
N TYR A 505 22.85 31.17 4.04
CA TYR A 505 21.74 30.28 4.40
C TYR A 505 21.54 30.19 5.92
N ALA A 506 22.62 30.18 6.70
CA ALA A 506 22.57 30.18 8.16
C ALA A 506 22.12 31.54 8.74
N ASP A 507 22.58 32.64 8.14
CA ASP A 507 22.20 34.02 8.48
C ASP A 507 20.73 34.28 8.13
N GLY A 508 20.17 33.61 7.12
CA GLY A 508 18.73 33.59 6.87
C GLY A 508 17.93 33.07 8.07
N ALA A 509 18.40 32.02 8.73
CA ALA A 509 17.78 31.49 9.95
C ALA A 509 17.99 32.40 11.18
N LEU A 510 19.03 33.24 11.18
CA LEU A 510 19.32 34.22 12.24
C LEU A 510 18.56 35.55 12.04
N SER A 511 18.29 35.92 10.78
CA SER A 511 17.47 37.07 10.41
C SER A 511 16.04 36.94 10.94
N ASP A 512 15.50 35.72 10.98
CA ASP A 512 14.21 35.41 11.60
C ASP A 512 14.16 35.72 13.11
N ALA A 513 15.32 35.89 13.77
CA ALA A 513 15.41 36.18 15.20
C ALA A 513 15.54 37.69 15.54
N ASN A 514 15.90 38.58 14.61
CA ASN A 514 16.38 39.94 14.93
C ASN A 514 15.42 41.11 14.58
N SER A 515 14.21 40.86 14.06
CA SER A 515 13.30 41.93 13.58
C SER A 515 12.67 42.83 14.67
N TYR A 516 13.07 42.72 15.94
CA TYR A 516 12.46 43.45 17.07
C TYR A 516 13.07 44.85 17.38
N THR A 517 14.16 45.29 16.71
CA THR A 517 15.00 46.41 17.23
C THR A 517 14.99 47.74 16.44
N ASP A 518 14.57 47.80 15.16
CA ASP A 518 14.86 48.98 14.31
C ASP A 518 13.75 50.01 14.11
N ALA A 519 12.52 49.75 14.58
CA ALA A 519 11.40 50.68 14.44
C ALA A 519 11.60 52.03 15.18
N ALA A 520 12.47 52.09 16.20
CA ALA A 520 12.74 53.30 16.99
C ALA A 520 13.64 54.33 16.27
N LYS A 521 14.47 53.91 15.32
CA LYS A 521 15.44 54.82 14.65
C LYS A 521 14.81 55.68 13.55
N GLN A 522 13.68 55.26 12.98
CA GLN A 522 13.24 55.76 11.69
C GLN A 522 12.22 56.92 11.73
N ALA A 523 11.58 57.11 12.88
CA ALA A 523 10.70 58.26 13.12
C ALA A 523 11.47 59.58 13.24
N ALA A 524 12.69 59.57 13.80
CA ALA A 524 13.54 60.77 13.95
C ALA A 524 14.05 61.34 12.61
N ILE A 525 14.13 60.51 11.57
CA ILE A 525 14.74 60.86 10.27
C ILE A 525 13.72 61.53 9.32
N THR A 526 12.42 61.29 9.52
CA THR A 526 11.37 61.73 8.58
C THR A 526 10.98 63.21 8.76
N GLU A 527 11.02 63.74 9.98
CA GLU A 527 10.72 65.16 10.24
C GLU A 527 11.86 66.10 9.78
N ALA A 528 13.11 65.63 9.79
CA ALA A 528 14.26 66.41 9.31
C ALA A 528 14.24 66.64 7.78
N LYS A 529 13.71 65.69 7.00
CA LYS A 529 13.66 65.78 5.52
C LYS A 529 12.59 66.76 4.99
N ARG A 530 11.48 66.94 5.72
CA ARG A 530 10.37 67.81 5.29
C ARG A 530 10.71 69.30 5.33
N GLN A 531 11.62 69.71 6.21
CA GLN A 531 12.08 71.10 6.34
C GLN A 531 13.10 71.50 5.26
N ALA A 532 13.89 70.55 4.75
CA ALA A 532 14.92 70.79 3.73
C ALA A 532 14.33 71.04 2.33
N ASP A 533 13.31 70.26 1.94
CA ASP A 533 12.68 70.31 0.61
C ASP A 533 11.96 71.64 0.30
N ALA A 534 11.53 72.37 1.33
CA ALA A 534 10.87 73.67 1.20
C ALA A 534 11.87 74.81 0.89
N ALA A 535 13.14 74.67 1.26
CA ALA A 535 14.17 75.70 1.08
C ALA A 535 14.80 75.69 -0.32
N ASP A 536 14.92 74.51 -0.95
CA ASP A 536 15.57 74.36 -2.26
C ASP A 536 14.69 74.85 -3.44
N THR A 537 13.36 74.79 -3.28
CA THR A 537 12.42 75.26 -4.29
C THR A 537 12.47 76.80 -4.44
N ALA A 538 12.84 77.53 -3.37
CA ALA A 538 12.99 78.99 -3.41
C ALA A 538 14.29 79.44 -4.11
N LYS A 539 15.40 78.72 -3.94
CA LYS A 539 16.71 79.06 -4.55
C LYS A 539 16.75 78.83 -6.05
N LEU A 540 16.00 77.85 -6.56
CA LEU A 540 15.93 77.55 -7.99
C LEU A 540 15.25 78.67 -8.80
N ALA A 541 14.33 79.41 -8.19
CA ALA A 541 13.69 80.58 -8.80
C ALA A 541 14.64 81.78 -8.92
N GLU A 542 15.65 81.87 -8.05
CA GLU A 542 16.61 82.98 -8.00
C GLU A 542 17.78 82.79 -8.99
N ALA A 543 18.26 81.56 -9.15
CA ALA A 543 19.31 81.22 -10.12
C ALA A 543 18.87 81.43 -11.59
N LYS A 544 17.58 81.23 -11.89
CA LYS A 544 17.02 81.45 -13.23
C LYS A 544 17.05 82.93 -13.64
N LYS A 545 16.86 83.83 -12.66
CA LYS A 545 16.94 85.29 -12.82
C LYS A 545 18.36 85.79 -13.13
N TYR A 546 19.38 85.11 -12.61
CA TYR A 546 20.80 85.47 -12.84
C TYR A 546 21.30 85.03 -14.22
N ALA A 547 20.85 83.87 -14.71
CA ALA A 547 21.21 83.38 -16.04
C ALA A 547 20.65 84.25 -17.19
N GLU A 548 19.43 84.77 -17.03
CA GLU A 548 18.81 85.72 -17.98
C GLU A 548 19.59 87.05 -18.06
N ALA A 549 20.17 87.52 -16.96
CA ALA A 549 21.00 88.73 -16.93
C ALA A 549 22.34 88.55 -17.69
N LYS A 550 22.99 87.39 -17.56
CA LYS A 550 24.27 87.10 -18.24
C LYS A 550 24.13 86.84 -19.74
N ALA A 551 22.99 86.33 -20.18
CA ALA A 551 22.69 86.19 -21.62
C ALA A 551 22.57 87.56 -22.31
N GLY A 552 22.01 88.57 -21.65
CA GLY A 552 21.92 89.95 -22.18
C GLY A 552 23.29 90.66 -22.28
N GLU A 553 24.21 90.38 -21.37
CA GLU A 553 25.60 90.90 -21.43
C GLU A 553 26.38 90.31 -22.62
N ALA A 554 26.19 89.03 -22.93
CA ALA A 554 26.84 88.34 -24.05
C ALA A 554 26.36 88.82 -25.43
N GLU A 555 25.08 89.18 -25.57
CA GLU A 555 24.54 89.78 -26.80
C GLU A 555 25.11 91.18 -27.06
N THR A 556 25.44 91.91 -25.99
CA THR A 556 26.05 93.25 -26.07
C THR A 556 27.52 93.17 -26.51
N ALA A 557 28.26 92.14 -26.09
CA ALA A 557 29.64 91.89 -26.52
C ALA A 557 29.76 91.41 -27.98
N ALA A 558 28.77 90.65 -28.47
CA ALA A 558 28.76 90.13 -29.84
C ALA A 558 28.52 91.21 -30.93
N LYS A 559 27.94 92.36 -30.58
CA LYS A 559 27.70 93.48 -31.51
C LYS A 559 28.91 94.42 -31.68
N ALA A 560 30.00 94.23 -30.93
CA ALA A 560 31.06 95.23 -30.83
C ALA A 560 32.26 95.08 -31.79
N GLN A 561 32.53 93.95 -32.45
CA GLN A 561 33.72 93.92 -33.34
C GLN A 561 33.61 92.97 -34.53
N SER A 562 33.62 93.60 -35.69
CA SER A 562 33.71 93.06 -37.04
C SER A 562 35.13 92.55 -37.37
N LYS A 563 35.17 91.48 -38.18
CA LYS A 563 36.26 91.03 -39.10
C LYS A 563 37.53 90.35 -38.54
N ALA A 564 37.79 89.20 -39.17
CA ALA A 564 39.06 88.54 -39.48
C ALA A 564 39.46 87.29 -38.67
N ASP A 565 39.60 86.20 -39.42
CA ASP A 565 40.44 85.01 -39.25
C ASP A 565 40.10 83.98 -38.16
N GLY A 566 39.26 83.02 -38.58
CA GLY A 566 38.78 81.87 -37.80
C GLY A 566 39.81 80.81 -37.42
N GLU A 567 41.11 81.02 -37.61
CA GLU A 567 42.15 80.12 -37.10
C GLU A 567 42.69 80.55 -35.73
N ALA A 568 42.76 81.85 -35.44
CA ALA A 568 43.19 82.34 -34.12
C ALA A 568 42.11 82.11 -33.04
N ALA A 569 40.82 82.23 -33.38
CA ALA A 569 39.71 81.96 -32.47
C ALA A 569 39.56 80.46 -32.15
N LYS A 570 39.93 79.58 -33.09
CA LYS A 570 39.88 78.12 -32.89
C LYS A 570 41.08 77.64 -32.07
N ALA A 571 42.27 78.19 -32.30
CA ALA A 571 43.47 77.89 -31.50
C ALA A 571 43.38 78.47 -30.08
N ALA A 572 42.77 79.64 -29.87
CA ALA A 572 42.55 80.20 -28.54
C ALA A 572 41.43 79.46 -27.77
N ALA A 573 40.35 79.03 -28.44
CA ALA A 573 39.31 78.20 -27.83
C ALA A 573 39.80 76.78 -27.52
N GLN A 574 40.58 76.17 -28.41
CA GLN A 574 41.16 74.85 -28.19
C GLN A 574 42.28 74.90 -27.14
N ALA A 575 43.14 75.92 -27.10
CA ALA A 575 44.14 76.08 -26.03
C ALA A 575 43.51 76.41 -24.66
N TYR A 576 42.34 77.08 -24.62
CA TYR A 576 41.56 77.25 -23.39
C TYR A 576 40.86 75.96 -22.95
N VAL A 577 40.36 75.16 -23.90
CA VAL A 577 39.70 73.87 -23.61
C VAL A 577 40.72 72.81 -23.22
N ASP A 578 41.86 72.72 -23.91
CA ASP A 578 42.93 71.76 -23.63
C ASP A 578 43.69 72.11 -22.33
N ALA A 579 43.94 73.39 -22.05
CA ALA A 579 44.50 73.80 -20.76
C ALA A 579 43.48 73.67 -19.59
N LEU A 580 42.18 73.68 -19.88
CA LEU A 580 41.13 73.41 -18.90
C LEU A 580 40.96 71.90 -18.67
N ASP A 581 41.06 71.06 -19.71
CA ASP A 581 40.96 69.60 -19.60
C ASP A 581 42.25 68.97 -19.01
N GLU A 582 43.45 69.43 -19.39
CA GLU A 582 44.72 68.90 -18.86
C GLU A 582 45.01 69.35 -17.41
N SER A 583 44.40 70.45 -16.93
CA SER A 583 44.55 70.92 -15.54
C SER A 583 43.46 70.41 -14.58
N LEU A 584 42.45 69.72 -15.10
CA LEU A 584 41.31 69.25 -14.34
C LEU A 584 41.46 67.76 -13.96
N GLY A 585 42.39 67.46 -13.05
CA GLY A 585 42.43 66.15 -12.40
C GLY A 585 41.13 65.88 -11.62
N GLN A 586 40.73 64.61 -11.49
CA GLN A 586 39.42 64.18 -10.95
C GLN A 586 39.07 64.84 -9.61
N ARG A 587 40.06 65.06 -8.73
CA ARG A 587 39.92 65.77 -7.46
C ARG A 587 39.65 67.27 -7.61
N SER A 588 40.21 67.94 -8.61
CA SER A 588 39.98 69.37 -8.87
C SER A 588 38.65 69.66 -9.56
N ILE A 589 38.17 68.76 -10.43
CA ILE A 589 36.80 68.80 -10.98
C ILE A 589 35.82 68.61 -9.83
N PHE A 590 36.11 67.64 -8.97
CA PHE A 590 35.28 67.29 -7.85
C PHE A 590 35.23 68.38 -6.76
N ASP A 591 36.37 68.96 -6.42
CA ASP A 591 36.47 70.09 -5.50
C ASP A 591 35.81 71.34 -6.10
N ARG A 592 35.85 71.56 -7.43
CA ARG A 592 35.07 72.66 -8.05
C ARG A 592 33.56 72.41 -8.03
N LEU A 593 33.11 71.17 -8.25
CA LEU A 593 31.69 70.77 -8.19
C LEU A 593 31.13 70.76 -6.77
N THR A 594 31.97 70.53 -5.76
CA THR A 594 31.57 70.43 -4.34
C THR A 594 32.08 71.59 -3.47
N ASN A 595 32.59 72.64 -4.12
CA ASN A 595 33.17 73.83 -3.51
C ASN A 595 34.24 73.50 -2.44
N ASN A 596 35.34 72.87 -2.86
CA ASN A 596 36.47 72.39 -2.07
C ASN A 596 36.04 71.52 -0.88
N GLY A 597 35.05 70.65 -1.06
CA GLY A 597 34.51 69.80 0.01
C GLY A 597 33.70 70.54 1.08
N LYS A 598 33.34 71.82 0.87
CA LYS A 598 32.48 72.59 1.79
C LYS A 598 30.98 72.46 1.46
N ALA A 599 30.59 72.08 0.24
CA ALA A 599 29.20 71.72 -0.09
C ALA A 599 28.97 70.23 0.22
N GLN A 600 28.42 69.95 1.39
CA GLN A 600 28.20 68.61 1.94
C GLN A 600 27.07 67.86 1.18
N GLY A 601 27.32 67.42 -0.04
CA GLY A 601 26.35 66.67 -0.86
C GLY A 601 26.98 65.56 -1.67
N ILE A 602 28.25 65.70 -2.05
CA ILE A 602 29.04 64.65 -2.68
C ILE A 602 30.44 64.76 -2.07
N TYR A 603 31.12 63.65 -1.77
CA TYR A 603 32.55 63.66 -1.41
C TYR A 603 33.31 62.49 -2.07
N LEU A 604 34.62 62.67 -2.31
CA LEU A 604 35.49 61.63 -2.86
C LEU A 604 36.37 61.07 -1.74
N SER A 605 36.31 59.77 -1.48
CA SER A 605 37.15 59.11 -0.47
C SER A 605 37.61 57.75 -0.98
N GLY A 606 38.89 57.43 -0.83
CA GLY A 606 39.46 56.16 -1.30
C GLY A 606 39.37 55.91 -2.81
N GLY A 607 39.19 56.95 -3.62
CA GLY A 607 39.01 56.84 -5.08
C GLY A 607 37.56 56.59 -5.52
N LEU A 608 36.60 56.57 -4.60
CA LEU A 608 35.17 56.38 -4.88
C LEU A 608 34.36 57.66 -4.56
N LEU A 609 33.34 57.93 -5.38
CA LEU A 609 32.45 59.09 -5.31
C LEU A 609 31.22 58.76 -4.45
N TYR A 610 31.07 59.42 -3.31
CA TYR A 610 29.96 59.22 -2.38
C TYR A 610 29.00 60.42 -2.42
N LEU A 611 27.76 60.21 -2.86
CA LEU A 611 26.70 61.21 -2.76
C LEU A 611 25.94 61.06 -1.44
N ASN A 612 25.72 62.16 -0.73
CA ASN A 612 24.90 62.20 0.47
C ASN A 612 23.41 62.10 0.07
N ALA A 613 22.79 60.98 0.44
CA ALA A 613 21.43 60.63 0.07
C ALA A 613 20.34 61.63 0.55
N THR A 614 20.67 62.55 1.47
CA THR A 614 19.72 63.62 1.87
C THR A 614 19.51 64.69 0.80
N TYR A 615 20.36 64.76 -0.22
CA TYR A 615 20.28 65.75 -1.30
C TYR A 615 19.88 65.16 -2.66
N MET A 616 19.44 63.89 -2.70
CA MET A 616 18.96 63.23 -3.92
C MET A 616 17.43 63.26 -4.00
N ARG A 617 16.89 64.00 -4.97
CA ARG A 617 15.47 63.97 -5.36
C ARG A 617 15.34 63.32 -6.74
N THR A 618 14.77 62.13 -6.80
CA THR A 618 14.52 61.39 -8.04
C THR A 618 13.14 60.75 -7.99
N GLY A 619 12.41 60.76 -9.12
CA GLY A 619 11.08 60.16 -9.22
C GLY A 619 11.10 58.63 -9.25
N VAL A 620 12.12 58.05 -9.91
CA VAL A 620 12.43 56.61 -9.91
C VAL A 620 13.94 56.51 -9.73
N LEU A 621 14.38 55.92 -8.61
CA LEU A 621 15.79 55.61 -8.38
C LEU A 621 16.07 54.22 -8.96
N ASP A 622 16.61 54.14 -10.18
CA ASP A 622 17.08 52.88 -10.78
C ASP A 622 18.54 52.64 -10.33
N ALA A 623 18.70 51.76 -9.36
CA ALA A 623 19.99 51.43 -8.76
C ALA A 623 20.10 49.92 -8.59
N ALA A 624 21.25 49.34 -8.98
CA ALA A 624 21.49 47.91 -8.86
C ALA A 624 21.46 47.41 -7.39
N LEU A 625 21.71 48.30 -6.42
CA LEU A 625 21.63 48.02 -4.99
C LEU A 625 21.33 49.30 -4.19
N VAL A 626 20.24 49.31 -3.41
CA VAL A 626 19.87 50.42 -2.48
C VAL A 626 19.99 49.91 -1.04
N LYS A 627 20.99 50.38 -0.29
CA LYS A 627 21.16 50.11 1.15
C LYS A 627 20.58 51.28 1.96
N ALA A 628 19.35 51.17 2.42
CA ALA A 628 18.63 52.27 3.09
C ALA A 628 17.65 51.75 4.14
N GLY A 629 17.64 52.37 5.33
CA GLY A 629 16.88 51.87 6.48
C GLY A 629 15.42 51.49 6.20
N ARG A 630 14.49 52.43 6.00
CA ARG A 630 13.09 52.09 5.70
C ARG A 630 12.53 52.88 4.54
N LEU A 631 12.13 52.15 3.51
CA LEU A 631 11.43 52.63 2.33
C LEU A 631 9.93 52.48 2.57
N THR A 632 9.25 53.56 2.97
CA THR A 632 7.81 53.56 3.27
C THR A 632 7.00 54.18 2.14
N ASP A 633 5.77 53.70 1.97
CA ASP A 633 4.79 54.34 1.14
C ASP A 633 4.35 55.68 1.73
N LYS A 634 3.74 56.52 0.89
CA LYS A 634 3.42 57.90 1.25
C LYS A 634 2.41 58.03 2.39
N LYS A 635 1.57 57.02 2.63
CA LYS A 635 0.59 57.02 3.72
C LYS A 635 1.17 56.46 5.02
N GLY A 636 2.40 55.95 5.00
CA GLY A 636 3.04 55.31 6.15
C GLY A 636 2.38 54.00 6.56
N LEU A 637 1.54 53.45 5.69
CA LEU A 637 0.74 52.26 5.95
C LEU A 637 1.48 50.99 5.51
N ASN A 638 2.39 51.13 4.54
CA ASN A 638 3.19 50.04 4.01
C ASN A 638 4.65 50.46 3.96
N PHE A 639 5.58 49.57 4.28
CA PHE A 639 7.00 49.90 4.18
C PHE A 639 7.87 48.65 3.97
N TRP A 640 9.09 48.87 3.48
CA TRP A 640 10.18 47.91 3.49
C TRP A 640 11.38 48.47 4.24
N ASP A 641 11.75 47.82 5.33
CA ASP A 641 12.94 48.13 6.10
C ASP A 641 14.12 47.30 5.55
N MET A 642 15.14 47.92 4.95
CA MET A 642 16.34 47.23 4.43
C MET A 642 17.46 47.13 5.48
N ASP A 643 17.27 47.66 6.70
CA ASP A 643 18.14 47.38 7.84
C ASP A 643 17.75 46.05 8.51
N THR A 644 16.44 45.77 8.66
CA THR A 644 15.92 44.49 9.21
C THR A 644 15.43 43.49 8.18
N GLY A 645 15.22 43.91 6.94
CA GLY A 645 14.51 43.14 5.91
C GLY A 645 12.97 43.15 6.04
N GLU A 646 12.40 43.79 7.06
CA GLU A 646 10.95 43.76 7.35
C GLU A 646 10.13 44.49 6.28
N PHE A 647 9.31 43.75 5.52
CA PHE A 647 8.31 44.31 4.61
C PHE A 647 6.91 44.19 5.25
N SER A 648 6.28 45.33 5.56
CA SER A 648 5.00 45.38 6.26
C SER A 648 3.94 46.07 5.42
N LEU A 649 2.72 45.54 5.51
CA LEU A 649 1.56 46.00 4.78
C LEU A 649 0.39 46.25 5.74
N SER A 650 -0.28 47.39 5.65
CA SER A 650 -1.46 47.66 6.47
C SER A 650 -2.60 46.69 6.18
N ALA A 651 -3.45 46.44 7.17
CA ALA A 651 -4.67 45.63 7.06
C ALA A 651 -5.54 45.97 5.82
N SER A 652 -5.59 47.24 5.44
CA SER A 652 -6.33 47.74 4.28
C SER A 652 -5.60 47.64 2.94
N SER A 653 -4.30 47.33 2.95
CA SER A 653 -3.46 47.29 1.75
C SER A 653 -3.76 46.06 0.92
N THR A 654 -3.87 46.23 -0.39
CA THR A 654 -4.25 45.14 -1.30
C THR A 654 -3.04 44.49 -1.94
N VAL A 655 -2.86 43.18 -1.74
CA VAL A 655 -1.86 42.37 -2.45
C VAL A 655 -2.61 41.50 -3.45
N GLY A 656 -2.39 41.76 -4.75
CA GLY A 656 -3.11 41.05 -5.82
C GLY A 656 -4.63 41.24 -5.80
N GLY A 657 -5.11 42.39 -5.29
CA GLY A 657 -6.55 42.72 -5.20
C GLY A 657 -7.23 42.38 -3.87
N ASN A 658 -6.58 41.65 -2.95
CA ASN A 658 -7.14 41.25 -1.65
C ASN A 658 -6.51 42.04 -0.49
N LYS A 659 -7.31 42.45 0.51
CA LYS A 659 -6.83 43.20 1.70
C LYS A 659 -5.90 42.34 2.58
N ALA A 660 -4.81 42.90 3.08
CA ALA A 660 -3.82 42.19 3.90
C ALA A 660 -4.42 41.63 5.20
N SER A 661 -5.46 42.26 5.75
CA SER A 661 -6.21 41.73 6.91
C SER A 661 -6.90 40.39 6.62
N SER A 662 -7.26 40.13 5.37
CA SER A 662 -7.91 38.88 4.95
C SER A 662 -6.91 37.73 4.77
N LEU A 663 -5.59 38.02 4.80
CA LEU A 663 -4.50 37.05 4.69
C LEU A 663 -3.91 36.64 6.06
N ALA A 664 -4.25 37.35 7.15
CA ALA A 664 -3.66 37.18 8.48
C ALA A 664 -4.33 36.10 9.36
N THR A 665 -5.44 35.48 8.93
CA THR A 665 -6.17 34.44 9.71
C THR A 665 -6.00 33.02 9.16
N GLN A 666 -4.91 32.71 8.44
CA GLN A 666 -4.62 31.34 8.01
C GLN A 666 -3.23 30.85 8.48
N THR A 667 -3.22 29.81 9.31
CA THR A 667 -2.02 29.11 9.81
C THR A 667 -1.19 28.57 8.64
N GLN A 668 0.13 28.36 8.76
CA GLN A 668 0.97 27.84 7.67
C GLN A 668 0.55 26.43 7.19
N ALA A 669 -0.06 25.61 8.06
CA ALA A 669 -0.74 24.36 7.68
C ALA A 669 -2.03 24.60 6.86
N GLN A 670 -2.77 25.68 7.14
CA GLN A 670 -3.88 26.14 6.30
C GLN A 670 -3.39 26.80 5.01
N LYS A 671 -2.25 27.48 5.00
CA LYS A 671 -1.62 28.02 3.77
C LYS A 671 -0.99 26.91 2.94
N LEU A 672 -0.48 25.83 3.53
CA LEU A 672 -0.03 24.63 2.81
C LEU A 672 -1.22 23.80 2.33
N ALA A 673 -2.31 23.70 3.10
CA ALA A 673 -3.56 23.08 2.64
C ALA A 673 -4.26 23.93 1.58
N THR A 674 -4.22 25.26 1.68
CA THR A 674 -4.73 26.23 0.70
C THR A 674 -3.79 26.36 -0.49
N ASN A 675 -2.47 26.23 -0.35
CA ASN A 675 -1.53 26.19 -1.47
C ASN A 675 -1.52 24.81 -2.13
N ALA A 676 -1.78 23.72 -1.40
CA ALA A 676 -2.02 22.40 -1.96
C ALA A 676 -3.40 22.37 -2.62
N GLN A 677 -4.44 23.00 -2.04
CA GLN A 677 -5.73 23.21 -2.70
C GLN A 677 -5.61 24.19 -3.86
N THR A 678 -4.77 25.22 -3.81
CA THR A 678 -4.59 26.23 -4.86
C THR A 678 -3.63 25.73 -5.93
N ALA A 679 -2.69 24.84 -5.62
CA ALA A 679 -1.85 24.13 -6.59
C ALA A 679 -2.60 22.94 -7.17
N ALA A 680 -3.43 22.22 -6.40
CA ALA A 680 -4.35 21.21 -6.91
C ALA A 680 -5.50 21.86 -7.69
N LYS A 681 -5.97 23.05 -7.29
CA LYS A 681 -6.94 23.85 -8.04
C LYS A 681 -6.29 24.59 -9.20
N ALA A 682 -5.04 25.03 -9.14
CA ALA A 682 -4.32 25.59 -10.28
C ALA A 682 -3.87 24.49 -11.24
N TYR A 683 -3.62 23.27 -10.77
CA TYR A 683 -3.40 22.08 -11.59
C TYR A 683 -4.71 21.56 -12.15
N ALA A 684 -5.81 21.54 -11.38
CA ALA A 684 -7.15 21.19 -11.87
C ALA A 684 -7.75 22.30 -12.73
N ASP A 685 -7.39 23.57 -12.52
CA ASP A 685 -7.72 24.73 -13.35
C ASP A 685 -6.70 24.87 -14.47
N SER A 686 -5.48 24.33 -14.44
CA SER A 686 -4.55 24.30 -15.58
C SER A 686 -4.77 23.09 -16.44
N VAL A 687 -5.17 21.94 -15.87
CA VAL A 687 -5.72 20.78 -16.59
C VAL A 687 -7.13 21.15 -17.05
N GLY A 688 -7.92 21.84 -16.24
CA GLY A 688 -9.23 22.35 -16.59
C GLY A 688 -9.17 23.44 -17.64
N THR A 689 -8.19 24.35 -17.60
CA THR A 689 -7.93 25.42 -18.60
C THR A 689 -7.12 24.90 -19.77
N SER A 690 -6.23 23.92 -19.64
CA SER A 690 -5.60 23.28 -20.80
C SER A 690 -6.57 22.35 -21.50
N THR A 691 -7.50 21.71 -20.78
CA THR A 691 -8.62 20.95 -21.34
C THR A 691 -9.69 21.90 -21.87
N LEU A 692 -9.98 23.03 -21.21
CA LEU A 692 -10.88 24.06 -21.76
C LEU A 692 -10.24 24.75 -22.94
N ASN A 693 -8.94 25.01 -22.93
CA ASN A 693 -8.22 25.62 -24.04
C ASN A 693 -8.00 24.59 -25.13
N SER A 694 -7.84 23.31 -24.84
CA SER A 694 -7.78 22.26 -25.86
C SER A 694 -9.16 21.97 -26.42
N ALA A 695 -10.22 22.00 -25.62
CA ALA A 695 -11.62 21.89 -26.05
C ALA A 695 -12.08 23.17 -26.75
N ARG A 696 -11.62 24.35 -26.34
CA ARG A 696 -11.83 25.63 -27.02
C ARG A 696 -11.01 25.67 -28.29
N ASN A 697 -9.77 25.21 -28.30
CA ASN A 697 -8.95 25.12 -29.51
C ASN A 697 -9.47 24.04 -30.44
N ASP A 698 -10.01 22.92 -29.95
CA ASP A 698 -10.66 21.88 -30.76
C ASP A 698 -12.02 22.36 -31.27
N ALA A 699 -12.80 23.07 -30.44
CA ALA A 699 -14.05 23.70 -30.86
C ALA A 699 -13.81 24.86 -31.82
N THR A 700 -12.78 25.67 -31.61
CA THR A 700 -12.31 26.73 -32.51
C THR A 700 -11.76 26.11 -33.78
N THR A 701 -10.93 25.06 -33.72
CA THR A 701 -10.43 24.34 -34.91
C THR A 701 -11.57 23.69 -35.69
N LYS A 702 -12.58 23.12 -35.02
CA LYS A 702 -13.77 22.53 -35.66
C LYS A 702 -14.71 23.59 -36.18
N ALA A 703 -14.88 24.70 -35.48
CA ALA A 703 -15.64 25.86 -35.94
C ALA A 703 -14.92 26.54 -37.11
N ASP A 704 -13.59 26.59 -37.11
CA ASP A 704 -12.74 27.10 -38.19
C ASP A 704 -12.71 26.12 -39.35
N THR A 705 -12.82 24.81 -39.11
CA THR A 705 -12.98 23.80 -40.16
C THR A 705 -14.38 23.85 -40.76
N ALA A 706 -15.42 24.08 -39.96
CA ALA A 706 -16.79 24.28 -40.41
C ALA A 706 -16.95 25.62 -41.13
N LEU A 707 -16.30 26.69 -40.64
CA LEU A 707 -16.21 28.00 -41.26
C LEU A 707 -15.37 27.91 -42.52
N SER A 708 -14.26 27.17 -42.54
CA SER A 708 -13.45 26.92 -43.73
C SER A 708 -14.21 26.05 -44.72
N GLY A 709 -15.02 25.09 -44.29
CA GLY A 709 -15.91 24.31 -45.15
C GLY A 709 -17.03 25.16 -45.74
N ALA A 710 -17.65 26.02 -44.93
CA ALA A 710 -18.63 27.03 -45.35
C ALA A 710 -17.99 28.12 -46.23
N LYS A 711 -16.71 28.43 -46.01
CA LYS A 711 -15.93 29.36 -46.80
C LYS A 711 -15.48 28.72 -48.11
N THR A 712 -15.09 27.45 -48.14
CA THR A 712 -14.88 26.66 -49.37
C THR A 712 -16.20 26.53 -50.14
N TYR A 713 -17.34 26.39 -49.45
CA TYR A 713 -18.67 26.36 -50.05
C TYR A 713 -19.06 27.74 -50.62
N ALA A 714 -18.82 28.82 -49.87
CA ALA A 714 -19.01 30.19 -50.33
C ALA A 714 -18.00 30.59 -51.42
N GLU A 715 -16.78 30.06 -51.40
CA GLU A 715 -15.73 30.21 -52.42
C GLU A 715 -16.04 29.36 -53.64
N THR A 716 -16.75 28.23 -53.51
CA THR A 716 -17.31 27.47 -54.64
C THR A 716 -18.46 28.24 -55.28
N ILE A 717 -19.28 28.93 -54.48
CA ILE A 717 -20.32 29.89 -54.93
C ILE A 717 -19.71 31.19 -55.48
N MET A 718 -18.56 31.65 -54.99
CA MET A 718 -17.88 32.87 -55.44
C MET A 718 -16.84 32.64 -56.53
N ALA A 719 -16.40 31.40 -56.76
CA ALA A 719 -15.68 30.97 -57.97
C ALA A 719 -16.61 31.04 -59.21
N TYR A 720 -17.90 31.33 -59.04
CA TYR A 720 -18.81 31.81 -60.08
C TYR A 720 -18.60 33.29 -60.44
N GLY A 721 -17.80 34.05 -59.69
CA GLY A 721 -17.55 35.48 -59.87
C GLY A 721 -16.80 35.88 -61.15
N SER A 722 -16.58 34.95 -62.09
CA SER A 722 -15.94 35.23 -63.37
C SER A 722 -16.72 34.82 -64.63
N ASN A 723 -17.84 34.07 -64.58
CA ASN A 723 -18.34 33.44 -65.82
C ASN A 723 -19.70 33.91 -66.35
N LEU A 724 -19.63 34.42 -67.58
CA LEU A 724 -20.64 34.83 -68.56
C LEU A 724 -21.12 33.68 -69.50
N VAL A 725 -21.09 32.38 -69.17
CA VAL A 725 -22.10 31.61 -68.42
C VAL A 725 -21.58 30.16 -68.32
N ARG A 726 -21.59 29.55 -67.12
CA ARG A 726 -21.24 28.12 -66.91
C ARG A 726 -22.42 27.17 -67.13
N ASN A 727 -22.16 25.98 -67.68
CA ASN A 727 -23.12 24.86 -67.66
C ASN A 727 -23.52 24.51 -66.21
N PRO A 728 -24.82 24.32 -65.88
CA PRO A 728 -25.27 23.85 -64.56
C PRO A 728 -24.65 22.52 -64.08
N ASN A 729 -24.14 21.70 -65.00
CA ASN A 729 -23.40 20.47 -64.71
C ASN A 729 -21.90 20.69 -64.39
N GLY A 730 -21.42 21.93 -64.40
CA GLY A 730 -20.04 22.29 -64.03
C GLY A 730 -18.95 21.93 -65.05
N ASN A 731 -19.31 21.47 -66.26
CA ASN A 731 -18.33 21.14 -67.31
C ASN A 731 -17.90 22.41 -68.09
N PRO A 732 -16.64 22.87 -67.96
CA PRO A 732 -16.15 24.09 -68.60
C PRO A 732 -16.01 24.00 -70.12
N ASP A 733 -15.80 22.80 -70.66
CA ASP A 733 -15.57 22.59 -72.11
C ASP A 733 -16.84 22.81 -72.96
N HIS A 734 -17.98 22.98 -72.31
CA HIS A 734 -19.28 23.21 -72.95
C HIS A 734 -19.85 24.62 -72.68
N ASP A 735 -19.05 25.50 -72.08
CA ASP A 735 -19.41 26.91 -71.93
C ASP A 735 -19.33 27.62 -73.30
N LEU A 736 -20.43 28.26 -73.72
CA LEU A 736 -20.52 29.07 -74.95
C LEU A 736 -20.24 28.37 -76.30
N ASP A 737 -20.43 27.06 -76.37
CA ASP A 737 -20.12 26.29 -77.58
C ASP A 737 -21.27 26.35 -78.62
N LYS A 738 -21.22 27.41 -79.46
CA LYS A 738 -21.56 27.46 -80.90
C LYS A 738 -21.68 28.89 -81.48
N LEU A 739 -21.51 29.94 -80.68
CA LEU A 739 -21.43 31.33 -81.16
C LEU A 739 -20.45 32.24 -80.37
N GLY A 740 -19.70 31.73 -79.37
CA GLY A 740 -19.24 32.52 -78.22
C GLY A 740 -17.74 32.65 -77.93
N ALA A 741 -16.82 32.47 -78.88
CA ALA A 741 -15.46 33.03 -78.76
C ALA A 741 -15.31 34.34 -79.57
N SER A 742 -16.00 34.47 -80.71
CA SER A 742 -15.92 35.62 -81.61
C SER A 742 -16.74 36.84 -81.15
N LYS A 743 -17.70 36.63 -80.24
CA LYS A 743 -18.58 37.65 -79.67
C LYS A 743 -18.15 38.09 -78.27
N LEU A 744 -17.25 37.35 -77.63
CA LEU A 744 -16.64 37.76 -76.37
C LEU A 744 -15.63 38.87 -76.68
N THR A 745 -15.79 40.02 -76.04
CA THR A 745 -14.88 41.17 -76.22
C THR A 745 -14.24 41.55 -74.89
N LYS A 746 -12.94 41.83 -74.91
CA LYS A 746 -12.22 42.46 -73.80
C LYS A 746 -12.24 43.99 -73.90
N THR A 747 -12.60 44.52 -75.06
CA THR A 747 -12.78 45.95 -75.29
C THR A 747 -14.18 46.33 -74.85
N MET A 748 -14.27 46.96 -73.68
CA MET A 748 -15.52 47.46 -73.09
C MET A 748 -15.92 48.80 -73.71
N PRO A 749 -17.21 49.03 -73.97
CA PRO A 749 -17.68 50.30 -74.54
C PRO A 749 -17.69 51.46 -73.53
N ALA A 750 -17.70 51.18 -72.22
CA ALA A 750 -17.64 52.15 -71.12
C ALA A 750 -17.16 51.45 -69.82
N ALA A 751 -16.71 52.23 -68.83
CA ALA A 751 -16.37 51.71 -67.50
C ALA A 751 -17.59 51.05 -66.84
N HIS A 752 -17.45 49.80 -66.40
CA HIS A 752 -18.52 49.02 -65.79
C HIS A 752 -18.45 49.08 -64.25
N PRO A 753 -19.54 48.77 -63.52
CA PRO A 753 -19.55 48.83 -62.05
C PRO A 753 -18.80 47.69 -61.32
N GLU A 754 -18.64 46.52 -61.93
CA GLU A 754 -18.08 45.32 -61.29
C GLU A 754 -16.82 44.83 -62.03
N GLY A 755 -15.67 44.66 -61.37
CA GLY A 755 -14.30 44.36 -61.90
C GLY A 755 -14.09 43.25 -62.94
N ILE A 756 -14.94 43.14 -63.97
CA ILE A 756 -15.08 42.07 -64.95
C ILE A 756 -14.41 42.49 -66.25
N THR A 757 -13.42 41.72 -66.71
CA THR A 757 -12.55 42.14 -67.84
C THR A 757 -13.07 41.79 -69.23
N SER A 758 -14.28 41.24 -69.37
CA SER A 758 -14.86 40.83 -70.67
C SER A 758 -16.39 40.92 -70.73
N ALA A 759 -16.95 41.15 -71.92
CA ALA A 759 -18.39 41.21 -72.18
C ALA A 759 -18.79 40.32 -73.37
N ILE A 760 -20.07 39.93 -73.43
CA ILE A 760 -20.68 39.39 -74.65
C ILE A 760 -21.20 40.56 -75.50
N ARG A 761 -20.59 40.80 -76.67
CA ARG A 761 -21.05 41.78 -77.66
C ARG A 761 -21.98 41.11 -78.66
N LEU A 762 -23.26 41.42 -78.61
CA LEU A 762 -24.27 40.83 -79.51
C LEU A 762 -24.25 41.49 -80.90
N GLY A 763 -23.97 42.79 -80.97
CA GLY A 763 -24.09 43.58 -82.20
C GLY A 763 -25.53 43.60 -82.73
N ASN A 764 -25.69 43.59 -84.07
CA ASN A 764 -27.01 43.69 -84.73
C ASN A 764 -27.77 42.34 -84.79
N VAL A 765 -27.38 41.33 -84.02
CA VAL A 765 -28.00 39.99 -84.05
C VAL A 765 -29.29 40.00 -83.23
N ARG A 766 -30.41 39.58 -83.84
CA ARG A 766 -31.75 39.63 -83.21
C ARG A 766 -31.94 38.57 -82.12
N ASP A 767 -31.60 37.30 -82.40
CA ASP A 767 -31.84 36.17 -81.50
C ASP A 767 -30.55 35.31 -81.39
N THR A 768 -30.16 34.89 -80.18
CA THR A 768 -28.99 34.02 -79.95
C THR A 768 -29.21 33.04 -78.80
N TYR A 769 -28.72 31.80 -78.94
CA TYR A 769 -28.80 30.74 -77.92
C TYR A 769 -27.44 30.48 -77.30
N PHE A 770 -27.43 30.07 -76.02
CA PHE A 770 -26.21 29.83 -75.27
C PHE A 770 -26.26 28.44 -74.62
N GLY A 771 -25.21 27.65 -74.86
CA GLY A 771 -25.07 26.29 -74.33
C GLY A 771 -25.92 25.23 -75.02
N TRP A 772 -25.83 24.00 -74.53
CA TRP A 772 -26.68 22.88 -74.96
C TRP A 772 -28.02 22.88 -74.23
N SER A 773 -28.98 22.17 -74.80
CA SER A 773 -30.23 21.81 -74.12
C SER A 773 -29.93 20.88 -72.93
N PHE A 774 -30.47 21.21 -71.76
CA PHE A 774 -30.37 20.43 -70.52
C PHE A 774 -31.69 19.69 -70.25
N ASP A 775 -31.60 18.40 -69.92
CA ASP A 775 -32.78 17.51 -69.79
C ASP A 775 -33.13 17.16 -68.34
N SER A 776 -32.19 17.34 -67.40
CA SER A 776 -32.23 16.84 -66.02
C SER A 776 -32.73 17.84 -64.95
N PHE A 777 -33.01 19.08 -65.31
CA PHE A 777 -33.32 20.16 -64.36
C PHE A 777 -34.79 20.65 -64.44
N ARG A 778 -35.71 19.74 -64.74
CA ARG A 778 -37.15 20.04 -64.86
C ARG A 778 -37.72 20.27 -63.46
N GLY A 779 -38.52 21.32 -63.27
CA GLY A 779 -39.05 21.71 -61.97
C GLY A 779 -38.09 22.57 -61.13
N HIS A 780 -36.85 22.79 -61.58
CA HIS A 780 -35.89 23.63 -60.88
C HIS A 780 -36.14 25.11 -61.16
N THR A 781 -35.82 25.97 -60.19
CA THR A 781 -35.90 27.43 -60.31
C THR A 781 -34.53 28.01 -60.57
N PHE A 782 -34.38 28.68 -61.72
CA PHE A 782 -33.14 29.32 -62.12
C PHE A 782 -33.24 30.83 -61.96
N ARG A 783 -32.27 31.43 -61.28
CA ARG A 783 -32.06 32.87 -61.23
C ARG A 783 -31.02 33.27 -62.26
N LEU A 784 -31.35 34.25 -63.09
CA LEU A 784 -30.48 34.84 -64.10
C LEU A 784 -30.24 36.30 -63.74
N SER A 785 -28.99 36.76 -63.76
CA SER A 785 -28.65 38.16 -63.51
C SER A 785 -27.45 38.62 -64.30
N GLY A 786 -27.32 39.92 -64.54
CA GLY A 786 -26.17 40.50 -65.23
C GLY A 786 -26.38 41.97 -65.56
N TRP A 787 -25.32 42.62 -66.04
CA TRP A 787 -25.32 44.02 -66.45
C TRP A 787 -25.43 44.13 -67.96
N ALA A 788 -26.32 45.00 -68.45
CA ALA A 788 -26.52 45.27 -69.87
C ALA A 788 -26.13 46.70 -70.22
N TYR A 789 -25.56 46.91 -71.41
CA TYR A 789 -25.17 48.22 -71.95
C TYR A 789 -25.53 48.35 -73.42
N ARG A 790 -25.93 49.57 -73.82
CA ARG A 790 -26.21 49.94 -75.20
C ARG A 790 -25.60 51.30 -75.57
N LYS A 791 -25.07 51.39 -76.79
CA LYS A 791 -24.44 52.61 -77.33
C LYS A 791 -25.43 53.74 -77.65
N ALA A 792 -26.59 53.50 -78.30
CA ALA A 792 -27.63 54.51 -78.53
C ALA A 792 -29.05 53.92 -78.79
N GLY A 793 -30.12 54.69 -78.49
CA GLY A 793 -31.54 54.39 -78.77
C GLY A 793 -32.34 53.69 -77.65
N ASN A 794 -33.68 53.61 -77.77
CA ASN A 794 -34.61 53.01 -76.77
C ASN A 794 -35.23 51.68 -77.25
N VAL A 795 -34.49 50.57 -77.19
CA VAL A 795 -35.01 49.21 -77.42
C VAL A 795 -34.65 48.32 -76.25
N THR A 796 -35.37 47.20 -76.10
CA THR A 796 -35.18 46.27 -74.99
C THR A 796 -34.33 45.09 -75.44
N SER A 797 -33.42 44.63 -74.58
CA SER A 797 -32.78 43.32 -74.71
C SER A 797 -33.30 42.40 -73.62
N SER A 798 -33.58 41.15 -73.96
CA SER A 798 -34.09 40.13 -73.06
C SER A 798 -33.13 38.96 -72.93
N PHE A 799 -33.12 38.36 -71.74
CA PHE A 799 -32.42 37.14 -71.38
C PHE A 799 -33.44 36.17 -70.77
N GLY A 800 -33.38 34.90 -71.14
CA GLY A 800 -34.42 33.97 -70.72
C GLY A 800 -34.08 32.50 -70.90
N ILE A 801 -35.08 31.66 -70.62
CA ILE A 801 -35.02 30.21 -70.87
C ILE A 801 -35.96 29.84 -72.00
N HIS A 802 -35.46 29.00 -72.89
CA HIS A 802 -36.17 28.34 -73.96
C HIS A 802 -36.31 26.88 -73.57
N TRP A 803 -37.51 26.33 -73.67
CA TRP A 803 -37.71 24.92 -73.42
C TRP A 803 -38.68 24.33 -74.43
N MET A 804 -38.55 23.03 -74.67
CA MET A 804 -39.47 22.27 -75.51
C MET A 804 -40.31 21.38 -74.61
N ASP A 805 -41.61 21.33 -74.83
CA ASP A 805 -42.46 20.37 -74.14
C ASP A 805 -42.33 18.95 -74.73
N ALA A 806 -42.99 17.97 -74.12
CA ALA A 806 -42.97 16.59 -74.58
C ALA A 806 -43.51 16.40 -76.02
N SER A 807 -44.31 17.33 -76.54
CA SER A 807 -44.86 17.31 -77.90
C SER A 807 -43.91 17.87 -78.97
N GLY A 808 -42.79 18.48 -78.53
CA GLY A 808 -41.83 19.16 -79.42
C GLY A 808 -42.18 20.62 -79.69
N SER A 809 -43.18 21.20 -79.02
CA SER A 809 -43.51 22.61 -79.16
C SER A 809 -42.53 23.49 -78.38
N ASN A 810 -42.13 24.61 -78.99
CA ASN A 810 -41.15 25.54 -78.42
C ASN A 810 -41.83 26.58 -77.53
N HIS A 811 -41.29 26.76 -76.32
CA HIS A 811 -41.73 27.74 -75.34
C HIS A 811 -40.58 28.67 -74.97
N TRP A 812 -40.80 29.98 -75.11
CA TRP A 812 -39.80 31.01 -74.84
C TRP A 812 -40.24 31.85 -73.66
N GLN A 813 -39.47 31.81 -72.58
CA GLN A 813 -39.74 32.63 -71.41
C GLN A 813 -38.62 33.66 -71.21
N THR A 814 -39.00 34.93 -71.19
CA THR A 814 -38.11 36.00 -70.74
C THR A 814 -38.05 36.00 -69.23
N ILE A 815 -36.84 36.03 -68.68
CA ILE A 815 -36.56 35.99 -67.24
C ILE A 815 -36.05 37.35 -66.76
N ALA A 816 -35.22 37.99 -67.59
CA ALA A 816 -34.67 39.31 -67.36
C ALA A 816 -34.82 40.16 -68.63
N LYS A 817 -35.18 41.44 -68.48
CA LYS A 817 -35.26 42.40 -69.59
C LYS A 817 -34.61 43.73 -69.21
N ALA A 818 -33.81 44.26 -70.12
CA ALA A 818 -33.08 45.51 -69.97
C ALA A 818 -33.59 46.53 -70.98
N ALA A 819 -34.24 47.59 -70.51
CA ALA A 819 -34.45 48.79 -71.31
C ALA A 819 -33.25 49.72 -71.07
N ALA A 820 -32.31 49.77 -72.01
CA ALA A 820 -31.10 50.56 -71.81
C ALA A 820 -31.30 52.00 -72.28
N THR A 821 -31.10 52.97 -71.38
CA THR A 821 -30.84 54.37 -71.73
C THR A 821 -29.45 54.48 -72.36
N ALA A 822 -29.31 55.30 -73.40
CA ALA A 822 -28.05 55.45 -74.13
C ALA A 822 -26.87 55.74 -73.18
N SER A 823 -25.76 55.00 -73.35
CA SER A 823 -24.47 55.20 -72.66
C SER A 823 -24.40 54.87 -71.15
N GLY A 824 -25.31 54.04 -70.61
CA GLY A 824 -25.24 53.56 -69.21
C GLY A 824 -25.33 52.04 -69.07
N TRP A 825 -24.59 51.46 -68.11
CA TRP A 825 -24.75 50.06 -67.68
C TRP A 825 -25.96 49.92 -66.75
N THR A 826 -26.80 48.91 -66.97
CA THR A 826 -28.00 48.63 -66.16
C THR A 826 -27.95 47.20 -65.62
N TYR A 827 -28.10 47.02 -64.31
CA TYR A 827 -28.20 45.69 -63.71
C TYR A 827 -29.60 45.12 -63.88
N VAL A 828 -29.67 43.86 -64.26
CA VAL A 828 -30.93 43.18 -64.53
C VAL A 828 -30.89 41.78 -63.93
N SER A 829 -31.94 41.39 -63.23
CA SER A 829 -32.08 40.03 -62.71
C SER A 829 -33.52 39.56 -62.71
N GLY A 830 -33.72 38.24 -62.71
CA GLY A 830 -35.01 37.60 -62.55
C GLY A 830 -34.86 36.10 -62.35
N SER A 831 -35.93 35.44 -61.90
CA SER A 831 -35.96 33.98 -61.69
C SER A 831 -37.10 33.34 -62.47
N TYR A 832 -36.93 32.08 -62.85
CA TYR A 832 -37.99 31.29 -63.48
C TYR A 832 -37.86 29.81 -63.17
N THR A 833 -38.98 29.18 -62.86
CA THR A 833 -39.09 27.74 -62.65
C THR A 833 -39.39 27.05 -63.97
N VAL A 834 -38.50 26.18 -64.41
CA VAL A 834 -38.74 25.36 -65.61
C VAL A 834 -39.85 24.37 -65.29
N PRO A 835 -40.96 24.32 -66.06
CA PRO A 835 -42.04 23.38 -65.79
C PRO A 835 -41.55 21.92 -65.76
N SER A 836 -42.09 21.11 -64.86
CA SER A 836 -41.69 19.71 -64.69
C SER A 836 -41.92 18.84 -65.94
N ASN A 837 -42.82 19.26 -66.84
CA ASN A 837 -43.14 18.60 -68.10
C ASN A 837 -42.27 19.05 -69.31
N ALA A 838 -41.32 19.97 -69.11
CA ALA A 838 -40.36 20.33 -70.15
C ALA A 838 -39.51 19.10 -70.54
N LYS A 839 -39.27 18.85 -71.82
CA LYS A 839 -38.37 17.78 -72.32
C LYS A 839 -36.92 18.22 -72.26
N THR A 840 -36.63 19.42 -72.74
CA THR A 840 -35.28 20.01 -72.74
C THR A 840 -35.38 21.51 -72.49
N ALA A 841 -34.41 22.13 -71.81
CA ALA A 841 -34.36 23.58 -71.59
C ALA A 841 -32.96 24.16 -71.84
N ARG A 842 -32.85 25.40 -72.34
CA ARG A 842 -31.58 26.11 -72.57
C ARG A 842 -31.74 27.61 -72.41
N LEU A 843 -30.62 28.33 -72.32
CA LEU A 843 -30.61 29.79 -72.19
C LEU A 843 -30.65 30.48 -73.56
N TRP A 844 -31.32 31.62 -73.62
CA TRP A 844 -31.41 32.44 -74.83
C TRP A 844 -31.35 33.94 -74.51
N MET A 845 -30.96 34.71 -75.53
CA MET A 845 -31.02 36.17 -75.53
C MET A 845 -31.62 36.69 -76.81
N GLN A 846 -32.26 37.85 -76.68
CA GLN A 846 -32.80 38.59 -77.80
C GLN A 846 -32.58 40.09 -77.63
N VAL A 847 -32.52 40.76 -78.78
CA VAL A 847 -32.49 42.21 -78.90
C VAL A 847 -33.58 42.61 -79.89
N ASP A 848 -34.50 43.48 -79.45
CA ASP A 848 -35.51 44.06 -80.34
C ASP A 848 -34.83 45.04 -81.31
N ARG A 849 -35.12 44.93 -82.62
CA ARG A 849 -34.56 45.83 -83.65
C ARG A 849 -35.55 46.92 -84.02
N ASP A 850 -35.06 48.16 -84.11
CA ASP A 850 -35.65 49.21 -84.94
C ASP A 850 -34.99 49.12 -86.33
N THR A 851 -35.77 48.92 -87.38
CA THR A 851 -35.26 48.64 -88.74
C THR A 851 -34.76 49.87 -89.49
N THR A 852 -34.81 51.07 -88.89
CA THR A 852 -34.57 52.34 -89.61
C THR A 852 -33.18 52.98 -89.41
N THR A 853 -32.38 52.57 -88.41
CA THR A 853 -31.02 53.10 -88.17
C THR A 853 -30.04 51.99 -87.80
N ALA A 854 -29.28 51.48 -88.77
CA ALA A 854 -28.45 50.28 -88.61
C ALA A 854 -27.04 50.51 -88.01
N SER A 855 -26.63 51.75 -87.71
CA SER A 855 -25.23 52.07 -87.36
C SER A 855 -24.90 52.17 -85.86
N ASP A 856 -25.88 52.15 -84.93
CA ASP A 856 -25.62 52.31 -83.47
C ASP A 856 -26.25 51.23 -82.55
N ALA A 857 -26.64 50.07 -83.10
CA ALA A 857 -27.36 49.01 -82.38
C ALA A 857 -26.45 47.98 -81.63
N ASP A 858 -25.37 48.46 -81.02
CA ASP A 858 -24.35 47.59 -80.40
C ASP A 858 -24.66 47.34 -78.90
N TRP A 859 -24.97 46.09 -78.55
CA TRP A 859 -25.30 45.63 -77.17
C TRP A 859 -24.20 44.81 -76.52
N TYR A 860 -24.02 45.03 -75.22
CA TYR A 860 -23.02 44.35 -74.40
C TYR A 860 -23.65 43.86 -73.10
N TRP A 861 -23.35 42.62 -72.72
CA TRP A 861 -23.71 42.06 -71.42
C TRP A 861 -22.46 41.63 -70.65
N THR A 862 -22.40 41.98 -69.36
CA THR A 862 -21.31 41.64 -68.44
C THR A 862 -21.87 41.01 -67.16
N GLY A 863 -21.07 40.20 -66.48
CA GLY A 863 -21.48 39.56 -65.22
C GLY A 863 -22.72 38.67 -65.30
N LEU A 864 -22.98 38.01 -66.45
CA LEU A 864 -24.14 37.14 -66.60
C LEU A 864 -24.00 35.87 -65.75
N GLN A 865 -24.80 35.76 -64.68
CA GLN A 865 -24.86 34.64 -63.77
C GLN A 865 -26.15 33.83 -63.95
N CYS A 866 -26.04 32.51 -63.89
CA CYS A 866 -27.15 31.56 -63.83
C CYS A 866 -26.99 30.67 -62.60
N THR A 867 -27.96 30.69 -61.68
CA THR A 867 -27.91 29.94 -60.41
C THR A 867 -29.17 29.10 -60.24
N ASP A 868 -29.02 27.82 -59.88
CA ASP A 868 -30.11 26.95 -59.47
C ASP A 868 -30.46 27.21 -58.00
N GLU A 869 -31.54 27.97 -57.76
CA GLU A 869 -31.99 28.33 -56.42
C GLU A 869 -32.64 27.16 -55.67
N THR A 870 -33.10 26.13 -56.38
CA THR A 870 -33.73 24.95 -55.79
C THR A 870 -32.68 24.02 -55.18
N ALA A 871 -31.58 23.78 -55.89
CA ALA A 871 -30.48 22.97 -55.38
C ALA A 871 -29.84 23.64 -54.14
N ALA A 872 -29.60 24.96 -54.17
CA ALA A 872 -28.98 25.69 -53.07
C ALA A 872 -29.79 25.63 -51.75
N ARG A 873 -31.13 25.62 -51.84
CA ARG A 873 -32.03 25.60 -50.66
C ARG A 873 -32.10 24.21 -50.00
N SER A 874 -32.11 23.15 -50.80
CA SER A 874 -32.10 21.77 -50.32
C SER A 874 -30.90 21.45 -49.44
N TYR A 875 -29.73 22.05 -49.73
CA TYR A 875 -28.52 21.84 -48.93
C TYR A 875 -28.56 22.56 -47.57
N VAL A 876 -29.19 23.74 -47.50
CA VAL A 876 -29.34 24.50 -46.24
C VAL A 876 -30.35 23.83 -45.31
N ASP A 877 -31.50 23.40 -45.84
CA ASP A 877 -32.55 22.75 -45.05
C ASP A 877 -32.08 21.40 -44.47
N THR A 878 -31.22 20.68 -45.20
CA THR A 878 -30.61 19.43 -44.71
C THR A 878 -29.68 19.69 -43.52
N PHE A 879 -28.92 20.78 -43.54
CA PHE A 879 -27.99 21.12 -42.46
C PHE A 879 -28.72 21.59 -41.20
N GLU A 880 -29.78 22.41 -41.33
CA GLU A 880 -30.56 22.87 -40.17
C GLU A 880 -31.35 21.74 -39.50
N GLY A 881 -31.84 20.76 -40.28
CA GLY A 881 -32.56 19.60 -39.75
C GLY A 881 -31.71 18.65 -38.89
N GLU A 882 -30.39 18.65 -39.05
CA GLU A 882 -29.48 17.75 -38.32
C GLU A 882 -29.08 18.24 -36.91
N LEU A 883 -29.30 19.52 -36.57
CA LEU A 883 -28.86 20.16 -35.32
C LEU A 883 -29.81 19.92 -34.12
N THR A 884 -30.07 18.67 -33.74
CA THR A 884 -30.91 18.31 -32.57
C THR A 884 -30.16 18.34 -31.23
N GLN A 885 -30.84 18.43 -30.08
CA GLN A 885 -30.21 18.35 -28.75
C GLN A 885 -29.42 17.03 -28.57
N THR A 886 -29.97 15.93 -29.06
CA THR A 886 -29.29 14.63 -29.09
C THR A 886 -28.06 14.67 -29.98
N TYR A 887 -28.13 15.27 -31.18
CA TYR A 887 -26.98 15.45 -32.07
C TYR A 887 -25.88 16.26 -31.38
N ILE A 888 -26.21 17.37 -30.73
CA ILE A 888 -25.25 18.21 -30.01
C ILE A 888 -24.64 17.44 -28.83
N PHE A 889 -25.46 16.79 -28.00
CA PHE A 889 -24.99 16.00 -26.86
C PHE A 889 -24.10 14.84 -27.30
N ASN A 890 -24.46 14.17 -28.39
CA ASN A 890 -23.66 13.12 -29.00
C ASN A 890 -22.35 13.66 -29.58
N LYS A 891 -22.31 14.86 -30.15
CA LYS A 891 -21.04 15.46 -30.59
C LYS A 891 -20.14 15.81 -29.41
N LEU A 892 -20.69 16.28 -28.29
CA LEU A 892 -19.94 16.63 -27.08
C LEU A 892 -19.42 15.39 -26.33
N THR A 893 -20.25 14.35 -26.21
CA THR A 893 -19.95 13.12 -25.46
C THR A 893 -19.46 11.98 -26.35
N ASN A 894 -19.25 12.23 -27.64
CA ASN A 894 -18.96 11.20 -28.65
C ASN A 894 -19.99 10.05 -28.63
N ASN A 895 -21.29 10.35 -28.77
CA ASN A 895 -22.40 9.43 -28.64
C ASN A 895 -22.38 8.65 -27.31
N GLY A 896 -21.98 9.31 -26.21
CA GLY A 896 -21.78 8.66 -24.91
C GLY A 896 -20.49 7.84 -24.77
N GLN A 897 -19.60 7.80 -25.77
CA GLN A 897 -18.31 7.11 -25.68
C GLN A 897 -17.20 7.87 -24.93
N LYS A 898 -17.30 9.21 -24.79
CA LYS A 898 -16.50 9.96 -23.81
C LYS A 898 -17.18 9.80 -22.45
N GLN A 899 -16.67 8.84 -21.69
CA GLN A 899 -17.33 8.22 -20.55
C GLN A 899 -17.54 9.20 -19.38
N GLY A 900 -18.77 9.23 -18.86
CA GLY A 900 -19.09 9.89 -17.59
C GLY A 900 -20.54 10.34 -17.48
N LEU A 901 -21.17 10.76 -18.59
CA LEU A 901 -22.51 11.35 -18.60
C LEU A 901 -23.33 10.83 -19.79
N TYR A 902 -24.55 10.34 -19.55
CA TYR A 902 -25.50 10.00 -20.61
C TYR A 902 -26.90 10.50 -20.31
N LEU A 903 -27.66 10.80 -21.36
CA LEU A 903 -29.04 11.29 -21.27
C LEU A 903 -30.00 10.15 -21.64
N SER A 904 -30.96 9.88 -20.77
CA SER A 904 -32.00 8.89 -21.02
C SER A 904 -33.32 9.38 -20.43
N ASN A 905 -34.39 9.38 -21.24
CA ASN A 905 -35.72 9.87 -20.84
C ASN A 905 -35.73 11.29 -20.23
N GLY A 906 -34.85 12.18 -20.71
CA GLY A 906 -34.73 13.55 -20.20
C GLY A 906 -33.96 13.69 -18.88
N LEU A 907 -33.44 12.59 -18.32
CA LEU A 907 -32.63 12.60 -17.11
C LEU A 907 -31.15 12.35 -17.44
N LEU A 908 -30.28 13.07 -16.74
CA LEU A 908 -28.83 12.97 -16.85
C LEU A 908 -28.33 11.90 -15.86
N TYR A 909 -27.63 10.90 -16.38
CA TYR A 909 -27.04 9.83 -15.60
C TYR A 909 -25.53 9.94 -15.61
N VAL A 910 -24.92 9.83 -14.42
CA VAL A 910 -23.48 9.90 -14.22
C VAL A 910 -22.94 8.51 -13.90
N ASN A 911 -21.89 8.08 -14.60
CA ASN A 911 -21.27 6.80 -14.33
C ASN A 911 -20.37 6.89 -13.09
N ALA A 912 -20.76 6.16 -12.03
CA ALA A 912 -20.10 6.19 -10.72
C ALA A 912 -18.67 5.65 -10.71
N THR A 913 -18.29 4.81 -11.68
CA THR A 913 -16.94 4.22 -11.77
C THR A 913 -15.86 5.28 -12.08
N TYR A 914 -16.25 6.45 -12.61
CA TYR A 914 -15.36 7.56 -12.91
C TYR A 914 -15.42 8.69 -11.87
N MET A 915 -16.21 8.52 -10.80
CA MET A 915 -16.30 9.52 -9.74
C MET A 915 -15.11 9.42 -8.79
N ARG A 916 -14.08 10.24 -9.02
CA ARG A 916 -13.03 10.53 -8.03
C ARG A 916 -13.47 11.75 -7.22
N THR A 917 -14.33 11.52 -6.23
CA THR A 917 -15.02 12.57 -5.45
C THR A 917 -14.98 12.25 -3.97
N GLY A 918 -14.86 13.27 -3.12
CA GLY A 918 -14.62 13.10 -1.68
C GLY A 918 -15.77 12.43 -0.93
N THR A 919 -16.79 13.19 -0.50
CA THR A 919 -17.89 12.64 0.32
C THR A 919 -19.18 12.46 -0.48
N ILE A 920 -19.63 11.21 -0.64
CA ILE A 920 -20.97 10.87 -1.13
C ILE A 920 -21.94 10.99 0.05
N THR A 921 -22.80 12.02 0.03
CA THR A 921 -23.75 12.29 1.13
C THR A 921 -25.17 11.94 0.70
N GLY A 922 -25.79 11.00 1.40
CA GLY A 922 -27.22 10.79 1.42
C GLY A 922 -27.89 11.61 2.54
N LYS A 923 -29.22 11.57 2.62
CA LYS A 923 -29.99 12.35 3.61
C LYS A 923 -29.62 12.04 5.08
N ARG A 924 -29.16 10.82 5.37
CA ARG A 924 -28.85 10.31 6.72
C ARG A 924 -27.59 9.44 6.75
N SER A 925 -26.76 9.54 5.72
CA SER A 925 -25.55 8.74 5.62
C SER A 925 -24.55 9.46 4.77
N TYR A 926 -23.27 9.21 5.01
CA TYR A 926 -22.25 9.61 4.07
C TYR A 926 -21.15 8.56 4.00
N TRP A 927 -20.49 8.55 2.86
CA TRP A 927 -19.24 7.82 2.67
C TRP A 927 -18.20 8.80 2.14
N ASN A 928 -17.17 9.03 2.95
CA ASN A 928 -15.99 9.74 2.51
C ASN A 928 -15.04 8.74 1.85
N LEU A 929 -14.93 8.81 0.53
CA LEU A 929 -14.11 7.91 -0.28
C LEU A 929 -12.60 8.24 -0.17
N ASP A 930 -12.25 9.43 0.31
CA ASP A 930 -10.85 9.83 0.53
C ASP A 930 -10.30 9.25 1.83
N THR A 931 -11.11 9.21 2.90
CA THR A 931 -10.70 8.69 4.21
C THR A 931 -11.13 7.24 4.45
N GLY A 932 -12.08 6.73 3.66
CA GLY A 932 -12.73 5.44 3.92
C GLY A 932 -13.83 5.51 4.98
N GLN A 933 -14.13 6.70 5.52
CA GLN A 933 -15.09 6.86 6.61
C GLN A 933 -16.51 6.62 6.13
N PHE A 934 -17.25 5.77 6.85
CA PHE A 934 -18.66 5.50 6.61
C PHE A 934 -19.49 5.84 7.84
N ALA A 935 -20.51 6.69 7.68
CA ALA A 935 -21.39 7.04 8.79
C ALA A 935 -22.87 7.03 8.39
N MET A 936 -23.72 6.69 9.36
CA MET A 936 -25.17 6.75 9.25
C MET A 936 -25.77 7.39 10.50
N THR A 937 -26.88 8.11 10.34
CA THR A 937 -27.64 8.70 11.45
C THR A 937 -29.07 8.18 11.50
N ASP A 938 -29.68 8.21 12.68
CA ASP A 938 -31.12 8.01 12.83
C ASP A 938 -31.94 9.21 12.32
N SER A 939 -33.25 9.23 12.61
CA SER A 939 -34.14 10.32 12.23
C SER A 939 -33.83 11.66 12.90
N ASP A 940 -33.19 11.61 14.05
CA ASP A 940 -32.92 12.75 14.92
C ASP A 940 -31.49 13.29 14.70
N GLY A 941 -30.74 12.68 13.78
CA GLY A 941 -29.39 13.09 13.41
C GLY A 941 -28.29 12.48 14.29
N LYS A 942 -28.61 11.51 15.14
CA LYS A 942 -27.62 10.83 15.98
C LYS A 942 -26.97 9.67 15.22
N GLU A 943 -25.65 9.56 15.29
CA GLU A 943 -24.91 8.49 14.61
C GLU A 943 -25.31 7.11 15.14
N THR A 944 -25.66 6.22 14.20
CA THR A 944 -25.99 4.82 14.47
C THR A 944 -24.94 3.86 13.94
N VAL A 945 -24.19 4.28 12.92
CA VAL A 945 -23.01 3.60 12.37
C VAL A 945 -21.93 4.66 12.17
N HIS A 946 -20.72 4.38 12.62
CA HIS A 946 -19.52 5.17 12.34
C HIS A 946 -18.36 4.20 12.15
N PHE A 947 -17.72 4.23 10.99
CA PHE A 947 -16.48 3.52 10.74
C PHE A 947 -15.43 4.53 10.28
N ASP A 948 -14.37 4.73 11.05
CA ASP A 948 -13.39 5.81 10.87
C ASP A 948 -12.11 5.40 10.15
N SER A 949 -12.10 4.21 9.53
CA SER A 949 -10.99 3.64 8.75
C SER A 949 -9.77 3.21 9.57
N ASP A 950 -9.41 3.97 10.62
CA ASP A 950 -8.34 3.62 11.56
C ASP A 950 -8.83 2.71 12.72
N GLY A 951 -10.14 2.63 12.93
CA GLY A 951 -10.78 1.78 13.92
C GLY A 951 -10.78 2.34 15.34
N ALA A 952 -10.36 3.59 15.54
CA ALA A 952 -10.21 4.19 16.87
C ALA A 952 -11.55 4.56 17.51
N ASN A 953 -12.56 4.94 16.72
CA ASN A 953 -13.84 5.48 17.16
C ASN A 953 -15.03 4.81 16.45
N ASN A 954 -14.88 3.54 16.04
CA ASN A 954 -15.95 2.79 15.42
C ASN A 954 -17.19 2.71 16.35
N LEU A 955 -18.36 3.10 15.83
CA LEU A 955 -19.63 3.10 16.55
C LEU A 955 -20.65 2.24 15.81
N LEU A 956 -21.29 1.32 16.52
CA LEU A 956 -22.48 0.61 16.05
C LEU A 956 -23.51 0.59 17.18
N THR A 957 -24.59 1.34 17.00
CA THR A 957 -25.67 1.44 18.01
C THR A 957 -26.81 0.48 17.70
N GLY A 958 -27.47 -0.04 18.73
CA GLY A 958 -28.59 -0.97 18.59
C GLY A 958 -28.16 -2.43 18.37
N THR A 959 -29.07 -3.27 17.89
CA THR A 959 -28.84 -4.71 17.75
C THR A 959 -28.26 -5.04 16.37
N PHE A 960 -27.06 -5.62 16.35
CA PHE A 960 -26.47 -6.23 15.16
C PHE A 960 -26.76 -7.72 15.10
N GLN A 961 -27.22 -8.24 13.96
CA GLN A 961 -27.44 -9.67 13.78
C GLN A 961 -27.07 -10.15 12.38
N THR A 962 -26.48 -11.35 12.28
CA THR A 962 -25.98 -11.91 11.01
C THR A 962 -27.09 -12.43 10.08
N ALA A 963 -28.32 -12.59 10.58
CA ALA A 963 -29.51 -12.92 9.80
C ALA A 963 -30.76 -12.35 10.48
N SER A 964 -31.89 -12.25 9.78
CA SER A 964 -33.16 -11.79 10.36
C SER A 964 -33.87 -12.87 11.19
N THR A 965 -33.74 -14.13 10.78
CA THR A 965 -34.34 -15.30 11.42
C THR A 965 -33.38 -16.50 11.43
N GLY A 966 -33.73 -17.60 12.10
CA GLY A 966 -32.91 -18.82 12.15
C GLY A 966 -31.59 -18.68 12.92
N ARG A 967 -30.59 -19.48 12.53
CA ARG A 967 -29.24 -19.50 13.12
C ARG A 967 -28.53 -18.18 12.87
N ARG A 968 -28.15 -17.48 13.94
CA ARG A 968 -27.45 -16.20 13.82
C ARG A 968 -26.65 -15.86 15.06
N VAL A 969 -25.67 -14.96 14.90
CA VAL A 969 -25.06 -14.22 16.00
C VAL A 969 -25.83 -12.91 16.15
N LYS A 970 -26.25 -12.59 17.37
CA LYS A 970 -26.94 -11.34 17.71
C LYS A 970 -26.19 -10.64 18.83
N ILE A 971 -25.62 -9.47 18.52
CA ILE A 971 -24.93 -8.59 19.45
C ILE A 971 -25.88 -7.45 19.79
N SER A 972 -26.13 -7.20 21.07
CA SER A 972 -27.08 -6.19 21.50
C SER A 972 -26.61 -5.45 22.75
N PRO A 973 -26.63 -4.10 22.76
CA PRO A 973 -26.41 -3.32 23.97
C PRO A 973 -27.58 -3.42 24.95
N ASP A 974 -28.78 -3.78 24.47
CA ASP A 974 -30.02 -3.92 25.23
C ASP A 974 -30.36 -5.40 25.46
N PHE A 975 -29.44 -6.12 26.08
CA PHE A 975 -29.61 -7.52 26.43
C PHE A 975 -30.36 -7.66 27.75
N ASN A 976 -31.50 -8.36 27.72
CA ASN A 976 -32.30 -8.67 28.90
C ASN A 976 -32.18 -10.16 29.23
N SER A 977 -31.91 -10.48 30.50
CA SER A 977 -31.94 -11.85 31.01
C SER A 977 -32.74 -11.94 32.30
N TYR A 978 -32.99 -13.16 32.78
CA TYR A 978 -33.66 -13.42 34.06
C TYR A 978 -32.80 -14.31 34.96
N GLU A 979 -33.00 -14.18 36.27
CA GLU A 979 -32.48 -15.10 37.26
C GLU A 979 -33.20 -16.44 37.16
N ILE A 980 -32.43 -17.51 37.26
CA ILE A 980 -32.92 -18.86 37.02
C ILE A 980 -33.56 -19.37 38.32
N GLY A 981 -34.87 -19.60 38.28
CA GLY A 981 -35.67 -19.95 39.47
C GLY A 981 -36.04 -18.76 40.37
N GLY A 982 -35.73 -17.53 39.94
CA GLY A 982 -36.06 -16.28 40.64
C GLY A 982 -36.91 -15.32 39.81
N THR A 983 -37.21 -14.15 40.37
CA THR A 983 -37.96 -13.06 39.70
C THR A 983 -37.08 -11.89 39.31
N GLU A 984 -35.78 -11.92 39.63
CA GLU A 984 -34.84 -10.87 39.23
C GLU A 984 -34.61 -10.91 37.71
N THR A 985 -34.61 -9.73 37.08
CA THR A 985 -34.20 -9.58 35.69
C THR A 985 -32.97 -8.69 35.62
N TYR A 986 -32.12 -8.95 34.65
CA TYR A 986 -30.87 -8.22 34.48
C TYR A 986 -30.81 -7.51 33.14
N LYS A 987 -30.23 -6.32 33.14
CA LYS A 987 -29.99 -5.51 31.95
C LYS A 987 -28.50 -5.25 31.78
N GLY A 988 -28.05 -5.38 30.54
CA GLY A 988 -26.69 -5.08 30.12
C GLY A 988 -26.50 -5.37 28.64
N SER A 989 -25.26 -5.55 28.21
CA SER A 989 -24.94 -5.86 26.82
C SER A 989 -24.54 -7.32 26.66
N GLY A 990 -24.86 -7.93 25.52
CA GLY A 990 -24.60 -9.35 25.32
C GLY A 990 -24.58 -9.82 23.87
N ILE A 991 -24.01 -11.00 23.69
CA ILE A 991 -23.96 -11.79 22.46
C ILE A 991 -24.84 -13.01 22.67
N SER A 992 -25.78 -13.24 21.76
CA SER A 992 -26.61 -14.45 21.74
C SER A 992 -26.43 -15.20 20.43
N PHE A 993 -26.63 -16.51 20.50
CA PHE A 993 -26.57 -17.42 19.38
C PHE A 993 -27.95 -18.08 19.18
N PRO A 994 -28.98 -17.33 18.74
CA PRO A 994 -30.27 -17.91 18.38
C PRO A 994 -30.14 -19.20 17.57
N LEU A 995 -30.80 -20.25 18.07
CA LEU A 995 -30.79 -21.57 17.44
C LEU A 995 -31.85 -21.64 16.33
N ASP A 996 -31.75 -22.65 15.48
CA ASP A 996 -32.81 -22.96 14.52
C ASP A 996 -34.00 -23.66 15.19
N GLY A 997 -35.21 -23.44 14.67
CA GLY A 997 -36.45 -23.96 15.24
C GLY A 997 -36.81 -23.39 16.61
N THR A 998 -37.65 -24.11 17.36
CA THR A 998 -38.11 -23.70 18.70
C THR A 998 -37.05 -23.98 19.76
N TYR A 999 -36.78 -22.98 20.60
CA TYR A 999 -35.94 -23.10 21.79
C TYR A 999 -36.48 -22.21 22.90
N ALA A 1000 -36.29 -22.63 24.15
CA ALA A 1000 -36.69 -21.87 25.33
C ALA A 1000 -35.66 -20.80 25.70
N SER A 1001 -34.37 -21.08 25.52
CA SER A 1001 -33.29 -20.09 25.69
C SER A 1001 -32.13 -20.36 24.73
N SER A 1002 -31.61 -19.31 24.10
CA SER A 1002 -30.44 -19.42 23.23
C SER A 1002 -29.13 -19.43 24.04
N PRO A 1003 -28.06 -20.07 23.54
CA PRO A 1003 -26.71 -19.84 24.06
C PRO A 1003 -26.39 -18.34 24.04
N SER A 1004 -25.75 -17.83 25.09
CA SER A 1004 -25.42 -16.41 25.20
C SER A 1004 -24.27 -16.12 26.17
N ILE A 1005 -23.61 -15.00 25.94
CA ILE A 1005 -22.61 -14.38 26.82
C ILE A 1005 -23.06 -12.95 27.04
N PHE A 1006 -23.24 -12.53 28.29
CA PHE A 1006 -23.79 -11.20 28.55
C PHE A 1006 -23.35 -10.62 29.90
N SER A 1007 -23.33 -9.29 29.94
CA SER A 1007 -22.93 -8.51 31.10
C SER A 1007 -24.14 -8.07 31.93
N TYR A 1008 -23.88 -7.85 33.21
CA TYR A 1008 -24.83 -7.33 34.19
C TYR A 1008 -24.33 -5.99 34.70
N SER A 1009 -25.13 -4.94 34.56
CA SER A 1009 -24.86 -3.63 35.18
C SER A 1009 -25.93 -3.26 36.21
N ASN A 1010 -27.17 -3.70 35.97
CA ASN A 1010 -28.31 -3.44 36.83
C ASN A 1010 -29.27 -4.64 36.84
N ASN A 1011 -29.99 -4.80 37.95
CA ASN A 1011 -31.15 -5.68 38.05
C ASN A 1011 -32.46 -4.86 38.15
N ASN A 1012 -33.62 -5.54 38.12
CA ASN A 1012 -34.93 -4.92 38.38
C ASN A 1012 -35.13 -4.42 39.83
N LYS A 1013 -34.13 -4.56 40.70
CA LYS A 1013 -34.09 -3.99 42.06
C LYS A 1013 -33.24 -2.72 42.16
N ASN A 1014 -32.74 -2.20 41.02
CA ASN A 1014 -31.89 -1.01 40.90
C ASN A 1014 -30.52 -1.12 41.62
N ASP A 1015 -30.04 -2.33 41.88
CA ASP A 1015 -28.70 -2.53 42.43
C ASP A 1015 -27.65 -2.27 41.35
N THR A 1016 -26.59 -1.53 41.71
CA THR A 1016 -25.39 -1.46 40.87
C THR A 1016 -24.63 -2.77 41.02
N MET A 1017 -24.46 -3.49 39.90
CA MET A 1017 -23.77 -4.77 39.86
C MET A 1017 -22.65 -4.73 38.82
N SER A 1018 -21.64 -5.58 38.99
CA SER A 1018 -20.68 -5.87 37.94
C SER A 1018 -20.61 -7.37 37.77
N GLY A 1019 -21.00 -7.86 36.60
CA GLY A 1019 -20.90 -9.29 36.34
C GLY A 1019 -21.00 -9.67 34.88
N ILE A 1020 -20.69 -10.93 34.61
CA ILE A 1020 -20.79 -11.58 33.31
C ILE A 1020 -21.34 -13.00 33.50
N ALA A 1021 -22.16 -13.46 32.56
CA ALA A 1021 -22.61 -14.84 32.52
C ALA A 1021 -22.47 -15.47 31.14
N LEU A 1022 -22.34 -16.78 31.16
CA LEU A 1022 -22.33 -17.68 30.03
C LEU A 1022 -23.47 -18.68 30.20
N LEU A 1023 -24.32 -18.79 29.19
CA LEU A 1023 -25.45 -19.71 29.17
C LEU A 1023 -25.33 -20.60 27.94
N SER A 1024 -25.41 -21.92 28.10
CA SER A 1024 -25.40 -22.84 26.95
C SER A 1024 -26.69 -22.79 26.12
N GLY A 1025 -27.75 -22.20 26.68
CA GLY A 1025 -29.11 -22.34 26.19
C GLY A 1025 -29.67 -23.73 26.45
N TYR A 1026 -30.96 -23.90 26.15
CA TYR A 1026 -31.67 -25.17 26.22
C TYR A 1026 -32.91 -25.11 25.31
N ARG A 1027 -33.30 -26.26 24.74
CA ARG A 1027 -34.38 -26.27 23.71
C ARG A 1027 -35.76 -26.25 24.33
N THR A 1028 -36.01 -27.12 25.30
CA THR A 1028 -37.28 -27.20 26.02
C THR A 1028 -37.02 -27.44 27.50
N LYS A 1029 -37.97 -27.09 28.36
CA LYS A 1029 -37.90 -27.43 29.79
C LYS A 1029 -37.54 -28.91 29.98
N GLY A 1030 -36.58 -29.22 30.87
CA GLY A 1030 -36.13 -30.59 31.12
C GLY A 1030 -35.06 -31.13 30.15
N THR A 1031 -34.49 -30.28 29.27
CA THR A 1031 -33.35 -30.67 28.41
C THR A 1031 -32.01 -30.26 29.03
N PRO A 1032 -30.87 -30.87 28.62
CA PRO A 1032 -29.57 -30.53 29.18
C PRO A 1032 -29.22 -29.05 29.04
N GLY A 1033 -28.57 -28.50 30.06
CA GLY A 1033 -28.15 -27.10 30.09
C GLY A 1033 -26.99 -26.87 31.07
N ALA A 1034 -26.16 -25.89 30.73
CA ALA A 1034 -25.02 -25.46 31.53
C ALA A 1034 -25.03 -23.93 31.67
N PHE A 1035 -24.55 -23.46 32.82
CA PHE A 1035 -24.57 -22.06 33.19
C PHE A 1035 -23.32 -21.70 34.00
N GLY A 1036 -22.71 -20.58 33.67
CA GLY A 1036 -21.59 -19.98 34.39
C GLY A 1036 -21.85 -18.50 34.66
N ARG A 1037 -21.54 -18.01 35.86
CA ARG A 1037 -21.63 -16.58 36.20
C ARG A 1037 -20.51 -16.13 37.11
N LEU A 1038 -20.06 -14.91 36.90
CA LEU A 1038 -19.15 -14.16 37.76
C LEU A 1038 -19.82 -12.82 38.07
N TRP A 1039 -20.01 -12.47 39.34
CA TRP A 1039 -20.60 -11.17 39.69
C TRP A 1039 -20.14 -10.65 41.04
N SER A 1040 -20.28 -9.34 41.23
CA SER A 1040 -20.16 -8.63 42.50
C SER A 1040 -21.29 -7.60 42.62
N ARG A 1041 -21.88 -7.47 43.80
CA ARG A 1041 -22.93 -6.48 44.11
C ARG A 1041 -22.95 -6.10 45.58
N LYS A 1042 -23.73 -5.07 45.91
CA LYS A 1042 -24.09 -4.78 47.30
C LYS A 1042 -24.96 -5.90 47.86
N TYR A 1043 -24.71 -6.27 49.11
CA TYR A 1043 -25.48 -7.30 49.78
C TYR A 1043 -26.91 -6.80 50.05
N PRO A 1044 -27.98 -7.50 49.60
CA PRO A 1044 -29.34 -6.95 49.57
C PRO A 1044 -29.92 -6.51 50.92
N SER A 1045 -29.49 -7.12 52.03
CA SER A 1045 -29.97 -6.76 53.38
C SER A 1045 -28.98 -5.90 54.19
N ASP A 1046 -27.81 -5.60 53.64
CA ASP A 1046 -26.81 -4.69 54.20
C ASP A 1046 -26.03 -4.05 53.04
N THR A 1047 -26.52 -2.92 52.56
CA THR A 1047 -25.97 -2.22 51.39
C THR A 1047 -24.58 -1.61 51.64
N SER A 1048 -24.05 -1.71 52.88
CA SER A 1048 -22.68 -1.35 53.22
C SER A 1048 -21.68 -2.49 52.97
N ALA A 1049 -22.16 -3.72 52.82
CA ALA A 1049 -21.34 -4.89 52.52
C ALA A 1049 -21.44 -5.28 51.04
N ILE A 1050 -20.34 -5.80 50.50
CA ILE A 1050 -20.26 -6.35 49.14
C ILE A 1050 -20.29 -7.88 49.19
N GLU A 1051 -20.99 -8.50 48.25
CA GLU A 1051 -20.88 -9.94 47.97
C GLU A 1051 -20.41 -10.19 46.54
N SER A 1052 -19.66 -11.29 46.37
CA SER A 1052 -19.12 -11.74 45.09
C SER A 1052 -19.31 -13.25 44.93
N GLN A 1053 -19.62 -13.70 43.72
CA GLN A 1053 -19.76 -15.12 43.42
C GLN A 1053 -19.18 -15.49 42.05
N ALA A 1054 -18.49 -16.62 42.00
CA ALA A 1054 -18.23 -17.39 40.78
C ALA A 1054 -18.97 -18.72 40.87
N TYR A 1055 -19.92 -18.96 39.96
CA TYR A 1055 -20.76 -20.17 39.99
C TYR A 1055 -20.83 -20.81 38.60
N PHE A 1056 -20.54 -22.11 38.53
CA PHE A 1056 -20.66 -22.92 37.32
C PHE A 1056 -21.50 -24.15 37.62
N THR A 1057 -22.40 -24.53 36.71
CA THR A 1057 -23.22 -25.73 36.87
C THR A 1057 -23.56 -26.38 35.53
N THR A 1058 -23.74 -27.70 35.58
CA THR A 1058 -24.23 -28.54 34.49
C THR A 1058 -25.37 -29.41 35.00
N ASN A 1059 -26.45 -29.51 34.24
CA ASN A 1059 -27.67 -30.23 34.61
C ASN A 1059 -28.15 -31.04 33.39
N THR A 1060 -28.53 -32.30 33.58
CA THR A 1060 -29.10 -33.11 32.49
C THR A 1060 -30.56 -32.76 32.21
N LYS A 1061 -31.28 -32.15 33.16
CA LYS A 1061 -32.67 -31.69 33.06
C LYS A 1061 -32.81 -30.25 33.54
N TYR A 1062 -32.26 -29.32 32.76
CA TYR A 1062 -32.25 -27.89 33.08
C TYR A 1062 -33.66 -27.30 33.20
N SER A 1063 -33.90 -26.47 34.22
CA SER A 1063 -35.17 -25.76 34.51
C SER A 1063 -36.40 -26.64 34.80
N ASP A 1064 -36.21 -27.92 35.12
CA ASP A 1064 -37.29 -28.80 35.56
C ASP A 1064 -37.20 -29.08 37.08
N THR A 1065 -38.20 -28.61 37.83
CA THR A 1065 -38.29 -28.78 39.27
C THR A 1065 -39.03 -30.06 39.68
N THR A 1066 -39.49 -30.87 38.72
CA THR A 1066 -40.36 -32.04 38.97
C THR A 1066 -39.66 -33.38 38.81
N ASP A 1067 -38.38 -33.39 38.42
CA ASP A 1067 -37.64 -34.59 38.06
C ASP A 1067 -36.28 -34.65 38.78
N THR A 1068 -35.79 -35.85 39.06
CA THR A 1068 -34.48 -36.06 39.66
C THR A 1068 -33.40 -35.94 38.59
N ASP A 1069 -32.51 -34.98 38.77
CA ASP A 1069 -31.46 -34.65 37.81
C ASP A 1069 -30.11 -35.23 38.21
N SER A 1070 -29.22 -35.43 37.24
CA SER A 1070 -27.78 -35.59 37.45
C SER A 1070 -27.06 -34.31 37.08
N GLY A 1071 -26.03 -33.95 37.82
CA GLY A 1071 -25.33 -32.72 37.57
C GLY A 1071 -24.11 -32.49 38.44
N GLY A 1072 -23.57 -31.29 38.30
CA GLY A 1072 -22.44 -30.84 39.08
C GLY A 1072 -22.42 -29.32 39.20
N SER A 1073 -21.76 -28.82 40.24
CA SER A 1073 -21.54 -27.39 40.42
C SER A 1073 -20.22 -27.07 41.12
N LEU A 1074 -19.64 -25.93 40.72
CA LEU A 1074 -18.56 -25.25 41.41
C LEU A 1074 -19.07 -23.89 41.86
N ASN A 1075 -18.95 -23.59 43.16
CA ASN A 1075 -19.40 -22.34 43.74
C ASN A 1075 -18.29 -21.74 44.60
N LEU A 1076 -17.84 -20.53 44.25
CA LEU A 1076 -16.98 -19.68 45.07
C LEU A 1076 -17.82 -18.47 45.48
N TYR A 1077 -18.05 -18.29 46.76
CA TYR A 1077 -18.87 -17.20 47.29
C TYR A 1077 -18.11 -16.48 48.40
N SER A 1078 -18.19 -15.15 48.42
CA SER A 1078 -17.62 -14.33 49.49
C SER A 1078 -18.54 -13.17 49.81
N ARG A 1079 -18.64 -12.85 51.10
CA ARG A 1079 -19.33 -11.65 51.60
C ARG A 1079 -18.37 -10.89 52.51
N GLN A 1080 -18.23 -9.59 52.25
CA GLN A 1080 -17.41 -8.67 53.02
C GLN A 1080 -17.74 -8.79 54.53
N ALA A 1081 -16.70 -8.88 55.35
CA ALA A 1081 -16.76 -9.07 56.81
C ALA A 1081 -17.44 -10.36 57.32
N TYR A 1082 -18.11 -11.13 56.48
CA TYR A 1082 -18.74 -12.40 56.88
C TYR A 1082 -17.84 -13.61 56.57
N GLY A 1083 -17.16 -13.62 55.42
CA GLY A 1083 -16.20 -14.66 55.05
C GLY A 1083 -16.48 -15.28 53.68
N GLY A 1084 -15.78 -16.38 53.38
CA GLY A 1084 -15.79 -17.03 52.06
C GLY A 1084 -16.05 -18.53 52.12
N GLU A 1085 -16.61 -19.06 51.05
CA GLU A 1085 -16.95 -20.47 50.88
C GLU A 1085 -16.62 -20.93 49.45
N ALA A 1086 -16.04 -22.12 49.33
CA ALA A 1086 -15.78 -22.78 48.06
C ALA A 1086 -16.31 -24.22 48.13
N THR A 1087 -17.21 -24.59 47.23
CA THR A 1087 -17.81 -25.94 47.19
C THR A 1087 -17.81 -26.53 45.78
N LEU A 1088 -17.47 -27.81 45.69
CA LEU A 1088 -17.61 -28.67 44.53
C LEU A 1088 -18.66 -29.74 44.83
N ASN A 1089 -19.71 -29.80 44.01
CA ASN A 1089 -20.80 -30.76 44.14
C ASN A 1089 -20.90 -31.62 42.88
N ALA A 1090 -21.20 -32.90 43.06
CA ALA A 1090 -21.64 -33.80 41.99
C ALA A 1090 -22.83 -34.61 42.52
N TRP A 1091 -23.90 -34.75 41.73
CA TRP A 1091 -25.09 -35.47 42.15
C TRP A 1091 -25.71 -36.30 41.03
N SER A 1092 -26.46 -37.29 41.45
CA SER A 1092 -27.38 -38.10 40.66
C SER A 1092 -28.75 -38.12 41.37
N PRO A 1093 -29.78 -38.76 40.79
CA PRO A 1093 -31.08 -38.88 41.43
C PRO A 1093 -31.12 -39.41 42.86
N SER A 1094 -30.13 -40.21 43.26
CA SER A 1094 -30.14 -40.94 44.54
C SER A 1094 -28.85 -40.82 45.34
N ALA A 1095 -27.86 -40.05 44.86
CA ALA A 1095 -26.58 -39.90 45.55
C ALA A 1095 -25.93 -38.53 45.26
N ALA A 1096 -25.10 -38.06 46.18
CA ALA A 1096 -24.34 -36.82 46.02
C ALA A 1096 -22.95 -36.93 46.65
N CYS A 1097 -21.98 -36.25 46.06
CA CYS A 1097 -20.66 -36.01 46.62
C CYS A 1097 -20.45 -34.51 46.77
N ILE A 1098 -19.93 -34.09 47.93
CA ILE A 1098 -19.69 -32.69 48.23
C ILE A 1098 -18.29 -32.54 48.82
N ALA A 1099 -17.49 -31.64 48.28
CA ALA A 1099 -16.23 -31.21 48.87
C ALA A 1099 -16.21 -29.69 49.01
N GLY A 1100 -15.82 -29.17 50.17
CA GLY A 1100 -15.82 -27.73 50.36
C GLY A 1100 -14.99 -27.23 51.53
N VAL A 1101 -14.72 -25.92 51.48
CA VAL A 1101 -14.10 -25.15 52.55
C VAL A 1101 -14.95 -23.93 52.84
N LYS A 1102 -15.08 -23.58 54.12
CA LYS A 1102 -15.84 -22.42 54.58
C LYS A 1102 -15.09 -21.73 55.70
N ALA A 1103 -14.90 -20.42 55.57
CA ALA A 1103 -14.39 -19.55 56.62
C ALA A 1103 -15.42 -18.46 56.91
N THR A 1104 -15.82 -18.30 58.17
CA THR A 1104 -16.81 -17.30 58.59
C THR A 1104 -16.37 -16.67 59.91
N GLY A 1105 -16.00 -15.39 59.90
CA GLY A 1105 -15.39 -14.75 61.07
C GLY A 1105 -14.17 -15.52 61.58
N SER A 1106 -14.18 -15.95 62.85
CA SER A 1106 -13.14 -16.77 63.48
C SER A 1106 -13.35 -18.29 63.37
N LYS A 1107 -14.26 -18.74 62.50
CA LYS A 1107 -14.65 -20.15 62.32
C LYS A 1107 -14.18 -20.64 60.96
N ALA A 1108 -13.62 -21.84 60.87
CA ALA A 1108 -13.24 -22.44 59.60
C ALA A 1108 -13.49 -23.95 59.59
N LYS A 1109 -13.98 -24.47 58.47
CA LYS A 1109 -14.19 -25.90 58.26
C LYS A 1109 -13.82 -26.33 56.84
N ALA A 1110 -13.30 -27.54 56.73
CA ALA A 1110 -13.06 -28.24 55.46
C ALA A 1110 -13.73 -29.61 55.51
N TYR A 1111 -14.39 -30.02 54.44
CA TYR A 1111 -15.14 -31.27 54.42
C TYR A 1111 -15.13 -31.93 53.04
N ALA A 1112 -15.26 -33.26 53.04
CA ALA A 1112 -15.46 -34.08 51.86
C ALA A 1112 -16.37 -35.25 52.24
N THR A 1113 -17.57 -35.29 51.66
CA THR A 1113 -18.62 -36.25 52.01
C THR A 1113 -19.26 -36.86 50.76
N ALA A 1114 -19.77 -38.07 50.92
CA ALA A 1114 -20.60 -38.77 49.94
C ALA A 1114 -21.86 -39.27 50.65
N ALA A 1115 -23.01 -39.10 50.04
CA ALA A 1115 -24.29 -39.45 50.61
C ALA A 1115 -25.17 -40.18 49.58
N ASP A 1116 -25.96 -41.12 50.06
CA ASP A 1116 -27.03 -41.80 49.32
C ASP A 1116 -28.26 -41.99 50.25
N SER A 1117 -29.23 -42.82 49.85
CA SER A 1117 -30.40 -43.13 50.68
C SER A 1117 -30.09 -43.84 52.00
N ASN A 1118 -28.88 -44.39 52.17
CA ASN A 1118 -28.44 -45.12 53.36
C ASN A 1118 -27.68 -44.23 54.36
N GLY A 1119 -27.41 -42.97 54.02
CA GLY A 1119 -26.76 -41.99 54.90
C GLY A 1119 -25.55 -41.30 54.26
N GLU A 1120 -24.80 -40.57 55.08
CA GLU A 1120 -23.61 -39.82 54.67
C GLU A 1120 -22.33 -40.41 55.29
N VAL A 1121 -21.28 -40.52 54.49
CA VAL A 1121 -19.93 -40.92 54.91
C VAL A 1121 -18.91 -39.86 54.46
N GLY A 1122 -17.83 -39.66 55.22
CA GLY A 1122 -16.81 -38.67 54.85
C GLY A 1122 -15.98 -38.14 56.01
N MET A 1123 -15.33 -37.00 55.76
CA MET A 1123 -14.51 -36.30 56.75
C MET A 1123 -14.89 -34.82 56.88
N ILE A 1124 -14.81 -34.29 58.09
CA ILE A 1124 -15.01 -32.86 58.38
C ILE A 1124 -13.94 -32.42 59.38
N ALA A 1125 -13.08 -31.48 59.00
CA ALA A 1125 -12.18 -30.79 59.89
C ALA A 1125 -12.80 -29.44 60.29
N ASP A 1126 -13.12 -29.23 61.57
CA ASP A 1126 -13.72 -27.98 62.07
C ASP A 1126 -12.85 -27.38 63.18
N ILE A 1127 -12.11 -26.30 62.85
CA ILE A 1127 -11.25 -25.63 63.85
C ILE A 1127 -12.07 -24.88 64.91
N SER A 1128 -13.34 -24.57 64.61
CA SER A 1128 -14.22 -23.85 65.51
C SER A 1128 -14.59 -24.70 66.74
N THR A 1129 -14.58 -26.02 66.58
CA THR A 1129 -14.81 -27.01 67.65
C THR A 1129 -13.53 -27.75 68.03
N GLY A 1130 -12.49 -27.70 67.20
CA GLY A 1130 -11.22 -28.40 67.39
C GLY A 1130 -11.26 -29.87 66.97
N TYR A 1131 -12.33 -30.33 66.34
CA TYR A 1131 -12.54 -31.74 65.99
C TYR A 1131 -12.26 -32.05 64.52
N LEU A 1132 -11.67 -33.23 64.29
CA LEU A 1132 -11.71 -33.93 63.00
C LEU A 1132 -12.77 -35.05 63.11
N HIS A 1133 -13.89 -34.87 62.43
CA HIS A 1133 -14.95 -35.87 62.35
C HIS A 1133 -14.69 -36.83 61.19
N LEU A 1134 -14.79 -38.13 61.45
CA LEU A 1134 -14.74 -39.19 60.44
C LEU A 1134 -16.05 -39.98 60.54
N GLY A 1135 -16.87 -39.96 59.49
CA GLY A 1135 -18.18 -40.61 59.43
C GLY A 1135 -18.18 -41.80 58.46
N GLY A 1136 -18.81 -42.91 58.85
CA GLY A 1136 -18.81 -44.17 58.11
C GLY A 1136 -17.71 -45.16 58.56
N PHE A 1137 -17.55 -46.27 57.83
CA PHE A 1137 -16.50 -47.25 58.10
C PHE A 1137 -15.14 -46.76 57.57
N LEU A 1138 -14.11 -46.82 58.42
CA LEU A 1138 -12.73 -46.51 58.03
C LEU A 1138 -12.13 -47.68 57.22
N GLY A 1139 -12.27 -47.62 55.90
CA GLY A 1139 -11.52 -48.45 54.96
C GLY A 1139 -10.12 -47.90 54.70
N GLY A 1140 -9.30 -48.63 53.93
CA GLY A 1140 -8.03 -48.10 53.45
C GLY A 1140 -7.74 -48.54 52.02
N ILE A 1141 -6.85 -47.81 51.37
CA ILE A 1141 -6.37 -48.15 50.03
C ILE A 1141 -5.43 -49.35 50.17
N TYR A 1142 -5.57 -50.32 49.27
CA TYR A 1142 -4.76 -51.55 49.27
C TYR A 1142 -3.26 -51.24 49.45
N GLY A 1143 -2.64 -51.78 50.50
CA GLY A 1143 -1.23 -51.55 50.86
C GLY A 1143 -0.90 -50.16 51.44
N ARG A 1144 -1.90 -49.33 51.77
CA ARG A 1144 -1.75 -47.95 52.27
C ARG A 1144 -2.82 -47.57 53.32
N HIS A 1145 -3.24 -48.53 54.13
CA HIS A 1145 -4.21 -48.26 55.20
C HIS A 1145 -3.56 -47.39 56.28
N THR A 1146 -4.16 -46.25 56.62
CA THR A 1146 -3.64 -45.41 57.72
C THR A 1146 -3.87 -46.09 59.08
N PHE A 1147 -5.04 -46.74 59.22
CA PHE A 1147 -5.41 -47.54 60.38
C PHE A 1147 -5.75 -48.95 59.92
N LEU A 1148 -5.26 -49.97 60.63
CA LEU A 1148 -5.65 -51.37 60.43
C LEU A 1148 -6.12 -51.96 61.76
N GLY A 1149 -7.34 -52.48 61.81
CA GLY A 1149 -7.87 -53.13 63.00
C GLY A 1149 -8.03 -54.63 62.81
N ALA A 1150 -7.96 -55.38 63.91
CA ALA A 1150 -8.42 -56.76 63.98
C ALA A 1150 -8.98 -57.06 65.37
N TRP A 1151 -9.90 -58.02 65.42
CA TRP A 1151 -10.51 -58.49 66.65
C TRP A 1151 -10.68 -60.01 66.65
N TRP A 1152 -10.62 -60.59 67.84
CA TRP A 1152 -10.90 -61.99 68.09
C TRP A 1152 -11.92 -62.09 69.22
N GLU A 1153 -12.97 -62.88 68.98
CA GLU A 1153 -14.07 -63.08 69.93
C GLU A 1153 -13.96 -64.42 70.64
N ASN A 1154 -14.47 -64.50 71.87
CA ASN A 1154 -14.52 -65.72 72.68
C ASN A 1154 -13.14 -66.37 72.91
N VAL A 1155 -12.11 -65.55 73.05
CA VAL A 1155 -10.75 -66.04 73.32
C VAL A 1155 -10.68 -66.48 74.79
N ASN A 1156 -10.16 -67.68 75.02
CA ASN A 1156 -10.00 -68.27 76.36
C ASN A 1156 -8.55 -68.11 76.84
N GLY A 1157 -8.38 -67.67 78.09
CA GLY A 1157 -7.11 -67.71 78.80
C GLY A 1157 -7.19 -68.53 80.09
N THR A 1158 -6.15 -69.32 80.36
CA THR A 1158 -5.90 -70.00 81.64
C THR A 1158 -4.82 -69.26 82.44
N ALA A 1159 -4.74 -69.47 83.76
CA ALA A 1159 -3.79 -68.77 84.62
C ALA A 1159 -2.32 -69.03 84.24
N MET A 1160 -1.45 -68.03 84.39
CA MET A 1160 0.01 -68.09 84.13
C MET A 1160 0.41 -68.43 82.68
N LYS A 1161 -0.42 -68.10 81.69
CA LYS A 1161 -0.13 -68.38 80.27
C LYS A 1161 -0.03 -67.11 79.44
N TYR A 1162 1.02 -67.04 78.63
CA TYR A 1162 1.13 -66.11 77.52
C TYR A 1162 0.49 -66.73 76.28
N HIS A 1163 -0.41 -65.99 75.66
CA HIS A 1163 -1.00 -66.33 74.37
C HIS A 1163 -0.52 -65.32 73.35
N GLN A 1164 0.08 -65.83 72.27
CA GLN A 1164 0.52 -65.02 71.14
C GLN A 1164 -0.57 -65.04 70.06
N PHE A 1165 -0.94 -63.87 69.56
CA PHE A 1165 -1.76 -63.70 68.39
C PHE A 1165 -0.94 -62.96 67.32
N THR A 1166 -1.06 -63.42 66.08
CA THR A 1166 -0.40 -62.77 64.95
C THR A 1166 -1.46 -62.07 64.13
N PHE A 1167 -1.35 -60.75 63.99
CA PHE A 1167 -2.08 -60.03 62.96
C PHE A 1167 -1.22 -59.93 61.70
N THR A 1168 -1.70 -60.51 60.60
CA THR A 1168 -1.11 -60.33 59.28
C THR A 1168 -1.99 -59.36 58.51
N ALA A 1169 -1.41 -58.23 58.09
CA ALA A 1169 -2.11 -57.26 57.27
C ALA A 1169 -2.54 -57.92 55.94
N PRO A 1170 -3.77 -57.69 55.44
CA PRO A 1170 -4.22 -58.22 54.15
C PRO A 1170 -3.31 -57.86 52.98
N ALA A 1171 -2.57 -56.74 53.11
CA ALA A 1171 -1.47 -56.35 52.24
C ALA A 1171 -0.41 -55.60 53.07
N PRO A 1172 0.90 -55.86 52.85
CA PRO A 1172 1.95 -55.09 53.51
C PRO A 1172 1.88 -53.60 53.18
N ALA A 1173 2.21 -52.75 54.15
CA ALA A 1173 2.36 -51.32 53.92
C ALA A 1173 3.42 -51.07 52.86
N LYS A 1174 3.07 -50.31 51.82
CA LYS A 1174 4.02 -49.93 50.77
C LYS A 1174 5.14 -49.02 51.28
N TYR A 1175 4.86 -48.24 52.33
CA TYR A 1175 5.82 -47.34 52.98
C TYR A 1175 5.63 -47.35 54.49
N GLY A 1176 6.73 -47.46 55.25
CA GLY A 1176 6.72 -47.46 56.71
C GLY A 1176 6.35 -48.82 57.32
N SER A 1177 6.04 -48.81 58.62
CA SER A 1177 5.61 -49.97 59.38
C SER A 1177 4.39 -49.61 60.22
N TYR A 1178 3.50 -50.56 60.49
CA TYR A 1178 2.44 -50.31 61.48
C TYR A 1178 3.06 -50.25 62.87
N LYS A 1179 2.53 -49.38 63.73
CA LYS A 1179 2.75 -49.40 65.18
C LYS A 1179 1.41 -49.67 65.82
N ALA A 1180 1.33 -50.76 66.58
CA ALA A 1180 0.06 -51.26 67.06
C ALA A 1180 -0.18 -50.95 68.53
N LEU A 1181 -1.45 -50.99 68.89
CA LEU A 1181 -1.94 -51.10 70.25
C LEU A 1181 -2.85 -52.33 70.29
N ALA A 1182 -2.79 -53.09 71.37
CA ALA A 1182 -3.74 -54.16 71.61
C ALA A 1182 -4.35 -54.00 72.99
N THR A 1183 -5.63 -54.32 73.10
CA THR A 1183 -6.39 -54.28 74.35
C THR A 1183 -7.25 -55.53 74.46
N VAL A 1184 -7.48 -55.94 75.71
CA VAL A 1184 -8.42 -57.00 76.06
C VAL A 1184 -9.64 -56.36 76.72
N ASP A 1185 -10.82 -56.64 76.19
CA ASP A 1185 -12.09 -56.20 76.76
C ASP A 1185 -12.71 -57.35 77.58
N HIS A 1186 -12.98 -57.07 78.85
CA HIS A 1186 -13.55 -57.97 79.84
C HIS A 1186 -14.73 -57.29 80.55
N ARG A 1187 -15.80 -58.03 80.84
CA ARG A 1187 -17.01 -57.47 81.49
C ARG A 1187 -16.74 -57.14 82.96
N GLY A 1188 -17.22 -55.98 83.41
CA GLY A 1188 -16.90 -55.39 84.72
C GLY A 1188 -17.41 -56.14 85.96
N ASP A 1189 -18.14 -57.24 85.80
CA ASP A 1189 -18.49 -58.19 86.86
C ASP A 1189 -17.38 -59.24 87.13
N ASP A 1190 -16.31 -59.24 86.33
CA ASP A 1190 -15.22 -60.23 86.39
C ASP A 1190 -13.84 -59.55 86.37
N TRP A 1191 -13.29 -59.28 87.55
CA TRP A 1191 -12.08 -58.47 87.79
C TRP A 1191 -10.74 -59.17 87.43
N ALA A 1192 -10.77 -60.16 86.55
CA ALA A 1192 -9.57 -60.88 86.14
C ALA A 1192 -8.56 -59.94 85.47
N LEU A 1193 -7.39 -59.75 86.08
CA LEU A 1193 -6.29 -58.95 85.57
C LEU A 1193 -5.68 -59.62 84.32
N ILE A 1194 -6.24 -59.34 83.15
CA ILE A 1194 -5.69 -59.71 81.85
C ILE A 1194 -5.05 -58.46 81.24
N TRP A 1195 -3.81 -58.58 80.78
CA TRP A 1195 -3.13 -57.49 80.09
C TRP A 1195 -2.62 -57.94 78.73
N SER A 1196 -2.52 -56.99 77.81
CA SER A 1196 -1.99 -57.18 76.47
C SER A 1196 -0.84 -56.23 76.17
N THR A 1197 0.08 -56.69 75.34
CA THR A 1197 1.11 -55.86 74.72
C THR A 1197 1.30 -56.28 73.26
N VAL A 1198 2.04 -55.49 72.49
CA VAL A 1198 2.36 -55.81 71.10
C VAL A 1198 3.88 -55.86 70.89
N SER A 1199 4.33 -56.64 69.91
CA SER A 1199 5.73 -56.65 69.46
C SER A 1199 5.81 -56.80 67.95
N ASP A 1200 7.02 -56.66 67.40
CA ASP A 1200 7.33 -56.98 65.99
C ASP A 1200 6.41 -56.30 64.98
N CYS A 1201 6.09 -55.03 65.22
CA CYS A 1201 5.25 -54.28 64.31
C CYS A 1201 6.04 -53.89 63.05
N THR A 1202 5.65 -54.49 61.92
CA THR A 1202 6.28 -54.36 60.59
C THR A 1202 5.30 -53.80 59.57
N ALA A 1203 5.72 -53.68 58.31
CA ALA A 1203 4.83 -53.37 57.20
C ALA A 1203 3.73 -54.44 57.01
N SER A 1204 4.00 -55.70 57.34
CA SER A 1204 3.13 -56.84 57.05
C SER A 1204 2.21 -57.22 58.20
N GLY A 1205 2.29 -56.56 59.37
CA GLY A 1205 1.53 -56.93 60.55
C GLY A 1205 2.29 -56.76 61.86
N TRP A 1206 1.77 -57.32 62.93
CA TRP A 1206 2.37 -57.28 64.27
C TRP A 1206 1.95 -58.48 65.12
N LEU A 1207 2.73 -58.74 66.17
CA LEU A 1207 2.40 -59.72 67.19
C LEU A 1207 1.70 -59.07 68.37
N ILE A 1208 0.82 -59.82 69.00
CA ILE A 1208 0.04 -59.41 70.17
C ILE A 1208 0.24 -60.49 71.22
N TRP A 1209 0.58 -60.06 72.43
CA TRP A 1209 0.81 -60.94 73.56
C TRP A 1209 -0.24 -60.65 74.61
N VAL A 1210 -1.01 -61.65 74.99
CA VAL A 1210 -1.98 -61.57 76.08
C VAL A 1210 -1.50 -62.44 77.22
N SER A 1211 -1.51 -61.91 78.44
CA SER A 1211 -1.11 -62.63 79.64
C SER A 1211 -2.13 -62.46 80.75
N THR A 1212 -2.25 -63.49 81.59
CA THR A 1212 -3.15 -63.53 82.74
C THR A 1212 -2.38 -63.37 84.05
N GLY A 1213 -2.98 -62.67 85.01
CA GLY A 1213 -2.44 -62.54 86.37
C GLY A 1213 -2.16 -63.87 87.07
N PRO A 1214 -1.31 -63.87 88.12
CA PRO A 1214 -1.00 -65.07 88.86
C PRO A 1214 -2.26 -65.66 89.52
N ALA A 1215 -2.39 -66.99 89.49
CA ALA A 1215 -3.55 -67.70 90.01
C ALA A 1215 -3.85 -67.40 91.49
N GLN A 1216 -2.80 -67.09 92.27
CA GLN A 1216 -2.85 -66.71 93.68
C GLN A 1216 -1.88 -65.57 93.94
N VAL A 1217 -2.33 -64.57 94.69
CA VAL A 1217 -1.44 -63.61 95.35
C VAL A 1217 -1.57 -63.74 96.85
N VAL A 1218 -0.45 -63.58 97.54
CA VAL A 1218 -0.43 -63.49 99.00
C VAL A 1218 -1.10 -62.17 99.37
N THR A 1219 -2.24 -62.24 100.05
CA THR A 1219 -3.02 -61.07 100.48
C THR A 1219 -2.78 -60.72 101.94
N ASN A 1220 -2.37 -61.69 102.76
CA ASN A 1220 -1.96 -61.46 104.14
C ASN A 1220 -0.99 -62.55 104.63
N VAL A 1221 -0.14 -62.27 105.61
CA VAL A 1221 0.72 -63.26 106.27
C VAL A 1221 0.52 -63.17 107.77
N ASN A 1222 -0.13 -64.17 108.36
CA ASN A 1222 -0.34 -64.27 109.79
C ASN A 1222 0.66 -65.25 110.39
N ALA A 1223 1.54 -64.78 111.28
CA ALA A 1223 2.47 -65.62 112.02
C ALA A 1223 2.05 -65.71 113.49
N HIS A 1224 1.94 -66.94 114.00
CA HIS A 1224 1.69 -67.22 115.41
C HIS A 1224 2.84 -68.06 115.96
N TRP A 1225 3.29 -67.75 117.16
CA TRP A 1225 4.28 -68.54 117.86
C TRP A 1225 4.01 -68.52 119.36
N ASN A 1226 4.40 -69.59 120.04
CA ASN A 1226 4.34 -69.66 121.48
C ASN A 1226 5.72 -69.29 122.04
N TYR A 1227 5.77 -68.24 122.84
CA TYR A 1227 6.98 -67.82 123.52
C TYR A 1227 6.98 -68.34 124.97
N ASN A 1228 7.92 -69.23 125.30
CA ASN A 1228 8.09 -69.67 126.68
C ASN A 1228 8.93 -68.63 127.44
N THR A 1229 8.28 -67.83 128.27
CA THR A 1229 8.90 -66.74 129.05
C THR A 1229 9.89 -67.23 130.10
N SER A 1230 9.81 -68.50 130.52
CA SER A 1230 10.71 -69.09 131.52
C SER A 1230 11.98 -69.72 130.93
N THR A 1231 12.02 -70.04 129.62
CA THR A 1231 13.22 -70.61 128.97
C THR A 1231 13.74 -69.77 127.78
N GLY A 1232 13.00 -68.73 127.36
CA GLY A 1232 13.32 -67.91 126.19
C GLY A 1232 13.12 -68.62 124.84
N VAL A 1233 12.68 -69.88 124.84
CA VAL A 1233 12.49 -70.67 123.61
C VAL A 1233 11.15 -70.32 122.97
N VAL A 1234 11.19 -69.84 121.72
CA VAL A 1234 10.00 -69.78 120.86
C VAL A 1234 9.77 -71.17 120.28
N SER A 1235 8.56 -71.69 120.48
CA SER A 1235 8.12 -72.99 119.98
C SER A 1235 6.78 -72.83 119.26
N ASN A 1236 6.41 -73.76 118.39
CA ASN A 1236 5.20 -73.69 117.58
C ASN A 1236 5.10 -72.44 116.67
N LEU A 1237 6.19 -72.03 116.02
CA LEU A 1237 6.11 -71.01 114.95
C LEU A 1237 5.29 -71.58 113.78
N SER A 1238 4.12 -71.00 113.54
CA SER A 1238 3.23 -71.27 112.42
C SER A 1238 3.06 -69.99 111.61
N ILE A 1239 3.46 -70.02 110.34
CA ILE A 1239 3.23 -68.94 109.38
C ILE A 1239 2.11 -69.41 108.44
N ASN A 1240 0.96 -68.75 108.52
CA ASN A 1240 -0.16 -68.93 107.60
C ASN A 1240 -0.21 -67.77 106.61
N VAL A 1241 0.08 -68.06 105.35
CA VAL A 1241 -0.15 -67.13 104.24
C VAL A 1241 -1.62 -67.19 103.82
N GLY A 1242 -2.35 -66.10 104.01
CA GLY A 1242 -3.64 -65.88 103.37
C GLY A 1242 -3.40 -65.52 101.91
N ASN A 1243 -4.00 -66.27 101.00
CA ASN A 1243 -3.97 -65.97 99.57
C ASN A 1243 -5.38 -65.63 99.06
N THR A 1244 -5.44 -64.93 97.95
CA THR A 1244 -6.67 -64.73 97.19
C THR A 1244 -6.37 -65.00 95.73
N ASN A 1245 -7.28 -65.68 95.05
CA ASN A 1245 -7.08 -66.00 93.64
C ASN A 1245 -7.37 -64.74 92.79
N LEU A 1246 -6.37 -64.21 92.06
CA LEU A 1246 -6.63 -63.12 91.10
C LEU A 1246 -7.29 -63.62 89.81
N PHE A 1247 -7.17 -64.92 89.52
CA PHE A 1247 -7.68 -65.53 88.30
C PHE A 1247 -8.32 -66.90 88.64
N ASN A 1248 -9.63 -67.03 88.45
CA ASN A 1248 -10.36 -68.25 88.78
C ASN A 1248 -10.94 -68.92 87.52
N GLY A 1249 -10.34 -70.05 87.13
CA GLY A 1249 -10.77 -70.84 85.98
C GLY A 1249 -10.35 -70.26 84.62
N THR A 1250 -10.98 -70.73 83.56
CA THR A 1250 -10.85 -70.17 82.21
C THR A 1250 -11.69 -68.90 82.09
N LYS A 1251 -11.12 -67.82 81.58
CA LYS A 1251 -11.86 -66.58 81.30
C LYS A 1251 -11.94 -66.29 79.82
N ASN A 1252 -13.13 -65.90 79.37
CA ASN A 1252 -13.36 -65.43 78.01
C ASN A 1252 -13.14 -63.93 77.93
N TYR A 1253 -12.43 -63.47 76.91
CA TYR A 1253 -12.20 -62.06 76.64
C TYR A 1253 -12.29 -61.76 75.15
N TYR A 1254 -12.49 -60.48 74.82
CA TYR A 1254 -12.41 -59.97 73.46
C TYR A 1254 -11.05 -59.31 73.25
N LEU A 1255 -10.27 -59.78 72.28
CA LEU A 1255 -8.99 -59.17 71.94
C LEU A 1255 -9.19 -58.21 70.77
N ASN A 1256 -8.81 -56.96 70.96
CA ASN A 1256 -8.86 -55.94 69.92
C ASN A 1256 -7.47 -55.37 69.69
N THR A 1257 -7.10 -55.12 68.44
CA THR A 1257 -5.86 -54.43 68.10
C THR A 1257 -6.07 -53.42 66.98
N ILE A 1258 -5.32 -52.33 67.02
CA ILE A 1258 -5.27 -51.33 65.96
C ILE A 1258 -3.82 -50.93 65.68
N GLY A 1259 -3.43 -50.98 64.41
CA GLY A 1259 -2.16 -50.54 63.86
C GLY A 1259 -2.28 -49.16 63.23
N PHE A 1260 -1.41 -48.24 63.62
CA PHE A 1260 -1.24 -46.92 63.04
C PHE A 1260 -0.05 -46.97 62.08
N LEU A 1261 -0.26 -46.61 60.83
CA LEU A 1261 0.83 -46.56 59.87
C LEU A 1261 1.81 -45.44 60.25
N LYS A 1262 3.04 -45.81 60.59
CA LYS A 1262 4.12 -44.88 60.92
C LYS A 1262 5.22 -45.00 59.88
N LYS A 1263 5.61 -43.86 59.31
CA LYS A 1263 6.73 -43.78 58.37
C LYS A 1263 8.04 -44.18 59.04
#